data_AF-A0A1H8FW87-F1
#
_entry.id   AF-A0A1H8FW87-F1
#
_cell.length_a   1.000
_cell.length_b   1.000
_cell.length_c   1.000
_cell.angle_alpha   90.00
_cell.angle_beta   90.00
_cell.angle_gamma   90.00
#
_symmetry.space_group_name_H-M   'P 1'
#
loop_
_entity.id
_entity.type
_entity.pdbx_description
1 polymer ?
#
loop_
_entity_poly.entity_id
_entity_poly.type
_entity_poly.pdbx_seq_one_letter_code
_entity_poly.pdbx_strand_id
1 'polypeptide(L)'
;METIYPAGPADVPAAFTRPGAAYRRHAWIAVGSLLLFIAVYLALTAWFVFIGYSELTKIGNGGLLRVAMGGSSLFLAVFMIKGLFFLRKGAGNDGIELTRSEQPRLFAFLDRIADDAGAPRPHRVFVSARVNAAVFYDLSLINLLVPSRKNLEIGLALVNMLNMSELKAVLAHEFGHFAQRSMAVGRWVYTTQQIASHIVGRRDALDTFLRSLSRFDFRIAWIGWVLGTIVWALRAVVDIAFRLVVVAQRALSREMEMQADLVAVSLTGSDALITALHRLQMADDAWDRAVHFARGEMGAKLPPSDLFALHQAIADRLGRIYNDPTYGERPVAPVEGAVAFRVFETELAQPPRMWSTHPMNHEREQNAKRVYLFAPADERSAWSVFDDADGLRARMTADVLGQTEDPPAEADTTIGRLDALFDREHLKAHYRGVYLGFPVARQAMRVDELYEDVPATRAIDHEALYPERIGDELERLRSIDREHALLCSLRDRIYDAPDGVIRHRGRIIRRSDLPAAIALVDRERDALRAGLEGTIKAVRSLHLSAAARVSPAWREYLIGLLGVLHYAEHAEANLRDAQAGLGHAWRRATTRATIDEKGARLIMAAANDVWRALYHVYDVAAQVQPGEAILRELESESWPVALGELGLNSPNRENINHWLRYVDGWVGQVAGTLGALRRAALDELLRGENVIADATRGIAPADAPAPAPSVPATYDTLRVGAERGQRIDKPGFRERFLEASGFLPGLARTVVALVIVGTVLAFGWSVDRVHVMVYNGLSRPVVATIEGQRVELQPKAHADVTVGGGGDVAVVTETLDGEAVESFRAPVDRSDTQLVYNVAAAVPFRRWTAAYGNVAPVAPVLLAPQRWSAASVDFLFASPPDHIDSKSGGGTRTVLDAADDMAPEFYTDQIADKAALAMASLAHVRYDVPESPYFMSWLALGSDMPGFADAFAARRARFPMDIVAMRAEQNIATGEAHDAVCAKHRALADASPDASDLVYLATRCQPSGDARDEAFEAGFRRWPSSPWFANAAASSFSQHARYADALAAYRVAMDKSPSLRQLIAVEAYRMERLVDPAAARRDMEKIAGTSPWVGTMLRLEDTAHPVDGEFRSLSLLSSGRLDEAVAAASGTSIEAHVIRMAAASRGASAALRARADRLGPNDGIDEQTVWLALAHGADATHPTIAGVLDGMEKGFDMPGTVAKVQHFLAAVRKGDPASAERELDGVPAVMRAQAYVAGATLLGDRTPAAWRTFAARVLFAAERPYLG
;
A
#
# COMPACT_ATOMS: atom_id res chain seq x y z
N MET A 1 -14.09 41.26 -56.27
CA MET A 1 -14.03 39.97 -55.55
C MET A 1 -15.22 39.93 -54.61
N GLU A 2 -16.19 39.08 -54.90
CA GLU A 2 -17.31 38.85 -53.98
C GLU A 2 -16.76 38.36 -52.64
N THR A 3 -17.16 38.99 -51.55
CA THR A 3 -16.72 38.60 -50.21
C THR A 3 -17.41 37.28 -49.84
N ILE A 4 -16.65 36.17 -49.87
CA ILE A 4 -17.04 34.81 -49.44
C ILE A 4 -17.07 34.73 -47.89
N TYR A 5 -17.17 35.85 -47.19
CA TYR A 5 -17.15 35.89 -45.73
C TYR A 5 -18.48 36.46 -45.23
N PRO A 6 -19.33 35.66 -44.56
CA PRO A 6 -20.61 36.13 -44.02
C PRO A 6 -20.44 37.30 -43.06
N ALA A 7 -21.36 38.25 -43.08
CA ALA A 7 -21.37 39.39 -42.15
C ALA A 7 -21.56 38.91 -40.69
N GLY A 8 -20.93 39.60 -39.75
CA GLY A 8 -21.14 39.38 -38.32
C GLY A 8 -22.16 40.35 -37.71
N PRO A 9 -22.47 40.22 -36.41
CA PRO A 9 -23.31 41.17 -35.69
C PRO A 9 -22.67 42.56 -35.62
N ALA A 10 -23.49 43.62 -35.71
CA ALA A 10 -23.00 45.01 -35.77
C ALA A 10 -22.46 45.53 -34.43
N ASP A 11 -23.08 45.14 -33.31
CA ASP A 11 -22.76 45.64 -31.97
C ASP A 11 -22.46 44.49 -30.98
N VAL A 12 -21.18 44.13 -30.84
CA VAL A 12 -20.73 43.12 -29.85
C VAL A 12 -20.18 43.82 -28.60
N PRO A 13 -20.68 43.53 -27.38
CA PRO A 13 -20.13 44.11 -26.16
C PRO A 13 -18.64 43.73 -25.96
N ALA A 14 -17.77 44.69 -25.64
CA ALA A 14 -16.31 44.48 -25.52
C ALA A 14 -15.87 43.44 -24.47
N ALA A 15 -16.75 43.08 -23.53
CA ALA A 15 -16.51 42.06 -22.52
C ALA A 15 -17.25 40.72 -22.78
N PHE A 16 -17.96 40.60 -23.91
CA PHE A 16 -18.85 39.46 -24.21
C PHE A 16 -18.10 38.11 -24.22
N THR A 17 -16.90 38.11 -24.78
CA THR A 17 -16.01 36.93 -24.88
C THR A 17 -15.00 36.85 -23.73
N ARG A 18 -15.16 37.54 -22.60
CA ARG A 18 -14.24 37.41 -21.46
C ARG A 18 -14.58 36.16 -20.62
N PRO A 19 -13.59 35.34 -20.22
CA PRO A 19 -13.84 34.16 -19.40
C PRO A 19 -14.45 34.49 -18.03
N GLY A 20 -15.48 33.75 -17.63
CA GLY A 20 -16.16 33.91 -16.35
C GLY A 20 -15.32 33.53 -15.12
N ALA A 21 -15.84 33.83 -13.92
CA ALA A 21 -15.21 33.43 -12.66
C ALA A 21 -15.18 31.90 -12.46
N ALA A 22 -16.23 31.21 -12.92
CA ALA A 22 -16.32 29.74 -12.90
C ALA A 22 -15.21 29.11 -13.76
N TYR A 23 -15.07 29.53 -15.02
CA TYR A 23 -13.97 29.15 -15.91
C TYR A 23 -12.59 29.26 -15.23
N ARG A 24 -12.26 30.43 -14.65
CA ARG A 24 -10.94 30.64 -14.01
C ARG A 24 -10.71 29.72 -12.82
N ARG A 25 -11.73 29.50 -11.98
CA ARG A 25 -11.64 28.59 -10.83
C ARG A 25 -11.42 27.14 -11.29
N HIS A 26 -12.21 26.66 -12.24
CA HIS A 26 -12.09 25.29 -12.75
C HIS A 26 -10.76 25.07 -13.48
N ALA A 27 -10.24 26.10 -14.17
CA ALA A 27 -8.90 26.06 -14.77
C ALA A 27 -7.80 25.87 -13.71
N TRP A 28 -7.82 26.66 -12.63
CA TRP A 28 -6.84 26.52 -11.53
C TRP A 28 -6.93 25.16 -10.82
N ILE A 29 -8.15 24.65 -10.58
CA ILE A 29 -8.34 23.33 -9.97
C ILE A 29 -7.78 22.23 -10.88
N ALA A 30 -8.07 22.29 -12.18
CA ALA A 30 -7.56 21.32 -13.14
C ALA A 30 -6.02 21.34 -13.21
N VAL A 31 -5.40 22.52 -13.32
CA VAL A 31 -3.93 22.68 -13.31
C VAL A 31 -3.32 22.20 -12.00
N GLY A 32 -3.86 22.63 -10.85
CA GLY A 32 -3.37 22.24 -9.54
C GLY A 32 -3.44 20.73 -9.30
N SER A 33 -4.57 20.11 -9.66
CA SER A 33 -4.75 18.65 -9.53
C SER A 33 -3.78 17.86 -10.41
N LEU A 34 -3.51 18.33 -11.62
CA LEU A 34 -2.59 17.72 -12.56
C LEU A 34 -1.13 17.86 -12.10
N LEU A 35 -0.72 19.06 -11.66
CA LEU A 35 0.63 19.28 -11.13
C LEU A 35 0.89 18.45 -9.88
N LEU A 36 -0.10 18.36 -8.99
CA LEU A 36 -0.02 17.50 -7.81
C LEU A 36 0.15 16.02 -8.20
N PHE A 37 -0.63 15.54 -9.17
CA PHE A 37 -0.51 14.18 -9.67
C PHE A 37 0.91 13.90 -10.22
N ILE A 38 1.42 14.79 -11.08
CA ILE A 38 2.77 14.64 -11.67
C ILE A 38 3.85 14.66 -10.58
N ALA A 39 3.76 15.60 -9.63
CA ALA A 39 4.72 15.72 -8.54
C ALA A 39 4.76 14.47 -7.66
N VAL A 40 3.59 13.95 -7.25
CA VAL A 40 3.48 12.73 -6.43
C VAL A 40 4.01 11.52 -7.20
N TYR A 41 3.68 11.41 -8.49
CA TYR A 41 4.15 10.32 -9.35
C TYR A 41 5.68 10.30 -9.49
N LEU A 42 6.28 11.45 -9.78
CA LEU A 42 7.73 11.59 -9.93
C LEU A 42 8.45 11.38 -8.60
N ALA A 43 7.92 11.91 -7.49
CA ALA A 43 8.46 11.69 -6.15
C ALA A 43 8.46 10.21 -5.78
N LEU A 44 7.36 9.51 -6.03
CA LEU A 44 7.24 8.07 -5.76
C LEU A 44 8.18 7.23 -6.65
N THR A 45 8.35 7.63 -7.91
CA THR A 45 9.28 6.96 -8.83
C THR A 45 10.73 7.17 -8.39
N ALA A 46 11.12 8.40 -8.08
CA ALA A 46 12.45 8.74 -7.59
C ALA A 46 12.76 8.02 -6.26
N TRP A 47 11.75 7.90 -5.39
CA TRP A 47 11.83 7.14 -4.15
C TRP A 47 12.18 5.67 -4.37
N PHE A 48 11.48 4.96 -5.26
CA PHE A 48 11.78 3.56 -5.57
C PHE A 48 13.16 3.36 -6.22
N VAL A 49 13.61 4.31 -7.06
CA VAL A 49 14.97 4.31 -7.62
C VAL A 49 16.00 4.48 -6.52
N PHE A 50 15.80 5.45 -5.62
CA PHE A 50 16.71 5.72 -4.50
C PHE A 50 16.86 4.51 -3.58
N ILE A 51 15.74 3.91 -3.14
CA ILE A 51 15.77 2.70 -2.28
C ILE A 51 16.41 1.52 -3.00
N GLY A 52 16.08 1.30 -4.28
CA GLY A 52 16.65 0.20 -5.07
C GLY A 52 18.16 0.33 -5.27
N TYR A 53 18.63 1.54 -5.57
CA TYR A 53 20.06 1.85 -5.70
C TYR A 53 20.80 1.67 -4.35
N SER A 54 20.26 2.26 -3.28
CA SER A 54 20.79 2.14 -1.92
C SER A 54 21.01 0.67 -1.53
N GLU A 55 19.98 -0.18 -1.68
CA GLU A 55 20.06 -1.57 -1.26
C GLU A 55 21.00 -2.43 -2.13
N LEU A 56 21.10 -2.15 -3.43
CA LEU A 56 22.04 -2.88 -4.30
C LEU A 56 23.50 -2.51 -4.07
N THR A 57 23.80 -1.28 -3.64
CA THR A 57 25.18 -0.92 -3.25
C THR A 57 25.64 -1.61 -1.96
N LYS A 58 24.71 -2.18 -1.17
CA LYS A 58 24.96 -2.89 0.10
C LYS A 58 25.10 -4.42 -0.06
N ILE A 59 25.17 -4.95 -1.29
CA ILE A 59 25.17 -6.42 -1.58
C ILE A 59 26.39 -7.15 -1.02
N GLY A 60 27.54 -6.48 -0.84
CA GLY A 60 28.80 -7.12 -0.42
C GLY A 60 28.73 -7.91 0.91
N ASN A 61 27.81 -7.57 1.82
CA ASN A 61 27.65 -8.22 3.14
C ASN A 61 26.21 -8.66 3.45
N GLY A 62 25.28 -8.60 2.47
CA GLY A 62 23.86 -8.81 2.68
C GLY A 62 23.32 -10.05 1.97
N GLY A 63 22.81 -11.03 2.72
CA GLY A 63 22.21 -12.26 2.17
C GLY A 63 21.04 -12.02 1.20
N LEU A 64 20.49 -13.12 0.66
CA LEU A 64 19.45 -13.18 -0.38
C LEU A 64 18.28 -12.17 -0.22
N LEU A 65 17.94 -11.81 1.02
CA LEU A 65 16.86 -10.87 1.34
C LEU A 65 17.12 -9.43 0.85
N ARG A 66 18.35 -8.89 0.98
CA ARG A 66 18.67 -7.53 0.51
C ARG A 66 18.67 -7.43 -1.01
N VAL A 67 19.18 -8.47 -1.68
CA VAL A 67 19.08 -8.61 -3.15
C VAL A 67 17.61 -8.64 -3.59
N ALA A 68 16.77 -9.39 -2.87
CA ALA A 68 15.33 -9.42 -3.14
C ALA A 68 14.66 -8.06 -2.92
N MET A 69 15.03 -7.31 -1.88
CA MET A 69 14.48 -5.97 -1.58
C MET A 69 14.92 -4.91 -2.61
N GLY A 70 16.22 -4.80 -2.88
CA GLY A 70 16.76 -3.87 -3.89
C GLY A 70 16.23 -4.19 -5.30
N GLY A 71 16.21 -5.48 -5.66
CA GLY A 71 15.63 -5.95 -6.91
C GLY A 71 14.13 -5.66 -7.02
N SER A 72 13.37 -5.84 -5.93
CA SER A 72 11.93 -5.53 -5.90
C SER A 72 11.67 -4.03 -6.04
N SER A 73 12.44 -3.17 -5.37
CA SER A 73 12.30 -1.71 -5.48
C SER A 73 12.65 -1.21 -6.89
N LEU A 74 13.74 -1.70 -7.49
CA LEU A 74 14.07 -1.38 -8.87
C LEU A 74 13.03 -1.91 -9.85
N PHE A 75 12.47 -3.10 -9.63
CA PHE A 75 11.38 -3.61 -10.45
C PHE A 75 10.17 -2.66 -10.41
N LEU A 76 9.78 -2.15 -9.24
CA LEU A 76 8.71 -1.17 -9.08
C LEU A 76 9.07 0.18 -9.74
N ALA A 77 10.32 0.62 -9.64
CA ALA A 77 10.80 1.81 -10.34
C ALA A 77 10.70 1.65 -11.86
N VAL A 78 11.17 0.53 -12.41
CA VAL A 78 11.06 0.22 -13.85
C VAL A 78 9.59 0.17 -14.28
N PHE A 79 8.72 -0.44 -13.46
CA PHE A 79 7.27 -0.46 -13.70
C PHE A 79 6.67 0.95 -13.81
N MET A 80 7.08 1.89 -12.93
CA MET A 80 6.63 3.28 -12.98
C MET A 80 7.27 4.07 -14.13
N ILE A 81 8.58 3.94 -14.33
CA ILE A 81 9.32 4.65 -15.38
C ILE A 81 8.81 4.26 -16.77
N LYS A 82 8.50 2.98 -16.98
CA LYS A 82 7.96 2.47 -18.24
C LYS A 82 6.73 3.26 -18.72
N GLY A 83 5.83 3.62 -17.82
CA GLY A 83 4.61 4.38 -18.14
C GLY A 83 4.90 5.72 -18.83
N LEU A 84 6.10 6.28 -18.66
CA LEU A 84 6.52 7.55 -19.25
C LEU A 84 7.02 7.41 -20.71
N PHE A 85 7.44 6.21 -21.14
CA PHE A 85 8.08 5.99 -22.45
C PHE A 85 7.18 5.34 -23.50
N PHE A 86 6.08 4.68 -23.09
CA PHE A 86 5.12 4.06 -24.01
C PHE A 86 3.99 5.02 -24.40
N LEU A 87 4.35 6.11 -25.08
CA LEU A 87 3.36 6.95 -25.76
C LEU A 87 3.18 6.40 -27.17
N ARG A 88 1.95 5.96 -27.49
CA ARG A 88 1.59 5.80 -28.89
C ARG A 88 1.76 7.17 -29.53
N LYS A 89 2.63 7.28 -30.55
CA LYS A 89 2.35 8.22 -31.63
C LYS A 89 0.91 7.93 -32.01
N GLY A 90 0.01 8.91 -31.87
CA GLY A 90 -1.37 8.74 -32.29
C GLY A 90 -1.33 8.06 -33.66
N ALA A 91 -2.18 7.05 -33.86
CA ALA A 91 -2.37 6.48 -35.19
C ALA A 91 -2.41 7.67 -36.16
N GLY A 92 -1.56 7.61 -37.19
CA GLY A 92 -1.41 8.69 -38.15
C GLY A 92 -2.79 9.18 -38.54
N ASN A 93 -2.96 10.49 -38.54
CA ASN A 93 -4.25 11.11 -38.81
C ASN A 93 -4.83 10.52 -40.10
N ASP A 94 -5.91 9.74 -40.01
CA ASP A 94 -6.59 9.09 -41.16
C ASP A 94 -7.40 10.15 -41.96
N GLY A 95 -6.84 11.34 -42.15
CA GLY A 95 -7.48 12.48 -42.80
C GLY A 95 -6.54 13.16 -43.77
N ILE A 96 -7.11 13.76 -44.81
CA ILE A 96 -6.35 14.36 -45.90
C ILE A 96 -5.82 15.73 -45.46
N GLU A 97 -4.49 15.92 -45.46
CA GLU A 97 -3.88 17.23 -45.21
C GLU A 97 -4.11 18.17 -46.41
N LEU A 98 -4.56 19.39 -46.14
CA LEU A 98 -4.72 20.46 -47.13
C LEU A 98 -3.64 21.52 -46.96
N THR A 99 -3.06 21.98 -48.08
CA THR A 99 -2.05 23.04 -48.09
C THR A 99 -2.61 24.37 -48.58
N ARG A 100 -1.93 25.48 -48.19
CA ARG A 100 -2.29 26.85 -48.62
C ARG A 100 -2.22 27.05 -50.13
N SER A 101 -1.38 26.27 -50.82
CA SER A 101 -1.27 26.28 -52.28
C SER A 101 -2.41 25.54 -52.97
N GLU A 102 -2.95 24.49 -52.35
CA GLU A 102 -4.05 23.71 -52.91
C GLU A 102 -5.42 24.39 -52.72
N GLN A 103 -5.64 25.05 -51.58
CA GLN A 103 -6.95 25.61 -51.20
C GLN A 103 -6.81 27.07 -50.67
N PRO A 104 -6.33 28.03 -51.48
CA PRO A 104 -6.09 29.41 -51.04
C PRO A 104 -7.33 30.12 -50.48
N ARG A 105 -8.54 29.86 -51.00
CA ARG A 105 -9.79 30.47 -50.49
C ARG A 105 -10.12 30.00 -49.08
N LEU A 106 -10.00 28.69 -48.82
CA LEU A 106 -10.23 28.11 -47.50
C LEU A 106 -9.29 28.73 -46.47
N PHE A 107 -8.00 28.82 -46.78
CA PHE A 107 -7.03 29.39 -45.85
C PHE A 107 -7.24 30.89 -45.62
N ALA A 108 -7.66 31.67 -46.64
CA ALA A 108 -8.02 33.07 -46.44
C ALA A 108 -9.27 33.23 -45.55
N PHE A 109 -10.25 32.33 -45.69
CA PHE A 109 -11.43 32.28 -44.84
C PHE A 109 -11.07 31.94 -43.38
N LEU A 110 -10.26 30.89 -43.18
CA LEU A 110 -9.78 30.48 -41.85
C LEU A 110 -8.90 31.54 -41.18
N ASP A 111 -7.99 32.17 -41.92
CA ASP A 111 -7.13 33.24 -41.40
C ASP A 111 -7.98 34.44 -40.93
N ARG A 112 -9.05 34.77 -41.67
CA ARG A 112 -9.96 35.85 -41.25
C ARG A 112 -10.78 35.48 -40.02
N ILE A 113 -11.26 34.25 -39.88
CA ILE A 113 -11.91 33.80 -38.63
C ILE A 113 -10.92 33.86 -37.46
N ALA A 114 -9.66 33.44 -37.67
CA ALA A 114 -8.63 33.51 -36.65
C ALA A 114 -8.37 34.95 -36.19
N ASP A 115 -8.23 35.87 -37.14
CA ASP A 115 -7.99 37.28 -36.87
C ASP A 115 -9.20 37.91 -36.12
N ASP A 116 -10.44 37.64 -36.56
CA ASP A 116 -11.66 38.15 -35.92
C ASP A 116 -11.91 37.53 -34.52
N ALA A 117 -11.54 36.26 -34.30
CA ALA A 117 -11.65 35.57 -33.02
C ALA A 117 -10.50 35.91 -32.04
N GLY A 118 -9.48 36.65 -32.48
CA GLY A 118 -8.26 36.90 -31.69
C GLY A 118 -7.47 35.62 -31.41
N ALA A 119 -7.53 34.65 -32.33
CA ALA A 119 -6.97 33.31 -32.22
C ALA A 119 -5.72 33.13 -33.09
N PRO A 120 -4.75 32.28 -32.71
CA PRO A 120 -3.64 31.93 -33.59
C PRO A 120 -4.13 31.16 -34.83
N ARG A 121 -3.52 31.42 -35.98
CA ARG A 121 -3.81 30.71 -37.24
C ARG A 121 -3.46 29.22 -37.15
N PRO A 122 -4.19 28.33 -37.87
CA PRO A 122 -3.94 26.89 -37.85
C PRO A 122 -2.60 26.56 -38.50
N HIS A 123 -1.86 25.62 -37.90
CA HIS A 123 -0.57 25.19 -38.43
C HIS A 123 -0.72 24.26 -39.63
N ARG A 124 -1.58 23.24 -39.48
CA ARG A 124 -1.99 22.32 -40.54
C ARG A 124 -3.50 22.16 -40.51
N VAL A 125 -4.10 21.99 -41.68
CA VAL A 125 -5.54 21.79 -41.83
C VAL A 125 -5.74 20.42 -42.46
N PHE A 126 -6.56 19.59 -41.83
CA PHE A 126 -6.92 18.27 -42.30
C PHE A 126 -8.40 18.23 -42.58
N VAL A 127 -8.80 17.39 -43.53
CA VAL A 127 -10.20 17.08 -43.76
C VAL A 127 -10.46 15.60 -43.51
N SER A 128 -11.65 15.29 -43.00
CA SER A 128 -12.08 13.93 -42.71
C SER A 128 -13.50 13.70 -43.22
N ALA A 129 -13.95 12.45 -43.19
CA ALA A 129 -15.31 12.09 -43.61
C ALA A 129 -16.37 12.30 -42.51
N ARG A 130 -15.99 12.85 -41.35
CA ARG A 130 -16.86 12.93 -40.18
C ARG A 130 -17.89 14.06 -40.33
N VAL A 131 -19.02 13.93 -39.64
CA VAL A 131 -19.96 15.05 -39.42
C VAL A 131 -19.52 15.86 -38.20
N ASN A 132 -18.28 16.37 -38.22
CA ASN A 132 -17.70 17.11 -37.11
C ASN A 132 -16.57 18.07 -37.55
N ALA A 133 -16.21 19.04 -36.72
CA ALA A 133 -14.96 19.81 -36.83
C ALA A 133 -14.24 19.74 -35.48
N ALA A 134 -12.91 19.74 -35.49
CA ALA A 134 -12.15 19.60 -34.24
C ALA A 134 -10.77 20.24 -34.29
N VAL A 135 -10.35 20.84 -33.18
CA VAL A 135 -8.95 21.26 -32.95
C VAL A 135 -8.15 20.13 -32.29
N PHE A 136 -7.02 19.76 -32.89
CA PHE A 136 -6.10 18.76 -32.32
C PHE A 136 -4.63 19.20 -32.42
N TYR A 137 -3.72 18.39 -31.85
CA TYR A 137 -2.28 18.70 -31.78
C TYR A 137 -1.43 17.45 -31.96
N ASP A 138 -0.21 17.63 -32.47
CA ASP A 138 0.79 16.57 -32.48
C ASP A 138 1.21 16.23 -31.05
N LEU A 139 1.10 14.95 -30.69
CA LEU A 139 1.42 14.45 -29.35
C LEU A 139 2.90 14.06 -29.27
N SER A 140 3.65 14.70 -28.37
CA SER A 140 5.04 14.35 -28.05
C SER A 140 5.37 14.75 -26.60
N LEU A 141 6.28 14.03 -25.93
CA LEU A 141 6.79 14.40 -24.60
C LEU A 141 7.46 15.78 -24.59
N ILE A 142 8.08 16.16 -25.71
CA ILE A 142 8.73 17.47 -25.88
C ILE A 142 7.68 18.59 -25.81
N ASN A 143 6.42 18.30 -26.16
CA ASN A 143 5.31 19.24 -26.13
C ASN A 143 4.75 19.49 -24.71
N LEU A 144 5.28 18.84 -23.66
CA LEU A 144 5.08 19.24 -22.25
C LEU A 144 5.91 20.48 -21.88
N LEU A 145 7.06 20.67 -22.53
CA LEU A 145 7.99 21.78 -22.25
C LEU A 145 7.91 22.90 -23.31
N VAL A 146 7.48 22.57 -24.53
CA VAL A 146 7.38 23.50 -25.67
C VAL A 146 5.92 23.60 -26.16
N PRO A 147 5.38 24.80 -26.45
CA PRO A 147 4.02 24.93 -26.99
C PRO A 147 3.87 24.20 -28.33
N SER A 148 3.02 23.18 -28.41
CA SER A 148 2.74 22.51 -29.68
C SER A 148 1.81 23.34 -30.56
N ARG A 149 2.05 23.27 -31.87
CA ARG A 149 1.27 23.93 -32.90
C ARG A 149 -0.11 23.25 -33.03
N LYS A 150 -1.18 24.04 -33.18
CA LYS A 150 -2.56 23.58 -33.25
C LYS A 150 -2.94 23.28 -34.71
N ASN A 151 -3.52 22.11 -34.95
CA ASN A 151 -4.04 21.68 -36.23
C ASN A 151 -5.58 21.71 -36.20
N LEU A 152 -6.20 21.93 -37.35
CA LEU A 152 -7.66 21.97 -37.51
C LEU A 152 -8.10 20.78 -38.36
N GLU A 153 -9.11 20.03 -37.91
CA GLU A 153 -9.82 19.03 -38.69
C GLU A 153 -11.18 19.60 -39.11
N ILE A 154 -11.50 19.50 -40.41
CA ILE A 154 -12.80 19.88 -40.96
C ILE A 154 -13.44 18.65 -41.58
N GLY A 155 -14.51 18.16 -40.98
CA GLY A 155 -15.29 17.07 -41.54
C GLY A 155 -16.07 17.51 -42.77
N LEU A 156 -15.83 16.86 -43.90
CA LEU A 156 -16.48 17.19 -45.16
C LEU A 156 -17.96 16.80 -45.19
N ALA A 157 -18.35 15.77 -44.44
CA ALA A 157 -19.76 15.38 -44.34
C ALA A 157 -20.55 16.45 -43.56
N LEU A 158 -19.90 17.16 -42.64
CA LEU A 158 -20.47 18.36 -42.02
C LEU A 158 -20.60 19.50 -43.03
N VAL A 159 -19.52 19.82 -43.77
CA VAL A 159 -19.53 20.88 -44.80
C VAL A 159 -20.67 20.66 -45.80
N ASN A 160 -20.91 19.41 -46.20
CA ASN A 160 -21.96 19.07 -47.15
C ASN A 160 -23.37 19.49 -46.72
N MET A 161 -23.62 19.54 -45.41
CA MET A 161 -24.94 19.80 -44.86
C MET A 161 -25.15 21.23 -44.34
N LEU A 162 -24.12 22.09 -44.37
CA LEU A 162 -24.17 23.45 -43.80
C LEU A 162 -24.18 24.55 -44.87
N ASN A 163 -24.75 25.72 -44.54
CA ASN A 163 -24.51 26.95 -45.30
C ASN A 163 -23.25 27.69 -44.80
N MET A 164 -22.91 28.80 -45.45
CA MET A 164 -21.73 29.57 -45.11
C MET A 164 -21.77 30.17 -43.69
N SER A 165 -22.95 30.59 -43.20
CA SER A 165 -23.06 31.14 -41.84
C SER A 165 -22.93 30.07 -40.75
N GLU A 166 -23.52 28.91 -40.98
CA GLU A 166 -23.40 27.73 -40.12
C GLU A 166 -21.97 27.21 -40.09
N LEU A 167 -21.31 27.10 -41.26
CA LEU A 167 -19.89 26.72 -41.34
C LEU A 167 -19.00 27.74 -40.62
N LYS A 168 -19.26 29.05 -40.81
CA LYS A 168 -18.54 30.11 -40.08
C LYS A 168 -18.75 29.96 -38.58
N ALA A 169 -19.96 29.66 -38.11
CA ALA A 169 -20.27 29.51 -36.69
C ALA A 169 -19.55 28.31 -36.07
N VAL A 170 -19.55 27.15 -36.74
CA VAL A 170 -18.82 25.96 -36.29
C VAL A 170 -17.31 26.23 -36.27
N LEU A 171 -16.75 26.81 -37.33
CA LEU A 171 -15.32 27.11 -37.36
C LEU A 171 -14.95 28.19 -36.34
N ALA A 172 -15.76 29.23 -36.16
CA ALA A 172 -15.55 30.25 -35.13
C ALA A 172 -15.61 29.67 -33.71
N HIS A 173 -16.43 28.65 -33.47
CA HIS A 173 -16.44 27.88 -32.23
C HIS A 173 -15.09 27.15 -32.04
N GLU A 174 -14.61 26.42 -33.05
CA GLU A 174 -13.28 25.79 -33.01
C GLU A 174 -12.16 26.81 -32.77
N PHE A 175 -12.22 27.99 -33.41
CA PHE A 175 -11.28 29.10 -33.17
C PHE A 175 -11.42 29.72 -31.77
N GLY A 176 -12.60 29.63 -31.15
CA GLY A 176 -12.79 29.87 -29.72
C GLY A 176 -11.89 28.99 -28.86
N HIS A 177 -11.70 27.72 -29.21
CA HIS A 177 -10.68 26.86 -28.60
C HIS A 177 -9.24 27.26 -29.00
N PHE A 178 -9.01 27.82 -30.19
CA PHE A 178 -7.69 28.36 -30.54
C PHE A 178 -7.27 29.54 -29.65
N ALA A 179 -8.18 30.45 -29.30
CA ALA A 179 -7.90 31.62 -28.46
C ALA A 179 -7.71 31.27 -26.96
N GLN A 180 -8.29 30.17 -26.49
CA GLN A 180 -8.23 29.78 -25.08
C GLN A 180 -6.85 29.26 -24.65
N ARG A 181 -6.23 29.92 -23.66
CA ARG A 181 -4.96 29.49 -23.05
C ARG A 181 -5.10 28.20 -22.23
N SER A 182 -6.28 27.93 -21.67
CA SER A 182 -6.56 26.73 -20.86
C SER A 182 -6.62 25.43 -21.67
N MET A 183 -6.62 25.49 -23.01
CA MET A 183 -6.44 24.32 -23.89
C MET A 183 -5.14 23.55 -23.60
N ALA A 184 -4.11 24.22 -23.08
CA ALA A 184 -2.88 23.55 -22.65
C ALA A 184 -3.15 22.49 -21.56
N VAL A 185 -4.14 22.73 -20.69
CA VAL A 185 -4.53 21.82 -19.61
C VAL A 185 -5.18 20.55 -20.16
N GLY A 186 -6.07 20.67 -21.16
CA GLY A 186 -6.68 19.51 -21.83
C GLY A 186 -5.65 18.59 -22.48
N ARG A 187 -4.61 19.17 -23.11
CA ARG A 187 -3.46 18.44 -23.67
C ARG A 187 -2.67 17.67 -22.64
N TRP A 188 -2.33 18.32 -21.53
CA TRP A 188 -1.56 17.64 -20.50
C TRP A 188 -2.37 16.52 -19.87
N VAL A 189 -3.66 16.74 -19.62
CA VAL A 189 -4.56 15.69 -19.11
C VAL A 189 -4.65 14.52 -20.09
N TYR A 190 -4.70 14.76 -21.41
CA TYR A 190 -4.70 13.67 -22.40
C TYR A 190 -3.37 12.89 -22.41
N THR A 191 -2.23 13.56 -22.34
CA THR A 191 -0.91 12.89 -22.21
C THR A 191 -0.83 12.09 -20.91
N THR A 192 -1.27 12.67 -19.78
CA THR A 192 -1.36 11.99 -18.49
C THR A 192 -2.36 10.84 -18.52
N GLN A 193 -3.43 10.93 -19.31
CA GLN A 193 -4.39 9.84 -19.53
C GLN A 193 -3.76 8.67 -20.29
N GLN A 194 -2.94 8.94 -21.29
CA GLN A 194 -2.20 7.89 -22.00
C GLN A 194 -1.21 7.18 -21.07
N ILE A 195 -0.50 7.94 -20.23
CA ILE A 195 0.40 7.41 -19.20
C ILE A 195 -0.38 6.56 -18.18
N ALA A 196 -1.45 7.12 -17.59
CA ALA A 196 -2.27 6.43 -16.60
C ALA A 196 -2.96 5.18 -17.17
N SER A 197 -3.52 5.25 -18.39
CA SER A 197 -4.16 4.11 -19.05
C SER A 197 -3.16 3.01 -19.42
N HIS A 198 -1.93 3.34 -19.79
CA HIS A 198 -0.88 2.33 -20.00
C HIS A 198 -0.47 1.65 -18.69
N ILE A 199 -0.31 2.41 -17.62
CA ILE A 199 0.08 1.87 -16.30
C ILE A 199 -1.03 1.00 -15.70
N VAL A 200 -2.29 1.46 -15.78
CA VAL A 200 -3.45 0.82 -15.15
C VAL A 200 -4.01 -0.32 -16.00
N GLY A 201 -4.13 -0.11 -17.33
CA GLY A 201 -4.93 -0.96 -18.21
C GLY A 201 -4.15 -2.06 -18.93
N ARG A 202 -2.86 -1.86 -19.26
CA ARG A 202 -2.08 -2.87 -19.99
C ARG A 202 -1.29 -3.75 -19.04
N ARG A 203 -1.66 -5.03 -18.96
CA ARG A 203 -0.76 -6.04 -18.40
C ARG A 203 0.30 -6.41 -19.44
N ASP A 204 1.56 -6.37 -19.04
CA ASP A 204 2.70 -6.41 -19.96
C ASP A 204 3.71 -7.51 -19.61
N ALA A 205 4.90 -7.48 -20.22
CA ALA A 205 5.96 -8.46 -19.96
C ALA A 205 6.36 -8.56 -18.47
N LEU A 206 6.26 -7.46 -17.69
CA LEU A 206 6.55 -7.45 -16.27
C LEU A 206 5.45 -8.19 -15.48
N ASP A 207 4.18 -8.06 -15.89
CA ASP A 207 3.07 -8.85 -15.30
C ASP A 207 3.13 -10.33 -15.68
N THR A 208 3.67 -10.66 -16.86
CA THR A 208 3.92 -12.05 -17.27
C THR A 208 5.08 -12.63 -16.47
N PHE A 209 6.13 -11.85 -16.24
CA PHE A 209 7.24 -12.22 -15.36
C PHE A 209 6.76 -12.46 -13.91
N LEU A 210 5.97 -11.56 -13.33
CA LEU A 210 5.39 -11.74 -11.99
C LEU A 210 4.52 -13.01 -11.90
N ARG A 211 3.74 -13.31 -12.95
CA ARG A 211 2.92 -14.54 -13.01
C ARG A 211 3.77 -15.80 -13.13
N SER A 212 4.86 -15.75 -13.88
CA SER A 212 5.82 -16.86 -13.97
C SER A 212 6.50 -17.09 -12.63
N LEU A 213 6.97 -16.02 -11.97
CA LEU A 213 7.58 -16.07 -10.64
C LEU A 213 6.61 -16.63 -9.58
N SER A 214 5.34 -16.21 -9.65
CA SER A 214 4.26 -16.65 -8.73
C SER A 214 3.85 -18.12 -8.91
N ARG A 215 4.31 -18.80 -9.97
CA ARG A 215 3.95 -20.19 -10.32
C ARG A 215 5.12 -21.16 -10.27
N PHE A 216 6.31 -20.68 -9.90
CA PHE A 216 7.55 -21.44 -10.01
C PHE A 216 7.70 -22.46 -8.87
N ASP A 217 8.04 -22.00 -7.66
CA ASP A 217 8.22 -22.81 -6.44
C ASP A 217 7.69 -21.99 -5.25
N PHE A 218 7.02 -22.63 -4.28
CA PHE A 218 6.48 -21.99 -3.07
C PHE A 218 7.50 -21.09 -2.34
N ARG A 219 8.80 -21.45 -2.36
CA ARG A 219 9.87 -20.68 -1.68
C ARG A 219 10.13 -19.31 -2.30
N ILE A 220 9.75 -19.10 -3.56
CA ILE A 220 9.97 -17.87 -4.33
C ILE A 220 8.63 -17.24 -4.75
N ALA A 221 7.57 -18.04 -4.88
CA ALA A 221 6.25 -17.61 -5.32
C ALA A 221 5.63 -16.52 -4.43
N TRP A 222 5.92 -16.54 -3.12
CA TRP A 222 5.45 -15.50 -2.20
C TRP A 222 5.98 -14.11 -2.55
N ILE A 223 7.19 -13.98 -3.11
CA ILE A 223 7.76 -12.71 -3.61
C ILE A 223 6.90 -12.19 -4.77
N GLY A 224 6.53 -13.09 -5.68
CA GLY A 224 5.62 -12.78 -6.79
C GLY A 224 4.23 -12.34 -6.33
N TRP A 225 3.67 -12.98 -5.30
CA TRP A 225 2.36 -12.61 -4.73
C TRP A 225 2.39 -11.25 -4.03
N VAL A 226 3.46 -10.97 -3.27
CA VAL A 226 3.66 -9.68 -2.59
C VAL A 226 3.84 -8.57 -3.62
N LEU A 227 4.76 -8.73 -4.57
CA LEU A 227 4.97 -7.76 -5.65
C LEU A 227 3.71 -7.54 -6.48
N GLY A 228 2.98 -8.61 -6.82
CA GLY A 228 1.71 -8.51 -7.53
C GLY A 228 0.67 -7.69 -6.77
N THR A 229 0.62 -7.82 -5.44
CA THR A 229 -0.27 -7.05 -4.57
C THR A 229 0.13 -5.58 -4.51
N ILE A 230 1.44 -5.29 -4.40
CA ILE A 230 1.96 -3.91 -4.39
C ILE A 230 1.71 -3.23 -5.74
N VAL A 231 1.97 -3.91 -6.86
CA VAL A 231 1.69 -3.39 -8.21
C VAL A 231 0.19 -3.13 -8.39
N TRP A 232 -0.67 -4.02 -7.90
CA TRP A 232 -2.13 -3.79 -7.89
C TRP A 232 -2.51 -2.54 -7.09
N ALA A 233 -1.93 -2.35 -5.90
CA ALA A 233 -2.18 -1.19 -5.06
C ALA A 233 -1.69 0.12 -5.71
N LEU A 234 -0.49 0.13 -6.29
CA LEU A 234 0.05 1.26 -7.06
C LEU A 234 -0.86 1.63 -8.23
N ARG A 235 -1.30 0.65 -9.03
CA ARG A 235 -2.28 0.87 -10.10
C ARG A 235 -3.58 1.45 -9.58
N ALA A 236 -4.06 1.00 -8.42
CA ALA A 236 -5.28 1.51 -7.83
C ALA A 236 -5.14 2.97 -7.38
N VAL A 237 -4.06 3.33 -6.70
CA VAL A 237 -3.78 4.71 -6.28
C VAL A 237 -3.65 5.63 -7.50
N VAL A 238 -2.92 5.21 -8.54
CA VAL A 238 -2.76 5.98 -9.79
C VAL A 238 -4.11 6.16 -10.50
N ASP A 239 -4.93 5.11 -10.61
CA ASP A 239 -6.27 5.17 -11.21
C ASP A 239 -7.18 6.17 -10.48
N ILE A 240 -7.19 6.16 -9.15
CA ILE A 240 -8.02 7.06 -8.34
C ILE A 240 -7.54 8.51 -8.46
N ALA A 241 -6.26 8.75 -8.28
CA ALA A 241 -5.68 10.09 -8.40
C ALA A 241 -5.95 10.67 -9.79
N PHE A 242 -5.86 9.84 -10.83
CA PHE A 242 -6.18 10.24 -12.19
C PHE A 242 -7.68 10.53 -12.40
N ARG A 243 -8.59 9.74 -11.81
CA ARG A 243 -10.04 10.03 -11.88
C ARG A 243 -10.38 11.40 -11.30
N LEU A 244 -9.70 11.84 -10.23
CA LEU A 244 -9.88 13.18 -9.66
C LEU A 244 -9.44 14.27 -10.66
N VAL A 245 -8.31 14.07 -11.36
CA VAL A 245 -7.85 14.97 -12.43
C VAL A 245 -8.85 15.03 -13.58
N VAL A 246 -9.41 13.89 -13.99
CA VAL A 246 -10.43 13.82 -15.06
C VAL A 246 -11.71 14.55 -14.66
N VAL A 247 -12.17 14.42 -13.41
CA VAL A 247 -13.35 15.15 -12.93
C VAL A 247 -13.11 16.67 -12.98
N ALA A 248 -11.94 17.13 -12.50
CA ALA A 248 -11.55 18.54 -12.57
C ALA A 248 -11.45 19.05 -14.01
N GLN A 249 -10.88 18.26 -14.92
CA GLN A 249 -10.76 18.60 -16.33
C GLN A 249 -12.12 18.65 -17.04
N ARG A 250 -13.06 17.75 -16.74
CA ARG A 250 -14.39 17.76 -17.35
C ARG A 250 -15.18 19.01 -16.98
N ALA A 251 -15.07 19.47 -15.73
CA ALA A 251 -15.67 20.73 -15.31
C ALA A 251 -15.10 21.93 -16.08
N LEU A 252 -13.79 21.93 -16.33
CA LEU A 252 -13.13 22.94 -17.17
C LEU A 252 -13.59 22.83 -18.64
N SER A 253 -13.69 21.61 -19.19
CA SER A 253 -14.13 21.38 -20.58
C SER A 253 -15.49 22.02 -20.85
N ARG A 254 -16.46 21.85 -19.95
CA ARG A 254 -17.80 22.47 -20.09
C ARG A 254 -17.72 24.00 -20.16
N GLU A 255 -16.90 24.61 -19.31
CA GLU A 255 -16.71 26.06 -19.32
C GLU A 255 -15.97 26.54 -20.59
N MET A 256 -15.04 25.74 -21.12
CA MET A 256 -14.33 26.01 -22.38
C MET A 256 -15.28 26.04 -23.59
N GLU A 257 -16.28 25.17 -23.59
CA GLU A 257 -17.29 25.07 -24.64
C GLU A 257 -18.29 26.22 -24.63
N MET A 258 -18.81 26.56 -23.45
CA MET A 258 -19.66 27.75 -23.28
C MET A 258 -18.92 29.02 -23.71
N GLN A 259 -17.62 29.07 -23.45
CA GLN A 259 -16.78 30.18 -23.85
C GLN A 259 -16.51 30.20 -25.37
N ALA A 260 -16.34 29.04 -26.01
CA ALA A 260 -16.19 28.92 -27.46
C ALA A 260 -17.49 29.29 -28.20
N ASP A 261 -18.65 28.93 -27.65
CA ASP A 261 -19.96 29.37 -28.17
C ASP A 261 -20.10 30.89 -28.17
N LEU A 262 -19.67 31.57 -27.09
CA LEU A 262 -19.71 33.04 -27.06
C LEU A 262 -18.77 33.67 -28.10
N VAL A 263 -17.64 33.04 -28.42
CA VAL A 263 -16.77 33.49 -29.52
C VAL A 263 -17.49 33.30 -30.86
N ALA A 264 -18.09 32.13 -31.12
CA ALA A 264 -18.88 31.91 -32.33
C ALA A 264 -20.00 32.96 -32.48
N VAL A 265 -20.79 33.17 -31.42
CA VAL A 265 -21.89 34.15 -31.39
C VAL A 265 -21.40 35.57 -31.64
N SER A 266 -20.22 35.95 -31.14
CA SER A 266 -19.64 37.27 -31.42
C SER A 266 -19.26 37.48 -32.89
N LEU A 267 -19.02 36.40 -33.65
CA LEU A 267 -18.63 36.46 -35.07
C LEU A 267 -19.81 36.22 -36.02
N THR A 268 -20.84 35.49 -35.60
CA THR A 268 -21.92 35.01 -36.48
C THR A 268 -23.34 35.31 -35.99
N GLY A 269 -23.50 35.94 -34.83
CA GLY A 269 -24.81 36.11 -34.18
C GLY A 269 -25.28 34.83 -33.47
N SER A 270 -26.37 34.96 -32.71
CA SER A 270 -26.87 33.93 -31.81
C SER A 270 -27.53 32.74 -32.51
N ASP A 271 -28.04 32.90 -33.74
CA ASP A 271 -28.88 31.87 -34.39
C ASP A 271 -28.08 30.87 -35.24
N ALA A 272 -27.02 31.30 -35.95
CA ALA A 272 -26.26 30.44 -36.87
C ALA A 272 -25.62 29.21 -36.18
N LEU A 273 -25.19 29.35 -34.92
CA LEU A 273 -24.70 28.23 -34.12
C LEU A 273 -25.83 27.24 -33.79
N ILE A 274 -27.03 27.74 -33.50
CA ILE A 274 -28.17 26.92 -33.07
C ILE A 274 -28.76 26.15 -34.26
N THR A 275 -28.88 26.80 -35.42
CA THR A 275 -29.31 26.12 -36.65
C THR A 275 -28.29 25.04 -37.07
N ALA A 276 -26.98 25.31 -36.94
CA ALA A 276 -25.94 24.31 -37.17
C ALA A 276 -26.05 23.10 -36.22
N LEU A 277 -26.29 23.35 -34.92
CA LEU A 277 -26.50 22.28 -33.92
C LEU A 277 -27.75 21.44 -34.18
N HIS A 278 -28.81 22.03 -34.74
CA HIS A 278 -30.01 21.31 -35.13
C HIS A 278 -29.75 20.39 -36.34
N ARG A 279 -29.05 20.90 -37.36
CA ARG A 279 -28.75 20.13 -38.60
C ARG A 279 -27.79 18.96 -38.39
N LEU A 280 -26.91 19.04 -37.39
CA LEU A 280 -25.94 18.00 -37.05
C LEU A 280 -26.59 16.62 -36.85
N GLN A 281 -27.77 16.54 -36.24
CA GLN A 281 -28.44 15.25 -35.96
C GLN A 281 -28.92 14.54 -37.23
N MET A 282 -29.55 15.28 -38.15
CA MET A 282 -29.98 14.75 -39.44
C MET A 282 -28.78 14.40 -40.33
N ALA A 283 -27.74 15.24 -40.29
CA ALA A 283 -26.51 15.01 -41.04
C ALA A 283 -25.80 13.70 -40.62
N ASP A 284 -25.75 13.39 -39.33
CA ASP A 284 -25.13 12.16 -38.80
C ASP A 284 -25.90 10.90 -39.21
N ASP A 285 -27.25 10.88 -39.04
CA ASP A 285 -28.10 9.74 -39.43
C ASP A 285 -28.04 9.48 -40.95
N ALA A 286 -28.09 10.53 -41.76
CA ALA A 286 -27.96 10.42 -43.21
C ALA A 286 -26.57 9.92 -43.63
N TRP A 287 -25.50 10.34 -42.94
CA TRP A 287 -24.13 9.92 -43.25
C TRP A 287 -23.90 8.44 -42.93
N ASP A 288 -24.33 7.97 -41.77
CA ASP A 288 -24.22 6.56 -41.38
C ASP A 288 -24.93 5.64 -42.38
N ARG A 289 -26.13 6.04 -42.84
CA ARG A 289 -26.88 5.32 -43.87
C ARG A 289 -26.17 5.37 -45.22
N ALA A 290 -25.58 6.51 -45.61
CA ALA A 290 -24.82 6.64 -46.85
C ALA A 290 -23.61 5.70 -46.87
N VAL A 291 -22.84 5.67 -45.77
CA VAL A 291 -21.68 4.77 -45.64
C VAL A 291 -22.12 3.30 -45.64
N HIS A 292 -23.23 2.97 -44.95
CA HIS A 292 -23.75 1.60 -44.93
C HIS A 292 -24.20 1.15 -46.33
N PHE A 293 -24.97 1.98 -47.04
CA PHE A 293 -25.38 1.73 -48.42
C PHE A 293 -24.17 1.55 -49.34
N ALA A 294 -23.21 2.47 -49.27
CA ALA A 294 -22.00 2.42 -50.09
C ALA A 294 -21.16 1.16 -49.85
N ARG A 295 -21.07 0.67 -48.60
CA ARG A 295 -20.42 -0.62 -48.30
C ARG A 295 -21.16 -1.81 -48.91
N GLY A 296 -22.49 -1.74 -49.00
CA GLY A 296 -23.28 -2.74 -49.73
C GLY A 296 -22.95 -2.74 -51.23
N GLU A 297 -22.88 -1.55 -51.83
CA GLU A 297 -22.54 -1.37 -53.24
C GLU A 297 -21.10 -1.78 -53.57
N MET A 298 -20.16 -1.56 -52.65
CA MET A 298 -18.79 -2.11 -52.72
C MET A 298 -18.81 -3.65 -52.79
N GLY A 299 -19.66 -4.31 -52.00
CA GLY A 299 -19.85 -5.76 -52.06
C GLY A 299 -20.44 -6.23 -53.39
N ALA A 300 -21.24 -5.39 -54.04
CA ALA A 300 -21.78 -5.61 -55.38
C ALA A 300 -20.83 -5.20 -56.52
N LYS A 301 -19.57 -4.83 -56.21
CA LYS A 301 -18.55 -4.37 -57.17
C LYS A 301 -18.96 -3.11 -57.96
N LEU A 302 -19.83 -2.27 -57.38
CA LEU A 302 -20.28 -1.00 -57.95
C LEU A 302 -19.97 0.14 -56.97
N PRO A 303 -18.69 0.44 -56.69
CA PRO A 303 -18.32 1.48 -55.74
C PRO A 303 -18.90 2.84 -56.16
N PRO A 304 -19.54 3.62 -55.26
CA PRO A 304 -20.06 4.93 -55.61
C PRO A 304 -18.94 5.92 -55.88
N SER A 305 -19.13 6.79 -56.89
CA SER A 305 -18.17 7.86 -57.24
C SER A 305 -18.16 9.02 -56.24
N ASP A 306 -19.26 9.25 -55.53
CA ASP A 306 -19.41 10.40 -54.62
C ASP A 306 -20.34 10.10 -53.43
N LEU A 307 -19.76 9.90 -52.25
CA LEU A 307 -20.52 9.66 -51.02
C LEU A 307 -21.32 10.87 -50.54
N PHE A 308 -20.94 12.09 -50.91
CA PHE A 308 -21.60 13.32 -50.45
C PHE A 308 -22.88 13.59 -51.24
N ALA A 309 -22.92 13.16 -52.51
CA ALA A 309 -24.15 13.13 -53.28
C ALA A 309 -25.15 12.14 -52.68
N LEU A 310 -24.68 10.95 -52.27
CA LEU A 310 -25.50 9.97 -51.55
C LEU A 310 -25.98 10.48 -50.19
N HIS A 311 -25.12 11.18 -49.46
CA HIS A 311 -25.45 11.79 -48.16
C HIS A 311 -26.60 12.79 -48.29
N GLN A 312 -26.53 13.70 -49.26
CA GLN A 312 -27.61 14.64 -49.55
C GLN A 312 -28.86 13.91 -50.02
N ALA A 313 -28.71 12.96 -50.94
CA ALA A 313 -29.84 12.21 -51.47
C ALA A 313 -30.61 11.50 -50.36
N ILE A 314 -29.95 10.77 -49.47
CA ILE A 314 -30.60 10.07 -48.35
C ILE A 314 -31.34 11.04 -47.44
N ALA A 315 -30.74 12.18 -47.09
CA ALA A 315 -31.40 13.21 -46.29
C ALA A 315 -32.72 13.68 -46.95
N ASP A 316 -32.72 13.95 -48.25
CA ASP A 316 -33.91 14.36 -49.00
C ASP A 316 -34.97 13.26 -49.07
N ARG A 317 -34.57 11.97 -49.19
CA ARG A 317 -35.52 10.84 -49.23
C ARG A 317 -36.14 10.57 -47.86
N LEU A 318 -35.39 10.74 -46.76
CA LEU A 318 -35.92 10.55 -45.42
C LEU A 318 -37.07 11.51 -45.11
N GLY A 319 -36.97 12.78 -45.54
CA GLY A 319 -38.07 13.74 -45.42
C GLY A 319 -39.34 13.31 -46.16
N ARG A 320 -39.18 12.73 -47.36
CA ARG A 320 -40.29 12.15 -48.13
C ARG A 320 -40.94 10.94 -47.46
N ILE A 321 -40.17 10.03 -46.87
CA ILE A 321 -40.71 8.83 -46.21
C ILE A 321 -41.50 9.20 -44.94
N TYR A 322 -40.97 10.11 -44.12
CA TYR A 322 -41.67 10.56 -42.92
C TYR A 322 -42.91 11.42 -43.24
N ASN A 323 -43.06 11.84 -44.49
CA ASN A 323 -44.13 12.74 -44.96
C ASN A 323 -44.21 14.02 -44.12
N ASP A 324 -43.03 14.52 -43.77
CA ASP A 324 -42.80 15.75 -43.02
C ASP A 324 -42.08 16.75 -43.93
N PRO A 325 -42.79 17.78 -44.44
CA PRO A 325 -42.19 18.81 -45.29
C PRO A 325 -41.08 19.60 -44.59
N THR A 326 -41.10 19.66 -43.26
CA THR A 326 -40.14 20.42 -42.45
C THR A 326 -38.88 19.62 -42.10
N TYR A 327 -38.84 18.33 -42.45
CA TYR A 327 -37.73 17.45 -42.16
C TYR A 327 -36.46 17.90 -42.90
N GLY A 328 -35.48 18.39 -42.13
CA GLY A 328 -34.22 18.93 -42.68
C GLY A 328 -34.27 20.40 -43.09
N GLU A 329 -35.41 21.08 -42.90
CA GLU A 329 -35.51 22.53 -43.04
C GLU A 329 -34.77 23.28 -41.92
N ARG A 330 -34.32 24.50 -42.21
CA ARG A 330 -33.62 25.36 -41.24
C ARG A 330 -34.65 26.07 -40.37
N PRO A 331 -34.59 25.94 -39.03
CA PRO A 331 -35.47 26.72 -38.17
C PRO A 331 -35.13 28.22 -38.31
N VAL A 332 -36.11 29.02 -38.70
CA VAL A 332 -35.96 30.47 -38.89
C VAL A 332 -36.51 31.20 -37.68
N ALA A 333 -35.67 32.00 -37.01
CA ALA A 333 -36.13 32.83 -35.91
C ALA A 333 -37.09 33.91 -36.43
N PRO A 334 -38.28 34.10 -35.81
CA PRO A 334 -39.21 35.14 -36.22
C PRO A 334 -38.64 36.53 -35.92
N VAL A 335 -38.91 37.49 -36.81
CA VAL A 335 -38.42 38.89 -36.68
C VAL A 335 -38.89 39.52 -35.35
N GLU A 336 -40.13 39.26 -34.96
CA GLU A 336 -40.66 39.58 -33.64
C GLU A 336 -40.54 38.37 -32.71
N GLY A 337 -39.84 38.52 -31.57
CA GLY A 337 -39.70 37.45 -30.57
C GLY A 337 -38.47 36.55 -30.71
N ALA A 338 -37.53 36.85 -31.62
CA ALA A 338 -36.28 36.09 -31.80
C ALA A 338 -35.50 35.80 -30.50
N VAL A 339 -35.51 36.74 -29.54
CA VAL A 339 -34.88 36.58 -28.22
C VAL A 339 -35.48 35.43 -27.40
N ALA A 340 -36.80 35.23 -27.51
CA ALA A 340 -37.55 34.19 -26.80
C ALA A 340 -37.67 32.88 -27.60
N PHE A 341 -37.43 32.90 -28.91
CA PHE A 341 -37.46 31.73 -29.77
C PHE A 341 -36.44 30.67 -29.31
N ARG A 342 -36.90 29.45 -29.10
CA ARG A 342 -36.07 28.29 -28.71
C ARG A 342 -36.28 27.17 -29.71
N VAL A 343 -35.17 26.63 -30.21
CA VAL A 343 -35.16 25.47 -31.13
C VAL A 343 -35.15 24.18 -30.33
N PHE A 344 -34.47 24.15 -29.18
CA PHE A 344 -34.38 22.96 -28.36
C PHE A 344 -35.32 23.04 -27.16
N GLU A 345 -36.26 22.10 -27.06
CA GLU A 345 -37.11 21.97 -25.87
C GLU A 345 -36.29 21.59 -24.62
N THR A 346 -36.82 21.91 -23.44
CA THR A 346 -36.20 21.55 -22.15
C THR A 346 -36.41 20.07 -21.79
N GLU A 347 -36.88 19.25 -22.74
CA GLU A 347 -37.14 17.83 -22.57
C GLU A 347 -35.85 17.01 -22.65
N LEU A 348 -35.76 16.03 -21.74
CA LEU A 348 -34.50 15.52 -21.22
C LEU A 348 -34.45 14.02 -21.41
N ALA A 349 -33.89 13.58 -22.54
CA ALA A 349 -32.93 12.47 -22.59
C ALA A 349 -32.41 12.22 -24.01
N GLN A 350 -31.20 12.68 -24.27
CA GLN A 350 -30.38 12.30 -25.42
C GLN A 350 -28.94 12.01 -24.91
N PRO A 351 -28.07 11.35 -25.71
CA PRO A 351 -27.19 10.25 -25.30
C PRO A 351 -26.21 10.53 -24.14
N PRO A 352 -25.70 9.47 -23.48
CA PRO A 352 -24.91 9.61 -22.27
C PRO A 352 -23.49 10.13 -22.53
N ARG A 353 -23.22 11.35 -22.02
CA ARG A 353 -22.16 11.79 -21.07
C ARG A 353 -20.72 11.21 -21.11
N MET A 354 -20.31 10.47 -22.13
CA MET A 354 -18.89 10.20 -22.43
C MET A 354 -18.46 10.57 -23.86
N TRP A 355 -19.41 10.94 -24.72
CA TRP A 355 -19.16 11.47 -26.06
C TRP A 355 -19.42 12.97 -26.22
N SER A 356 -20.06 13.64 -25.26
CA SER A 356 -20.09 15.11 -25.25
C SER A 356 -18.98 15.64 -24.33
N THR A 357 -17.86 16.00 -24.94
CA THR A 357 -16.98 17.07 -24.43
C THR A 357 -17.71 18.42 -24.32
N HIS A 358 -18.93 18.49 -24.88
CA HIS A 358 -19.77 19.66 -25.05
C HIS A 358 -20.97 19.70 -24.07
N PRO A 359 -21.41 20.90 -23.62
CA PRO A 359 -22.65 21.12 -22.89
C PRO A 359 -23.91 20.77 -23.71
N MET A 360 -25.07 20.69 -23.05
CA MET A 360 -26.33 20.33 -23.72
C MET A 360 -26.76 21.41 -24.71
N ASN A 361 -27.38 21.04 -25.84
CA ASN A 361 -27.81 22.00 -26.87
C ASN A 361 -28.75 23.09 -26.32
N HIS A 362 -29.65 22.79 -25.38
CA HIS A 362 -30.47 23.82 -24.72
C HIS A 362 -29.65 24.71 -23.75
N GLU A 363 -28.63 24.17 -23.07
CA GLU A 363 -27.71 24.96 -22.23
C GLU A 363 -26.85 25.88 -23.11
N ARG A 364 -26.41 25.39 -24.28
CA ARG A 364 -25.67 26.14 -25.29
C ARG A 364 -26.54 27.20 -25.94
N GLU A 365 -27.80 26.90 -26.28
CA GLU A 365 -28.77 27.87 -26.78
C GLU A 365 -29.05 28.96 -25.74
N GLN A 366 -29.21 28.57 -24.47
CA GLN A 366 -29.40 29.53 -23.39
C GLN A 366 -28.16 30.42 -23.20
N ASN A 367 -26.96 29.87 -23.32
CA ASN A 367 -25.71 30.64 -23.25
C ASN A 367 -25.54 31.57 -24.46
N ALA A 368 -25.82 31.08 -25.68
CA ALA A 368 -25.73 31.83 -26.93
C ALA A 368 -26.76 32.96 -27.05
N LYS A 369 -27.95 32.77 -26.47
CA LYS A 369 -29.05 33.76 -26.43
C LYS A 369 -29.13 34.53 -25.12
N ARG A 370 -28.16 34.38 -24.19
CA ARG A 370 -28.11 35.12 -22.92
C ARG A 370 -28.06 36.63 -23.15
N VAL A 371 -27.28 37.06 -24.14
CA VAL A 371 -27.36 38.36 -24.78
C VAL A 371 -27.53 38.07 -26.26
N TYR A 372 -28.72 38.31 -26.79
CA TYR A 372 -29.04 37.98 -28.17
C TYR A 372 -28.35 38.95 -29.12
N LEU A 373 -27.57 38.42 -30.07
CA LEU A 373 -26.89 39.19 -31.12
C LEU A 373 -27.44 38.77 -32.49
N PHE A 374 -28.03 39.71 -33.21
CA PHE A 374 -28.55 39.46 -34.55
C PHE A 374 -27.44 39.56 -35.61
N ALA A 375 -27.45 38.64 -36.57
CA ALA A 375 -26.65 38.72 -37.79
C ALA A 375 -27.44 38.11 -38.97
N PRO A 376 -27.33 38.66 -40.19
CA PRO A 376 -28.01 38.11 -41.36
C PRO A 376 -27.39 36.77 -41.77
N ALA A 377 -28.23 35.80 -42.13
CA ALA A 377 -27.80 34.50 -42.62
C ALA A 377 -27.35 34.56 -44.10
N ASP A 378 -26.23 33.91 -44.39
CA ASP A 378 -25.69 33.65 -45.73
C ASP A 378 -25.98 32.19 -46.11
N GLU A 379 -26.98 32.02 -46.97
CA GLU A 379 -27.54 30.72 -47.36
C GLU A 379 -26.75 29.98 -48.44
N ARG A 380 -25.68 30.58 -48.97
CA ARG A 380 -24.80 29.92 -49.96
C ARG A 380 -24.20 28.63 -49.37
N SER A 381 -23.92 27.66 -50.24
CA SER A 381 -23.32 26.38 -49.83
C SER A 381 -21.96 26.58 -49.19
N ALA A 382 -21.69 25.87 -48.09
CA ALA A 382 -20.39 25.84 -47.43
C ALA A 382 -19.24 25.32 -48.33
N TRP A 383 -19.55 24.53 -49.37
CA TRP A 383 -18.58 24.12 -50.39
C TRP A 383 -17.97 25.31 -51.14
N SER A 384 -18.64 26.46 -51.17
CA SER A 384 -18.14 27.70 -51.77
C SER A 384 -16.85 28.23 -51.12
N VAL A 385 -16.43 27.70 -49.96
CA VAL A 385 -15.16 28.05 -49.32
C VAL A 385 -13.97 27.30 -49.94
N PHE A 386 -14.20 26.19 -50.64
CA PHE A 386 -13.20 25.33 -51.24
C PHE A 386 -12.99 25.67 -52.73
N ASP A 387 -11.76 25.63 -53.20
CA ASP A 387 -11.37 25.92 -54.59
C ASP A 387 -11.68 24.74 -55.54
N ASP A 388 -11.41 23.49 -55.10
CA ASP A 388 -11.71 22.23 -55.80
C ASP A 388 -12.56 21.32 -54.91
N ALA A 389 -13.86 21.57 -54.86
CA ALA A 389 -14.80 20.80 -54.03
C ALA A 389 -14.98 19.37 -54.57
N ASP A 390 -15.12 19.21 -55.89
CA ASP A 390 -15.40 17.92 -56.52
C ASP A 390 -14.21 16.95 -56.41
N GLY A 391 -12.99 17.42 -56.66
CA GLY A 391 -11.78 16.61 -56.46
C GLY A 391 -11.57 16.20 -55.01
N LEU A 392 -11.92 17.07 -54.06
CA LEU A 392 -11.81 16.75 -52.63
C LEU A 392 -12.85 15.70 -52.17
N ARG A 393 -14.09 15.80 -52.68
CA ARG A 393 -15.16 14.81 -52.45
C ARG A 393 -14.79 13.43 -52.99
N ALA A 394 -14.21 13.36 -54.18
CA ALA A 394 -13.74 12.11 -54.78
C ALA A 394 -12.61 11.46 -53.96
N ARG A 395 -11.61 12.26 -53.53
CA ARG A 395 -10.51 11.76 -52.69
C ARG A 395 -11.00 11.22 -51.34
N MET A 396 -11.92 11.92 -50.69
CA MET A 396 -12.49 11.48 -49.43
C MET A 396 -13.37 10.24 -49.59
N THR A 397 -14.12 10.14 -50.69
CA THR A 397 -14.90 8.94 -51.03
C THR A 397 -13.99 7.72 -51.13
N ALA A 398 -12.85 7.84 -51.83
CA ALA A 398 -11.86 6.76 -51.92
C ALA A 398 -11.25 6.38 -50.55
N ASP A 399 -10.97 7.37 -49.70
CA ASP A 399 -10.42 7.14 -48.36
C ASP A 399 -11.39 6.35 -47.45
N VAL A 400 -12.69 6.69 -47.49
CA VAL A 400 -13.74 6.02 -46.68
C VAL A 400 -14.01 4.59 -47.14
N LEU A 401 -14.02 4.35 -48.46
CA LEU A 401 -14.34 3.05 -49.05
C LEU A 401 -13.14 2.09 -49.05
N GLY A 402 -11.91 2.61 -48.94
CA GLY A 402 -10.68 1.84 -49.04
C GLY A 402 -10.26 1.57 -50.49
N GLN A 403 -9.11 0.91 -50.67
CA GLN A 403 -8.65 0.55 -52.02
C GLN A 403 -9.53 -0.55 -52.62
N THR A 404 -10.13 -0.25 -53.78
CA THR A 404 -10.91 -1.18 -54.60
C THR A 404 -10.27 -1.31 -55.98
N GLU A 405 -10.31 -2.52 -56.55
CA GLU A 405 -9.89 -2.77 -57.94
C GLU A 405 -11.01 -2.47 -58.95
N ASP A 406 -12.25 -2.32 -58.47
CA ASP A 406 -13.43 -2.07 -59.31
C ASP A 406 -13.59 -0.55 -59.61
N PRO A 407 -13.93 -0.16 -60.86
CA PRO A 407 -14.10 1.24 -61.22
C PRO A 407 -15.37 1.85 -60.57
N PRO A 408 -15.34 3.14 -60.18
CA PRO A 408 -16.49 3.81 -59.60
C PRO A 408 -17.66 3.89 -60.57
N ALA A 409 -18.85 3.55 -60.08
CA ALA A 409 -20.10 3.66 -60.82
C ALA A 409 -20.47 5.13 -61.08
N GLU A 410 -21.16 5.36 -62.21
CA GLU A 410 -21.72 6.68 -62.53
C GLU A 410 -22.74 7.10 -61.47
N ALA A 411 -22.73 8.39 -61.12
CA ALA A 411 -23.58 8.94 -60.06
C ALA A 411 -25.07 8.62 -60.28
N ASP A 412 -25.57 8.73 -61.52
CA ASP A 412 -26.96 8.39 -61.86
C ASP A 412 -27.29 6.91 -61.65
N THR A 413 -26.32 6.01 -61.87
CA THR A 413 -26.50 4.58 -61.62
C THR A 413 -26.59 4.31 -60.12
N THR A 414 -25.69 4.89 -59.34
CA THR A 414 -25.71 4.75 -57.87
C THR A 414 -26.97 5.37 -57.27
N ILE A 415 -27.37 6.56 -57.70
CA ILE A 415 -28.59 7.23 -57.25
C ILE A 415 -29.83 6.47 -57.70
N GLY A 416 -29.87 5.93 -58.93
CA GLY A 416 -30.96 5.09 -59.39
C GLY A 416 -31.12 3.81 -58.56
N ARG A 417 -30.02 3.19 -58.13
CA ARG A 417 -30.03 2.03 -57.20
C ARG A 417 -30.46 2.42 -55.80
N LEU A 418 -30.05 3.59 -55.32
CA LEU A 418 -30.55 4.16 -54.08
C LEU A 418 -32.07 4.40 -54.19
N ASP A 419 -32.53 5.06 -55.25
CA ASP A 419 -33.94 5.33 -55.47
C ASP A 419 -34.75 4.04 -55.56
N ALA A 420 -34.24 2.97 -56.19
CA ALA A 420 -34.87 1.65 -56.17
C ALA A 420 -35.04 1.08 -54.74
N LEU A 421 -34.14 1.38 -53.80
CA LEU A 421 -34.31 1.00 -52.40
C LEU A 421 -35.41 1.80 -51.71
N PHE A 422 -35.64 3.05 -52.11
CA PHE A 422 -36.63 3.96 -51.53
C PHE A 422 -38.01 3.90 -52.24
N ASP A 423 -38.07 3.37 -53.47
CA ASP A 423 -39.28 3.13 -54.26
C ASP A 423 -40.04 1.85 -53.85
N ARG A 424 -39.50 1.11 -52.87
CA ARG A 424 -40.14 -0.08 -52.31
C ARG A 424 -41.51 0.28 -51.73
N GLU A 425 -42.45 -0.65 -51.84
CA GLU A 425 -43.85 -0.42 -51.45
C GLU A 425 -43.94 0.08 -50.01
N HIS A 426 -43.29 -0.60 -49.06
CA HIS A 426 -43.34 -0.24 -47.64
C HIS A 426 -42.75 1.14 -47.28
N LEU A 427 -42.04 1.82 -48.19
CA LEU A 427 -41.44 3.14 -47.96
C LEU A 427 -42.24 4.29 -48.56
N LYS A 428 -43.36 4.01 -49.24
CA LYS A 428 -44.22 5.06 -49.80
C LYS A 428 -44.74 6.00 -48.70
N ALA A 429 -44.76 7.29 -49.01
CA ALA A 429 -45.08 8.38 -48.07
C ALA A 429 -46.47 8.26 -47.41
N HIS A 430 -47.44 7.62 -48.08
CA HIS A 430 -48.78 7.41 -47.53
C HIS A 430 -48.80 6.45 -46.33
N TYR A 431 -47.77 5.64 -46.11
CA TYR A 431 -47.61 4.81 -44.91
C TYR A 431 -47.02 5.57 -43.71
N ARG A 432 -46.71 6.87 -43.85
CA ARG A 432 -46.20 7.74 -42.77
C ARG A 432 -44.97 7.19 -42.05
N GLY A 433 -44.11 6.46 -42.78
CA GLY A 433 -42.86 5.90 -42.25
C GLY A 433 -43.02 4.74 -41.25
N VAL A 434 -44.23 4.24 -40.99
CA VAL A 434 -44.47 3.17 -39.99
C VAL A 434 -43.66 1.91 -40.29
N TYR A 435 -43.46 1.58 -41.56
CA TYR A 435 -42.74 0.37 -41.97
C TYR A 435 -41.21 0.55 -42.11
N LEU A 436 -40.66 1.75 -41.87
CA LEU A 436 -39.22 2.00 -41.99
C LEU A 436 -38.42 1.40 -40.81
N GLY A 437 -39.01 1.36 -39.61
CA GLY A 437 -38.30 0.95 -38.40
C GLY A 437 -39.18 0.42 -37.27
N PHE A 438 -40.50 0.37 -37.44
CA PHE A 438 -41.39 -0.24 -36.45
C PHE A 438 -41.53 -1.75 -36.73
N PRO A 439 -41.38 -2.62 -35.70
CA PRO A 439 -41.60 -4.05 -35.85
C PRO A 439 -43.09 -4.34 -36.09
N VAL A 440 -43.42 -5.05 -37.16
CA VAL A 440 -44.82 -5.22 -37.62
C VAL A 440 -45.42 -6.56 -37.24
N ALA A 441 -44.59 -7.55 -36.92
CA ALA A 441 -45.03 -8.88 -36.51
C ALA A 441 -44.59 -9.25 -35.08
N ARG A 442 -43.50 -8.66 -34.56
CA ARG A 442 -42.90 -9.05 -33.26
C ARG A 442 -43.69 -8.69 -32.01
N GLN A 443 -44.86 -8.08 -32.15
CA GLN A 443 -45.79 -7.86 -31.04
C GLN A 443 -46.55 -9.14 -30.65
N ALA A 444 -46.66 -10.10 -31.57
CA ALA A 444 -47.36 -11.37 -31.40
C ALA A 444 -46.38 -12.54 -31.27
N MET A 445 -46.82 -13.64 -30.66
CA MET A 445 -46.06 -14.91 -30.66
C MET A 445 -46.59 -15.87 -31.74
N ARG A 446 -47.80 -15.61 -32.24
CA ARG A 446 -48.48 -16.40 -33.27
C ARG A 446 -49.08 -15.49 -34.33
N VAL A 447 -49.13 -15.98 -35.56
CA VAL A 447 -49.66 -15.22 -36.71
C VAL A 447 -51.14 -14.82 -36.52
N ASP A 448 -51.94 -15.65 -35.86
CA ASP A 448 -53.37 -15.39 -35.60
C ASP A 448 -53.62 -14.29 -34.55
N GLU A 449 -52.59 -13.84 -33.82
CA GLU A 449 -52.70 -12.70 -32.89
C GLU A 449 -52.51 -11.34 -33.60
N LEU A 450 -52.03 -11.35 -34.86
CA LEU A 450 -51.74 -10.14 -35.65
C LEU A 450 -52.96 -9.53 -36.33
N TYR A 451 -54.11 -10.21 -36.30
CA TYR A 451 -55.37 -9.74 -36.84
C TYR A 451 -56.54 -10.22 -35.99
N GLU A 452 -57.71 -9.66 -36.23
CA GLU A 452 -58.98 -10.01 -35.61
C GLU A 452 -60.05 -10.16 -36.69
N ASP A 453 -61.03 -11.03 -36.45
CA ASP A 453 -62.17 -11.16 -37.36
C ASP A 453 -63.13 -9.99 -37.16
N VAL A 454 -63.01 -8.98 -38.03
CA VAL A 454 -63.87 -7.78 -38.06
C VAL A 454 -64.77 -7.78 -39.29
N PRO A 455 -66.00 -7.24 -39.24
CA PRO A 455 -66.86 -7.13 -40.42
C PRO A 455 -66.47 -5.94 -41.31
N ALA A 456 -66.01 -6.21 -42.55
CA ALA A 456 -65.76 -5.16 -43.54
C ALA A 456 -67.09 -4.69 -44.18
N THR A 457 -67.60 -3.52 -43.77
CA THR A 457 -68.91 -2.98 -44.21
C THR A 457 -68.82 -1.83 -45.23
N ARG A 458 -67.64 -1.25 -45.43
CA ARG A 458 -67.40 -0.10 -46.34
C ARG A 458 -66.15 -0.34 -47.21
N ALA A 459 -66.00 0.45 -48.26
CA ALA A 459 -64.80 0.47 -49.09
C ALA A 459 -63.59 0.97 -48.28
N ILE A 460 -62.40 0.44 -48.60
CA ILE A 460 -61.15 0.78 -47.92
C ILE A 460 -60.56 2.07 -48.52
N ASP A 461 -60.24 3.02 -47.66
CA ASP A 461 -59.60 4.29 -48.00
C ASP A 461 -58.21 4.38 -47.34
N HIS A 462 -57.16 4.59 -48.14
CA HIS A 462 -55.78 4.56 -47.67
C HIS A 462 -55.43 5.73 -46.73
N GLU A 463 -55.95 6.93 -46.97
CA GLU A 463 -55.67 8.09 -46.11
C GLU A 463 -56.32 7.94 -44.74
N ALA A 464 -57.50 7.31 -44.68
CA ALA A 464 -58.19 7.01 -43.43
C ALA A 464 -57.48 5.92 -42.60
N LEU A 465 -56.76 4.99 -43.25
CA LEU A 465 -56.02 3.92 -42.59
C LEU A 465 -54.68 4.38 -41.99
N TYR A 466 -54.04 5.39 -42.59
CA TYR A 466 -52.73 5.90 -42.20
C TYR A 466 -52.76 7.41 -41.89
N PRO A 467 -53.41 7.83 -40.79
CA PRO A 467 -53.53 9.24 -40.40
C PRO A 467 -52.18 9.87 -40.00
N GLU A 468 -52.10 11.21 -40.06
CA GLU A 468 -50.90 12.00 -39.73
C GLU A 468 -50.32 11.69 -38.35
N ARG A 469 -51.18 11.40 -37.35
CA ARG A 469 -50.78 11.05 -35.98
C ARG A 469 -49.77 9.90 -35.90
N ILE A 470 -49.72 9.00 -36.89
CA ILE A 470 -48.75 7.90 -36.92
C ILE A 470 -47.32 8.46 -36.98
N GLY A 471 -47.09 9.50 -37.79
CA GLY A 471 -45.79 10.16 -37.90
C GLY A 471 -45.35 10.76 -36.55
N ASP A 472 -46.26 11.49 -35.91
CA ASP A 472 -46.04 12.12 -34.59
C ASP A 472 -45.76 11.06 -33.50
N GLU A 473 -46.54 9.97 -33.48
CA GLU A 473 -46.38 8.86 -32.54
C GLU A 473 -45.02 8.15 -32.75
N LEU A 474 -44.55 7.98 -33.99
CA LEU A 474 -43.25 7.39 -34.32
C LEU A 474 -42.08 8.29 -33.93
N GLU A 475 -42.18 9.60 -34.13
CA GLU A 475 -41.17 10.55 -33.66
C GLU A 475 -41.09 10.55 -32.13
N ARG A 476 -42.24 10.60 -31.45
CA ARG A 476 -42.30 10.54 -30.00
C ARG A 476 -41.76 9.22 -29.46
N LEU A 477 -42.09 8.09 -30.10
CA LEU A 477 -41.54 6.78 -29.74
C LEU A 477 -40.02 6.75 -29.88
N ARG A 478 -39.45 7.30 -30.97
CA ARG A 478 -37.99 7.43 -31.15
C ARG A 478 -37.35 8.27 -30.04
N SER A 479 -38.02 9.35 -29.62
CA SER A 479 -37.55 10.18 -28.50
C SER A 479 -37.54 9.41 -27.17
N ILE A 480 -38.63 8.71 -26.85
CA ILE A 480 -38.79 7.92 -25.62
C ILE A 480 -37.87 6.69 -25.61
N ASP A 481 -37.64 6.03 -26.75
CA ASP A 481 -36.70 4.91 -26.86
C ASP A 481 -35.27 5.36 -26.55
N ARG A 482 -34.87 6.55 -27.02
CA ARG A 482 -33.59 7.18 -26.64
C ARG A 482 -33.55 7.51 -25.15
N GLU A 483 -34.66 7.99 -24.58
CA GLU A 483 -34.79 8.24 -23.14
C GLU A 483 -34.59 6.97 -22.32
N HIS A 484 -35.29 5.90 -22.67
CA HIS A 484 -35.19 4.62 -22.00
C HIS A 484 -33.77 4.04 -22.08
N ALA A 485 -33.17 4.03 -23.28
CA ALA A 485 -31.82 3.53 -23.47
C ALA A 485 -30.80 4.28 -22.61
N LEU A 486 -30.96 5.61 -22.45
CA LEU A 486 -30.13 6.45 -21.59
C LEU A 486 -30.30 6.11 -20.10
N LEU A 487 -31.53 5.94 -19.63
CA LEU A 487 -31.79 5.60 -18.23
C LEU A 487 -31.28 4.20 -17.87
N CYS A 488 -31.47 3.20 -18.75
CA CYS A 488 -30.89 1.87 -18.58
C CYS A 488 -29.36 1.91 -18.56
N SER A 489 -28.77 2.69 -19.46
CA SER A 489 -27.35 3.01 -19.51
C SER A 489 -26.78 3.59 -18.20
N LEU A 490 -27.54 4.48 -17.54
CA LEU A 490 -27.20 5.06 -16.22
C LEU A 490 -27.38 4.06 -15.06
N ARG A 491 -28.39 3.18 -15.14
CA ARG A 491 -28.64 2.09 -14.17
C ARG A 491 -27.51 1.07 -14.22
N ASP A 492 -27.12 0.68 -15.42
CA ASP A 492 -26.16 -0.40 -15.68
C ASP A 492 -24.71 0.06 -15.58
N ARG A 493 -24.49 1.36 -15.34
CA ARG A 493 -23.17 1.99 -15.19
C ARG A 493 -22.24 1.75 -16.37
N ILE A 494 -22.83 1.48 -17.52
CA ILE A 494 -22.19 1.75 -18.81
C ILE A 494 -21.86 3.25 -18.86
N TYR A 495 -22.68 4.09 -18.20
CA TYR A 495 -22.49 5.53 -18.09
C TYR A 495 -22.75 6.07 -16.68
N ASP A 496 -21.96 7.06 -16.27
CA ASP A 496 -22.06 7.73 -14.97
C ASP A 496 -22.26 9.25 -15.14
N ALA A 497 -23.13 9.86 -14.33
CA ALA A 497 -23.35 11.31 -14.32
C ALA A 497 -22.09 12.04 -13.78
N PRO A 498 -21.43 12.93 -14.57
CA PRO A 498 -20.16 13.57 -14.18
C PRO A 498 -20.23 14.40 -12.90
N ASP A 499 -21.35 15.09 -12.69
CA ASP A 499 -21.58 15.92 -11.49
C ASP A 499 -22.13 15.09 -10.32
N GLY A 500 -22.30 13.76 -10.48
CA GLY A 500 -23.01 12.89 -9.54
C GLY A 500 -24.54 13.09 -9.51
N VAL A 501 -25.04 14.09 -10.25
CA VAL A 501 -26.45 14.49 -10.30
C VAL A 501 -27.10 13.97 -11.58
N ILE A 502 -28.13 13.12 -11.42
CA ILE A 502 -28.98 12.65 -12.51
C ILE A 502 -30.16 13.61 -12.59
N ARG A 503 -30.37 14.21 -13.75
CA ARG A 503 -31.53 15.08 -14.01
C ARG A 503 -32.46 14.31 -14.93
N HIS A 504 -33.75 14.28 -14.62
CA HIS A 504 -34.79 13.60 -15.38
C HIS A 504 -36.04 14.48 -15.37
N ARG A 505 -36.50 14.94 -16.55
CA ARG A 505 -37.68 15.81 -16.74
C ARG A 505 -37.73 17.00 -15.76
N GLY A 506 -36.67 17.80 -15.73
CA GLY A 506 -36.55 18.99 -14.87
C GLY A 506 -36.31 18.70 -13.38
N ARG A 507 -36.27 17.43 -12.95
CA ARG A 507 -36.02 17.03 -11.56
C ARG A 507 -34.64 16.41 -11.38
N ILE A 508 -34.02 16.67 -10.23
CA ILE A 508 -32.83 15.92 -9.81
C ILE A 508 -33.31 14.62 -9.17
N ILE A 509 -32.93 13.49 -9.77
CA ILE A 509 -33.23 12.16 -9.25
C ILE A 509 -31.95 11.50 -8.73
N ARG A 510 -32.08 10.64 -7.71
CA ARG A 510 -30.96 9.82 -7.23
C ARG A 510 -30.89 8.54 -8.03
N ARG A 511 -29.75 7.85 -7.98
CA ARG A 511 -29.63 6.52 -8.61
C ARG A 511 -30.62 5.49 -8.07
N SER A 512 -31.03 5.61 -6.81
CA SER A 512 -32.09 4.78 -6.23
C SER A 512 -33.42 4.94 -6.95
N ASP A 513 -33.63 6.08 -7.60
CA ASP A 513 -34.89 6.46 -8.22
C ASP A 513 -34.90 6.11 -9.72
N LEU A 514 -33.76 5.69 -10.29
CA LEU A 514 -33.64 5.25 -11.68
C LEU A 514 -34.59 4.09 -12.04
N PRO A 515 -34.79 3.04 -11.20
CA PRO A 515 -35.77 2.00 -11.52
C PRO A 515 -37.19 2.57 -11.68
N ALA A 516 -37.57 3.55 -10.86
CA ALA A 516 -38.87 4.19 -10.95
C ALA A 516 -38.98 5.10 -12.17
N ALA A 517 -37.91 5.82 -12.52
CA ALA A 517 -37.85 6.62 -13.75
C ALA A 517 -37.91 5.74 -15.01
N ILE A 518 -37.17 4.63 -15.04
CA ILE A 518 -37.21 3.64 -16.14
C ILE A 518 -38.63 3.07 -16.26
N ALA A 519 -39.25 2.66 -15.16
CA ALA A 519 -40.62 2.14 -15.19
C ALA A 519 -41.66 3.17 -15.65
N LEU A 520 -41.43 4.47 -15.42
CA LEU A 520 -42.28 5.53 -15.97
C LEU A 520 -42.15 5.61 -17.49
N VAL A 521 -40.91 5.66 -17.99
CA VAL A 521 -40.62 5.74 -19.43
C VAL A 521 -41.02 4.46 -20.16
N ASP A 522 -40.87 3.29 -19.54
CA ASP A 522 -41.37 2.00 -20.05
C ASP A 522 -42.88 2.05 -20.28
N ARG A 523 -43.66 2.57 -19.31
CA ARG A 523 -45.12 2.68 -19.48
C ARG A 523 -45.51 3.59 -20.65
N GLU A 524 -44.80 4.69 -20.85
CA GLU A 524 -45.06 5.59 -21.96
C GLU A 524 -44.66 4.97 -23.30
N ARG A 525 -43.50 4.29 -23.34
CA ARG A 525 -43.05 3.55 -24.52
C ARG A 525 -44.04 2.44 -24.89
N ASP A 526 -44.45 1.64 -23.92
CA ASP A 526 -45.35 0.52 -24.11
C ASP A 526 -46.75 1.01 -24.55
N ALA A 527 -47.21 2.16 -24.03
CA ALA A 527 -48.46 2.78 -24.47
C ALA A 527 -48.41 3.27 -25.92
N LEU A 528 -47.33 3.95 -26.34
CA LEU A 528 -47.14 4.38 -27.73
C LEU A 528 -47.03 3.19 -28.69
N ARG A 529 -46.26 2.16 -28.30
CA ARG A 529 -46.13 0.92 -29.09
C ARG A 529 -47.47 0.21 -29.23
N ALA A 530 -48.23 0.05 -28.15
CA ALA A 530 -49.56 -0.56 -28.20
C ALA A 530 -50.53 0.21 -29.10
N GLY A 531 -50.45 1.55 -29.15
CA GLY A 531 -51.25 2.38 -30.06
C GLY A 531 -50.93 2.15 -31.54
N LEU A 532 -49.64 2.09 -31.88
CA LEU A 532 -49.17 1.79 -33.24
C LEU A 532 -49.48 0.34 -33.63
N GLU A 533 -49.23 -0.62 -32.74
CA GLU A 533 -49.57 -2.05 -32.92
C GLU A 533 -51.07 -2.24 -33.17
N GLY A 534 -51.93 -1.60 -32.37
CA GLY A 534 -53.37 -1.64 -32.54
C GLY A 534 -53.83 -1.06 -33.87
N THR A 535 -53.19 0.03 -34.32
CA THR A 535 -53.47 0.65 -35.62
C THR A 535 -53.12 -0.31 -36.76
N ILE A 536 -51.93 -0.91 -36.75
CA ILE A 536 -51.50 -1.88 -37.78
C ILE A 536 -52.42 -3.11 -37.76
N LYS A 537 -52.73 -3.66 -36.57
CA LYS A 537 -53.64 -4.79 -36.40
C LYS A 537 -55.02 -4.50 -36.99
N ALA A 538 -55.58 -3.32 -36.75
CA ALA A 538 -56.87 -2.92 -37.33
C ALA A 538 -56.81 -2.84 -38.86
N VAL A 539 -55.73 -2.29 -39.41
CA VAL A 539 -55.50 -2.24 -40.87
C VAL A 539 -55.46 -3.66 -41.45
N ARG A 540 -54.68 -4.57 -40.87
CA ARG A 540 -54.58 -5.97 -41.33
C ARG A 540 -55.93 -6.69 -41.26
N SER A 541 -56.65 -6.51 -40.14
CA SER A 541 -57.95 -7.13 -39.89
C SER A 541 -58.99 -6.73 -40.93
N LEU A 542 -59.02 -5.44 -41.31
CA LEU A 542 -59.94 -4.94 -42.33
C LEU A 542 -59.63 -5.53 -43.72
N HIS A 543 -58.36 -5.58 -44.11
CA HIS A 543 -57.95 -6.16 -45.39
C HIS A 543 -58.23 -7.67 -45.46
N LEU A 544 -57.95 -8.44 -44.41
CA LEU A 544 -58.25 -9.88 -44.37
C LEU A 544 -59.76 -10.18 -44.41
N SER A 545 -60.59 -9.31 -43.81
CA SER A 545 -62.04 -9.40 -43.88
C SER A 545 -62.56 -9.07 -45.29
N ALA A 546 -62.03 -8.01 -45.91
CA ALA A 546 -62.35 -7.67 -47.29
C ALA A 546 -61.90 -8.77 -48.27
N ALA A 547 -60.70 -9.33 -48.09
CA ALA A 547 -60.18 -10.44 -48.89
C ALA A 547 -61.10 -11.66 -48.82
N ALA A 548 -61.63 -12.01 -47.64
CA ALA A 548 -62.58 -13.10 -47.47
C ALA A 548 -63.86 -12.94 -48.33
N ARG A 549 -64.30 -11.69 -48.53
CA ARG A 549 -65.46 -11.35 -49.36
C ARG A 549 -65.13 -11.35 -50.85
N VAL A 550 -63.89 -11.04 -51.21
CA VAL A 550 -63.39 -11.02 -52.59
C VAL A 550 -63.15 -12.46 -53.08
N SER A 551 -62.31 -13.22 -52.39
CA SER A 551 -62.02 -14.63 -52.68
C SER A 551 -61.36 -15.30 -51.47
N PRO A 552 -61.77 -16.52 -51.08
CA PRO A 552 -61.09 -17.29 -50.03
C PRO A 552 -59.58 -17.46 -50.28
N ALA A 553 -59.17 -17.63 -51.55
CA ALA A 553 -57.76 -17.79 -51.93
C ALA A 553 -56.92 -16.54 -51.63
N TRP A 554 -57.48 -15.33 -51.78
CA TRP A 554 -56.79 -14.09 -51.42
C TRP A 554 -56.62 -13.95 -49.90
N ARG A 555 -57.59 -14.40 -49.10
CA ARG A 555 -57.44 -14.43 -47.64
C ARG A 555 -56.32 -15.39 -47.22
N GLU A 556 -56.30 -16.59 -47.79
CA GLU A 556 -55.24 -17.58 -47.53
C GLU A 556 -53.86 -17.04 -47.94
N TYR A 557 -53.78 -16.38 -49.11
CA TYR A 557 -52.55 -15.75 -49.60
C TYR A 557 -52.00 -14.68 -48.65
N LEU A 558 -52.85 -13.74 -48.21
CA LEU A 558 -52.44 -12.68 -47.28
C LEU A 558 -52.04 -13.22 -45.90
N ILE A 559 -52.73 -14.24 -45.38
CA ILE A 559 -52.33 -14.91 -44.13
C ILE A 559 -50.98 -15.62 -44.29
N GLY A 560 -50.77 -16.26 -45.45
CA GLY A 560 -49.50 -16.89 -45.81
C GLY A 560 -48.34 -15.90 -45.81
N LEU A 561 -48.50 -14.76 -46.49
CA LEU A 561 -47.52 -13.66 -46.51
C LEU A 561 -47.23 -13.12 -45.11
N LEU A 562 -48.27 -12.94 -44.29
CA LEU A 562 -48.12 -12.51 -42.91
C LEU A 562 -47.34 -13.54 -42.07
N GLY A 563 -47.53 -14.84 -42.34
CA GLY A 563 -46.76 -15.92 -41.72
C GLY A 563 -45.28 -15.90 -42.10
N VAL A 564 -44.95 -15.67 -43.37
CA VAL A 564 -43.57 -15.51 -43.85
C VAL A 564 -42.91 -14.27 -43.23
N LEU A 565 -43.63 -13.15 -43.18
CA LEU A 565 -43.19 -11.91 -42.54
C LEU A 565 -42.89 -12.13 -41.05
N HIS A 566 -43.81 -12.77 -40.32
CA HIS A 566 -43.63 -13.09 -38.90
C HIS A 566 -42.45 -14.03 -38.67
N TYR A 567 -42.30 -15.09 -39.46
CA TYR A 567 -41.11 -15.95 -39.40
C TYR A 567 -39.81 -15.18 -39.60
N ALA A 568 -39.72 -14.40 -40.69
CA ALA A 568 -38.50 -13.69 -41.05
C ALA A 568 -38.08 -12.66 -39.99
N GLU A 569 -39.04 -11.89 -39.46
CA GLU A 569 -38.78 -10.87 -38.46
C GLU A 569 -38.36 -11.46 -37.10
N HIS A 570 -39.00 -12.55 -36.67
CA HIS A 570 -38.63 -13.23 -35.42
C HIS A 570 -37.28 -13.95 -35.54
N ALA A 571 -37.02 -14.63 -36.65
CA ALA A 571 -35.75 -15.31 -36.89
C ALA A 571 -34.58 -14.32 -36.97
N GLU A 572 -34.74 -13.19 -37.70
CA GLU A 572 -33.74 -12.13 -37.78
C GLU A 572 -33.45 -11.56 -36.39
N ALA A 573 -34.50 -11.23 -35.62
CA ALA A 573 -34.36 -10.66 -34.29
C ALA A 573 -33.71 -11.64 -33.30
N ASN A 574 -34.10 -12.92 -33.31
CA ASN A 574 -33.53 -13.95 -32.44
C ASN A 574 -32.02 -14.12 -32.69
N LEU A 575 -31.61 -14.13 -33.96
CA LEU A 575 -30.22 -14.25 -34.35
C LEU A 575 -29.39 -13.02 -33.95
N ARG A 576 -29.89 -11.81 -34.21
CA ARG A 576 -29.23 -10.56 -33.81
C ARG A 576 -29.15 -10.41 -32.29
N ASP A 577 -30.17 -10.82 -31.55
CA ASP A 577 -30.16 -10.83 -30.07
C ASP A 577 -29.15 -11.82 -29.51
N ALA A 578 -29.06 -13.02 -30.08
CA ALA A 578 -28.02 -13.99 -29.70
C ALA A 578 -26.60 -13.42 -29.98
N GLN A 579 -26.39 -12.77 -31.12
CA GLN A 579 -25.12 -12.11 -31.45
C GLN A 579 -24.77 -10.99 -30.47
N ALA A 580 -25.76 -10.15 -30.13
CA ALA A 580 -25.59 -9.12 -29.10
C ALA A 580 -25.21 -9.75 -27.75
N GLY A 581 -25.88 -10.83 -27.36
CA GLY A 581 -25.59 -11.63 -26.17
C GLY A 581 -24.14 -12.15 -26.13
N LEU A 582 -23.63 -12.66 -27.26
CA LEU A 582 -22.22 -13.05 -27.41
C LEU A 582 -21.27 -11.85 -27.22
N GLY A 583 -21.58 -10.70 -27.82
CA GLY A 583 -20.82 -9.47 -27.62
C GLY A 583 -20.81 -9.01 -26.15
N HIS A 584 -21.92 -9.16 -25.42
CA HIS A 584 -21.99 -8.90 -23.99
C HIS A 584 -21.17 -9.89 -23.16
N ALA A 585 -21.28 -11.19 -23.44
CA ALA A 585 -20.50 -12.23 -22.78
C ALA A 585 -18.99 -12.02 -22.98
N TRP A 586 -18.58 -11.65 -24.20
CA TRP A 586 -17.20 -11.29 -24.53
C TRP A 586 -16.71 -10.10 -23.70
N ARG A 587 -17.46 -8.98 -23.66
CA ARG A 587 -17.13 -7.81 -22.83
C ARG A 587 -17.00 -8.17 -21.34
N ARG A 588 -17.90 -9.01 -20.83
CA ARG A 588 -17.90 -9.46 -19.41
C ARG A 588 -16.75 -10.42 -19.09
N ALA A 589 -16.34 -11.26 -20.04
CA ALA A 589 -15.22 -12.17 -19.85
C ALA A 589 -13.86 -11.47 -20.01
N THR A 590 -13.81 -10.38 -20.79
CA THR A 590 -12.57 -9.64 -21.10
C THR A 590 -12.27 -8.47 -20.17
N THR A 591 -13.18 -8.09 -19.25
CA THR A 591 -12.93 -7.04 -18.23
C THR A 591 -11.69 -7.30 -17.38
N ARG A 592 -11.26 -8.56 -17.21
CA ARG A 592 -10.05 -8.94 -16.46
C ARG A 592 -8.77 -9.03 -17.30
N ALA A 593 -8.80 -8.63 -18.58
CA ALA A 593 -7.72 -8.77 -19.59
C ALA A 593 -7.26 -10.22 -19.88
N THR A 594 -7.62 -11.19 -19.04
CA THR A 594 -7.46 -12.63 -19.26
C THR A 594 -8.79 -13.32 -18.97
N ILE A 595 -9.25 -14.18 -19.88
CA ILE A 595 -10.48 -14.95 -19.72
C ILE A 595 -10.19 -16.10 -18.73
N ASP A 596 -10.82 -16.06 -17.56
CA ASP A 596 -10.78 -17.17 -16.60
C ASP A 596 -11.80 -18.26 -16.96
N GLU A 597 -11.77 -19.37 -16.24
CA GLU A 597 -12.66 -20.53 -16.48
C GLU A 597 -14.16 -20.19 -16.38
N LYS A 598 -14.52 -19.13 -15.65
CA LYS A 598 -15.89 -18.62 -15.58
C LYS A 598 -16.21 -17.80 -16.84
N GLY A 599 -15.30 -16.93 -17.27
CA GLY A 599 -15.41 -16.18 -18.53
C GLY A 599 -15.48 -17.08 -19.76
N ALA A 600 -14.68 -18.16 -19.81
CA ALA A 600 -14.71 -19.12 -20.91
C ALA A 600 -16.06 -19.84 -21.02
N ARG A 601 -16.66 -20.24 -19.88
CA ARG A 601 -18.01 -20.82 -19.85
C ARG A 601 -19.09 -19.85 -20.31
N LEU A 602 -18.99 -18.57 -19.93
CA LEU A 602 -19.89 -17.51 -20.38
C LEU A 602 -19.85 -17.34 -21.90
N ILE A 603 -18.65 -17.22 -22.48
CA ILE A 603 -18.46 -17.12 -23.94
C ILE A 603 -18.99 -18.38 -24.63
N MET A 604 -18.69 -19.56 -24.10
CA MET A 604 -19.15 -20.83 -24.69
C MET A 604 -20.67 -20.95 -24.69
N ALA A 605 -21.34 -20.55 -23.61
CA ALA A 605 -22.80 -20.57 -23.53
C ALA A 605 -23.42 -19.62 -24.57
N ALA A 606 -22.93 -18.38 -24.66
CA ALA A 606 -23.43 -17.40 -25.61
C ALA A 606 -23.12 -17.77 -27.07
N ALA A 607 -21.95 -18.37 -27.34
CA ALA A 607 -21.60 -18.90 -28.65
C ALA A 607 -22.55 -20.02 -29.07
N ASN A 608 -22.93 -20.90 -28.13
CA ASN A 608 -23.93 -21.95 -28.38
C ASN A 608 -25.32 -21.38 -28.64
N ASP A 609 -25.70 -20.26 -28.00
CA ASP A 609 -26.98 -19.61 -28.29
C ASP A 609 -27.01 -19.03 -29.72
N VAL A 610 -25.92 -18.41 -30.17
CA VAL A 610 -25.79 -17.95 -31.58
C VAL A 610 -25.83 -19.13 -32.56
N TRP A 611 -25.10 -20.20 -32.26
CA TRP A 611 -25.10 -21.39 -33.11
C TRP A 611 -26.49 -22.03 -33.19
N ARG A 612 -27.22 -22.14 -32.07
CA ARG A 612 -28.61 -22.64 -32.07
C ARG A 612 -29.53 -21.76 -32.91
N ALA A 613 -29.44 -20.44 -32.77
CA ALA A 613 -30.24 -19.50 -33.57
C ALA A 613 -29.93 -19.63 -35.08
N LEU A 614 -28.66 -19.79 -35.47
CA LEU A 614 -28.27 -20.09 -36.85
C LEU A 614 -28.84 -21.42 -37.31
N TYR A 615 -28.55 -22.50 -36.57
CA TYR A 615 -28.95 -23.86 -36.93
C TYR A 615 -30.45 -23.98 -37.17
N HIS A 616 -31.28 -23.40 -36.29
CA HIS A 616 -32.73 -23.46 -36.44
C HIS A 616 -33.26 -22.79 -37.72
N VAL A 617 -32.61 -21.74 -38.22
CA VAL A 617 -32.98 -21.11 -39.50
C VAL A 617 -32.78 -22.09 -40.66
N TYR A 618 -31.66 -22.82 -40.67
CA TYR A 618 -31.37 -23.82 -41.70
C TYR A 618 -32.22 -25.09 -41.55
N ASP A 619 -32.46 -25.55 -40.32
CA ASP A 619 -33.23 -26.77 -40.00
C ASP A 619 -34.68 -26.69 -40.54
N VAL A 620 -35.28 -25.50 -40.48
CA VAL A 620 -36.65 -25.27 -40.96
C VAL A 620 -36.72 -24.72 -42.38
N ALA A 621 -35.60 -24.43 -43.03
CA ALA A 621 -35.56 -23.71 -44.32
C ALA A 621 -36.37 -24.42 -45.43
N ALA A 622 -36.33 -25.76 -45.48
CA ALA A 622 -37.09 -26.52 -46.48
C ALA A 622 -38.62 -26.45 -46.29
N GLN A 623 -39.09 -26.06 -45.10
CA GLN A 623 -40.51 -25.95 -44.75
C GLN A 623 -41.07 -24.53 -44.96
N VAL A 624 -40.20 -23.55 -45.23
CA VAL A 624 -40.59 -22.17 -45.51
C VAL A 624 -40.77 -22.02 -47.02
N GLN A 625 -41.98 -21.65 -47.45
CA GLN A 625 -42.34 -21.43 -48.85
C GLN A 625 -42.77 -19.97 -49.02
N PRO A 626 -41.87 -19.05 -49.40
CA PRO A 626 -42.19 -17.62 -49.54
C PRO A 626 -43.18 -17.29 -50.67
N GLY A 627 -43.39 -18.20 -51.62
CA GLY A 627 -44.19 -17.94 -52.82
C GLY A 627 -43.37 -17.30 -53.95
N GLU A 628 -43.89 -17.40 -55.17
CA GLU A 628 -43.13 -17.04 -56.40
C GLU A 628 -42.75 -15.56 -56.47
N ALA A 629 -43.64 -14.65 -56.05
CA ALA A 629 -43.39 -13.21 -56.08
C ALA A 629 -42.20 -12.81 -55.20
N ILE A 630 -42.14 -13.37 -53.97
CA ILE A 630 -41.03 -13.13 -53.04
C ILE A 630 -39.73 -13.76 -53.57
N LEU A 631 -39.79 -14.98 -54.09
CA LEU A 631 -38.60 -15.67 -54.63
C LEU A 631 -38.01 -14.94 -55.84
N ARG A 632 -38.86 -14.37 -56.70
CA ARG A 632 -38.45 -13.53 -57.83
C ARG A 632 -37.74 -12.26 -57.37
N GLU A 633 -38.27 -11.59 -56.35
CA GLU A 633 -37.67 -10.40 -55.73
C GLU A 633 -36.32 -10.73 -55.06
N LEU A 634 -36.19 -11.93 -54.48
CA LEU A 634 -34.94 -12.43 -53.90
C LEU A 634 -33.94 -12.99 -54.93
N GLU A 635 -34.29 -12.99 -56.22
CA GLU A 635 -33.51 -13.57 -57.31
C GLU A 635 -33.10 -15.03 -57.05
N SER A 636 -34.00 -15.84 -56.48
CA SER A 636 -33.72 -17.23 -56.09
C SER A 636 -34.84 -18.19 -56.48
N GLU A 637 -34.49 -19.45 -56.73
CA GLU A 637 -35.44 -20.52 -57.06
C GLU A 637 -36.18 -21.07 -55.83
N SER A 638 -35.56 -21.00 -54.65
CA SER A 638 -36.16 -21.47 -53.39
C SER A 638 -35.53 -20.79 -52.17
N TRP A 639 -36.21 -20.89 -51.02
CA TRP A 639 -35.68 -20.34 -49.77
C TRP A 639 -34.37 -21.01 -49.31
N PRO A 640 -34.22 -22.35 -49.35
CA PRO A 640 -32.93 -22.99 -49.05
C PRO A 640 -31.78 -22.50 -49.95
N VAL A 641 -32.05 -22.29 -51.25
CA VAL A 641 -31.04 -21.78 -52.20
C VAL A 641 -30.64 -20.34 -51.87
N ALA A 642 -31.59 -19.49 -51.48
CA ALA A 642 -31.31 -18.11 -51.07
C ALA A 642 -30.48 -18.05 -49.78
N LEU A 643 -30.69 -19.00 -48.86
CA LEU A 643 -30.00 -19.07 -47.58
C LEU A 643 -28.58 -19.68 -47.68
N GLY A 644 -28.36 -20.57 -48.64
CA GLY A 644 -27.12 -21.31 -48.83
C GLY A 644 -26.95 -22.48 -47.87
N GLU A 645 -25.71 -22.97 -47.69
CA GLU A 645 -25.38 -24.07 -46.76
C GLU A 645 -24.67 -23.55 -45.50
N LEU A 646 -25.02 -24.11 -44.32
CA LEU A 646 -24.37 -23.76 -43.05
C LEU A 646 -23.03 -24.51 -42.91
N GLY A 647 -21.93 -23.83 -43.23
CA GLY A 647 -20.56 -24.36 -43.09
C GLY A 647 -19.95 -24.22 -41.69
N LEU A 648 -20.70 -23.77 -40.69
CA LEU A 648 -20.20 -23.45 -39.35
C LEU A 648 -20.54 -24.54 -38.32
N ASN A 649 -19.52 -25.26 -37.85
CA ASN A 649 -19.66 -26.29 -36.81
C ASN A 649 -20.05 -25.70 -35.43
N SER A 650 -20.61 -26.55 -34.56
CA SER A 650 -20.95 -26.17 -33.18
C SER A 650 -19.71 -25.73 -32.38
N PRO A 651 -19.80 -24.66 -31.56
CA PRO A 651 -18.68 -24.16 -30.78
C PRO A 651 -18.35 -25.09 -29.61
N ASN A 652 -17.06 -25.44 -29.50
CA ASN A 652 -16.49 -26.24 -28.42
C ASN A 652 -15.13 -25.68 -27.98
N ARG A 653 -14.53 -26.23 -26.90
CA ARG A 653 -13.27 -25.67 -26.36
C ARG A 653 -12.11 -25.68 -27.35
N GLU A 654 -12.08 -26.62 -28.29
CA GLU A 654 -10.97 -26.80 -29.21
C GLU A 654 -11.06 -25.82 -30.40
N ASN A 655 -12.28 -25.50 -30.85
CA ASN A 655 -12.49 -24.64 -32.01
C ASN A 655 -12.91 -23.19 -31.69
N ILE A 656 -13.20 -22.83 -30.43
CA ILE A 656 -13.83 -21.55 -30.07
C ILE A 656 -13.08 -20.31 -30.58
N ASN A 657 -11.74 -20.31 -30.53
CA ASN A 657 -10.94 -19.17 -30.99
C ASN A 657 -11.04 -18.97 -32.51
N HIS A 658 -11.12 -20.06 -33.27
CA HIS A 658 -11.32 -20.01 -34.71
C HIS A 658 -12.77 -19.62 -35.02
N TRP A 659 -13.73 -20.26 -34.34
CA TRP A 659 -15.15 -20.02 -34.49
C TRP A 659 -15.54 -18.54 -34.30
N LEU A 660 -15.01 -17.89 -33.26
CA LEU A 660 -15.26 -16.47 -32.97
C LEU A 660 -14.76 -15.51 -34.06
N ARG A 661 -13.80 -15.91 -34.91
CA ARG A 661 -13.31 -15.06 -36.00
C ARG A 661 -14.25 -15.00 -37.20
N TYR A 662 -15.07 -16.04 -37.39
CA TYR A 662 -15.90 -16.18 -38.59
C TYR A 662 -17.40 -16.01 -38.31
N VAL A 663 -17.84 -16.20 -37.06
CA VAL A 663 -19.27 -16.16 -36.71
C VAL A 663 -19.96 -14.86 -37.12
N ASP A 664 -19.32 -13.70 -36.99
CA ASP A 664 -19.94 -12.42 -37.34
C ASP A 664 -20.26 -12.33 -38.85
N GLY A 665 -19.42 -12.93 -39.70
CA GLY A 665 -19.69 -13.02 -41.14
C GLY A 665 -20.90 -13.89 -41.46
N TRP A 666 -21.00 -15.07 -40.82
CA TRP A 666 -22.15 -15.98 -40.96
C TRP A 666 -23.44 -15.35 -40.45
N VAL A 667 -23.40 -14.72 -39.28
CA VAL A 667 -24.56 -14.00 -38.72
C VAL A 667 -24.98 -12.86 -39.64
N GLY A 668 -24.02 -12.07 -40.15
CA GLY A 668 -24.28 -10.97 -41.06
C GLY A 668 -24.96 -11.43 -42.35
N GLN A 669 -24.47 -12.51 -42.96
CA GLN A 669 -25.09 -13.11 -44.16
C GLN A 669 -26.52 -13.57 -43.88
N VAL A 670 -26.73 -14.43 -42.88
CA VAL A 670 -28.04 -15.03 -42.58
C VAL A 670 -29.06 -13.98 -42.14
N ALA A 671 -28.67 -13.05 -41.25
CA ALA A 671 -29.54 -11.95 -40.84
C ALA A 671 -29.85 -11.01 -42.02
N GLY A 672 -28.89 -10.81 -42.95
CA GLY A 672 -29.09 -10.07 -44.18
C GLY A 672 -30.14 -10.72 -45.09
N THR A 673 -30.03 -12.03 -45.34
CA THR A 673 -30.98 -12.81 -46.13
C THR A 673 -32.38 -12.83 -45.50
N LEU A 674 -32.47 -13.04 -44.18
CA LEU A 674 -33.74 -12.95 -43.45
C LEU A 674 -34.35 -11.54 -43.52
N GLY A 675 -33.52 -10.50 -43.43
CA GLY A 675 -33.96 -9.12 -43.60
C GLY A 675 -34.47 -8.83 -45.01
N ALA A 676 -33.87 -9.44 -46.05
CA ALA A 676 -34.36 -9.36 -47.43
C ALA A 676 -35.71 -10.08 -47.58
N LEU A 677 -35.85 -11.29 -47.04
CA LEU A 677 -37.11 -12.03 -47.00
C LEU A 677 -38.22 -11.23 -46.31
N ARG A 678 -37.90 -10.62 -45.16
CA ARG A 678 -38.82 -9.78 -44.39
C ARG A 678 -39.32 -8.58 -45.21
N ARG A 679 -38.42 -7.87 -45.89
CA ARG A 679 -38.78 -6.70 -46.74
C ARG A 679 -39.62 -7.11 -47.95
N ALA A 680 -39.23 -8.19 -48.64
CA ALA A 680 -39.96 -8.70 -49.79
C ALA A 680 -41.36 -9.22 -49.41
N ALA A 681 -41.48 -9.93 -48.28
CA ALA A 681 -42.77 -10.36 -47.74
C ALA A 681 -43.67 -9.19 -47.34
N LEU A 682 -43.10 -8.14 -46.74
CA LEU A 682 -43.85 -6.94 -46.38
C LEU A 682 -44.33 -6.18 -47.64
N ASP A 683 -43.48 -6.02 -48.65
CA ASP A 683 -43.87 -5.37 -49.90
C ASP A 683 -44.99 -6.14 -50.62
N GLU A 684 -44.86 -7.46 -50.73
CA GLU A 684 -45.89 -8.28 -51.37
C GLU A 684 -47.20 -8.28 -50.57
N LEU A 685 -47.12 -8.28 -49.24
CA LEU A 685 -48.28 -8.15 -48.36
C LEU A 685 -49.01 -6.82 -48.60
N LEU A 686 -48.27 -5.71 -48.67
CA LEU A 686 -48.85 -4.38 -48.93
C LEU A 686 -49.42 -4.26 -50.35
N ARG A 687 -48.76 -4.84 -51.36
CA ARG A 687 -49.31 -4.92 -52.74
C ARG A 687 -50.61 -5.73 -52.78
N GLY A 688 -50.65 -6.88 -52.12
CA GLY A 688 -51.85 -7.70 -52.00
C GLY A 688 -52.98 -6.96 -51.29
N GLU A 689 -52.69 -6.22 -50.23
CA GLU A 689 -53.66 -5.36 -49.56
C GLU A 689 -54.20 -4.25 -50.46
N ASN A 690 -53.35 -3.63 -51.28
CA ASN A 690 -53.79 -2.63 -52.26
C ASN A 690 -54.73 -3.25 -53.30
N VAL A 691 -54.46 -4.47 -53.79
CA VAL A 691 -55.37 -5.19 -54.70
C VAL A 691 -56.74 -5.42 -54.04
N ILE A 692 -56.76 -5.77 -52.75
CA ILE A 692 -58.02 -5.93 -52.01
C ILE A 692 -58.72 -4.60 -51.79
N ALA A 693 -57.99 -3.53 -51.44
CA ALA A 693 -58.55 -2.20 -51.28
C ALA A 693 -59.20 -1.71 -52.59
N ASP A 694 -58.52 -1.87 -53.73
CA ASP A 694 -59.03 -1.59 -55.06
C ASP A 694 -60.29 -2.42 -55.40
N ALA A 695 -60.31 -3.70 -55.01
CA ALA A 695 -61.47 -4.55 -55.18
C ALA A 695 -62.70 -4.04 -54.39
N THR A 696 -62.51 -3.51 -53.19
CA THR A 696 -63.60 -2.89 -52.43
C THR A 696 -64.14 -1.60 -53.07
N ARG A 697 -63.36 -0.96 -53.95
CA ARG A 697 -63.75 0.23 -54.73
C ARG A 697 -64.34 -0.11 -56.11
N GLY A 698 -64.50 -1.40 -56.44
CA GLY A 698 -65.16 -1.87 -57.66
C GLY A 698 -64.21 -2.22 -58.81
N ILE A 699 -62.89 -2.27 -58.58
CA ILE A 699 -61.92 -2.74 -59.57
C ILE A 699 -61.83 -4.27 -59.49
N ALA A 700 -61.97 -5.00 -60.60
CA ALA A 700 -61.89 -6.46 -60.56
C ALA A 700 -60.47 -6.92 -60.12
N PRO A 701 -60.33 -7.71 -59.05
CA PRO A 701 -59.03 -8.22 -58.62
C PRO A 701 -58.55 -9.33 -59.54
N ALA A 702 -57.23 -9.44 -59.72
CA ALA A 702 -56.62 -10.61 -60.35
C ALA A 702 -56.80 -11.86 -59.47
N ASP A 703 -56.57 -13.06 -60.05
CA ASP A 703 -56.54 -14.29 -59.27
C ASP A 703 -55.40 -14.26 -58.23
N ALA A 704 -55.66 -14.85 -57.06
CA ALA A 704 -54.64 -14.93 -56.01
C ALA A 704 -53.47 -15.82 -56.46
N PRO A 705 -52.21 -15.42 -56.22
CA PRO A 705 -51.05 -16.24 -56.61
C PRO A 705 -51.04 -17.60 -55.90
N ALA A 706 -50.62 -18.65 -56.61
CA ALA A 706 -50.56 -20.02 -56.11
C ALA A 706 -49.16 -20.66 -56.34
N PRO A 707 -48.65 -21.47 -55.41
CA PRO A 707 -49.23 -21.78 -54.09
C PRO A 707 -49.15 -20.59 -53.13
N ALA A 708 -50.08 -20.55 -52.17
CA ALA A 708 -50.04 -19.55 -51.11
C ALA A 708 -48.76 -19.71 -50.26
N PRO A 709 -48.12 -18.60 -49.85
CA PRO A 709 -46.94 -18.67 -49.01
C PRO A 709 -47.23 -19.40 -47.70
N SER A 710 -46.25 -20.12 -47.18
CA SER A 710 -46.42 -20.88 -45.94
C SER A 710 -45.12 -21.00 -45.15
N VAL A 711 -45.27 -21.22 -43.85
CA VAL A 711 -44.20 -21.42 -42.89
C VAL A 711 -44.53 -22.63 -42.00
N PRO A 712 -43.54 -23.27 -41.37
CA PRO A 712 -43.79 -24.35 -40.42
C PRO A 712 -44.67 -23.88 -39.25
N ALA A 713 -45.40 -24.83 -38.64
CA ALA A 713 -46.29 -24.55 -37.52
C ALA A 713 -45.56 -24.04 -36.25
N THR A 714 -44.27 -24.36 -36.12
CA THR A 714 -43.43 -23.97 -34.98
C THR A 714 -42.05 -23.50 -35.44
N TYR A 715 -41.62 -22.36 -34.94
CA TYR A 715 -40.28 -21.79 -35.11
C TYR A 715 -39.97 -20.86 -33.92
N ASP A 716 -38.71 -20.48 -33.76
CA ASP A 716 -38.27 -19.59 -32.68
C ASP A 716 -38.90 -18.21 -32.83
N THR A 717 -39.51 -17.72 -31.75
CA THR A 717 -40.16 -16.41 -31.70
C THR A 717 -39.55 -15.53 -30.61
N LEU A 718 -39.18 -14.29 -30.98
CA LEU A 718 -38.67 -13.27 -30.05
C LEU A 718 -39.53 -11.99 -30.07
N ARG A 719 -40.40 -11.82 -29.06
CA ARG A 719 -41.20 -10.61 -28.86
C ARG A 719 -40.33 -9.38 -28.56
N VAL A 720 -40.76 -8.21 -28.98
CA VAL A 720 -40.15 -6.94 -28.54
C VAL A 720 -40.21 -6.87 -27.00
N GLY A 721 -39.09 -6.57 -26.35
CA GLY A 721 -39.00 -6.52 -24.88
C GLY A 721 -38.52 -7.82 -24.22
N ALA A 722 -38.51 -8.94 -24.96
CA ALA A 722 -38.09 -10.25 -24.44
C ALA A 722 -36.61 -10.58 -24.74
N GLU A 723 -35.83 -9.61 -25.24
CA GLU A 723 -34.43 -9.79 -25.63
C GLU A 723 -33.54 -10.22 -24.45
N ARG A 724 -32.57 -11.12 -24.71
CA ARG A 724 -31.68 -11.73 -23.70
C ARG A 724 -30.86 -10.67 -22.92
N GLY A 725 -30.63 -9.50 -23.52
CA GLY A 725 -29.80 -8.42 -22.96
C GLY A 725 -30.48 -7.45 -21.99
N GLN A 726 -31.82 -7.46 -21.83
CA GLN A 726 -32.51 -6.43 -21.03
C GLN A 726 -32.28 -6.53 -19.51
N ARG A 727 -31.84 -7.70 -19.03
CA ARG A 727 -31.52 -7.95 -17.61
C ARG A 727 -30.01 -8.18 -17.44
N ILE A 728 -29.26 -7.08 -17.29
CA ILE A 728 -27.85 -7.18 -16.89
C ILE A 728 -27.80 -7.60 -15.42
N ASP A 729 -27.31 -8.82 -15.15
CA ASP A 729 -26.99 -9.27 -13.80
C ASP A 729 -26.05 -8.28 -13.12
N LYS A 730 -26.45 -7.75 -11.96
CA LYS A 730 -25.64 -6.81 -11.18
C LYS A 730 -24.28 -7.45 -10.85
N PRO A 731 -23.14 -6.82 -11.19
CA PRO A 731 -21.84 -7.32 -10.77
C PRO A 731 -21.79 -7.40 -9.23
N GLY A 732 -21.28 -8.51 -8.72
CA GLY A 732 -21.17 -8.73 -7.27
C GLY A 732 -20.24 -7.72 -6.61
N PHE A 733 -20.28 -7.59 -5.28
CA PHE A 733 -19.43 -6.62 -4.55
C PHE A 733 -17.94 -6.76 -4.90
N ARG A 734 -17.44 -7.99 -5.05
CA ARG A 734 -16.05 -8.28 -5.41
C ARG A 734 -15.67 -7.80 -6.82
N GLU A 735 -16.56 -7.98 -7.80
CA GLU A 735 -16.34 -7.48 -9.17
C GLU A 735 -16.32 -5.94 -9.14
N ARG A 736 -17.24 -5.33 -8.40
CA ARG A 736 -17.29 -3.89 -8.20
C ARG A 736 -16.11 -3.29 -7.44
N PHE A 737 -15.53 -4.03 -6.50
CA PHE A 737 -14.31 -3.64 -5.78
C PHE A 737 -13.09 -3.66 -6.72
N LEU A 738 -12.97 -4.71 -7.55
CA LEU A 738 -11.86 -4.85 -8.49
C LEU A 738 -11.92 -3.81 -9.62
N GLU A 739 -13.11 -3.52 -10.12
CA GLU A 739 -13.36 -2.53 -11.19
C GLU A 739 -13.45 -1.09 -10.68
N ALA A 740 -13.42 -0.89 -9.35
CA ALA A 740 -13.74 0.37 -8.69
C ALA A 740 -15.10 0.96 -9.17
N SER A 741 -16.09 0.09 -9.40
CA SER A 741 -17.40 0.48 -9.92
C SER A 741 -18.36 0.80 -8.77
N GLY A 742 -18.49 2.11 -8.49
CA GLY A 742 -19.37 2.71 -7.48
C GLY A 742 -18.65 3.20 -6.24
N PHE A 743 -19.30 4.12 -5.52
CA PHE A 743 -18.70 4.85 -4.40
C PHE A 743 -18.15 3.93 -3.30
N LEU A 744 -18.96 3.03 -2.73
CA LEU A 744 -18.54 2.17 -1.62
C LEU A 744 -17.43 1.16 -2.02
N PRO A 745 -17.56 0.37 -3.10
CA PRO A 745 -16.48 -0.54 -3.51
C PRO A 745 -15.22 0.20 -3.97
N GLY A 746 -15.36 1.37 -4.60
CA GLY A 746 -14.25 2.24 -4.98
C GLY A 746 -13.52 2.82 -3.77
N LEU A 747 -14.25 3.27 -2.75
CA LEU A 747 -13.69 3.76 -1.49
C LEU A 747 -12.95 2.64 -0.74
N ALA A 748 -13.55 1.45 -0.65
CA ALA A 748 -12.91 0.30 -0.04
C ALA A 748 -11.60 -0.07 -0.75
N ARG A 749 -11.59 -0.09 -2.09
CA ARG A 749 -10.37 -0.31 -2.88
C ARG A 749 -9.32 0.77 -2.61
N THR A 750 -9.75 2.02 -2.49
CA THR A 750 -8.88 3.17 -2.19
C THR A 750 -8.20 2.99 -0.84
N VAL A 751 -8.97 2.68 0.21
CA VAL A 751 -8.44 2.47 1.57
C VAL A 751 -7.45 1.31 1.58
N VAL A 752 -7.79 0.16 0.99
CA VAL A 752 -6.89 -0.99 0.92
C VAL A 752 -5.60 -0.66 0.17
N ALA A 753 -5.70 0.03 -0.98
CA ALA A 753 -4.54 0.40 -1.77
C ALA A 753 -3.64 1.43 -1.05
N LEU A 754 -4.22 2.45 -0.41
CA LEU A 754 -3.48 3.44 0.37
C LEU A 754 -2.81 2.81 1.60
N VAL A 755 -3.46 1.85 2.26
CA VAL A 755 -2.85 1.09 3.36
C VAL A 755 -1.65 0.30 2.85
N ILE A 756 -1.77 -0.44 1.74
CA ILE A 756 -0.66 -1.21 1.18
C ILE A 756 0.51 -0.30 0.77
N VAL A 757 0.25 0.79 0.02
CA VAL A 757 1.30 1.73 -0.39
C VAL A 757 1.90 2.43 0.83
N GLY A 758 1.09 2.82 1.81
CA GLY A 758 1.54 3.41 3.06
C GLY A 758 2.46 2.48 3.85
N THR A 759 2.14 1.19 3.94
CA THR A 759 3.01 0.18 4.57
C THR A 759 4.33 0.02 3.81
N VAL A 760 4.32 0.00 2.48
CA VAL A 760 5.55 -0.09 1.67
C VAL A 760 6.43 1.15 1.84
N LEU A 761 5.83 2.34 1.87
CA LEU A 761 6.56 3.60 2.09
C LEU A 761 7.12 3.67 3.52
N ALA A 762 6.34 3.29 4.53
CA ALA A 762 6.79 3.23 5.92
C ALA A 762 7.96 2.25 6.10
N PHE A 763 7.86 1.07 5.48
CA PHE A 763 8.94 0.09 5.46
C PHE A 763 10.19 0.62 4.74
N GLY A 764 10.03 1.26 3.57
CA GLY A 764 11.15 1.90 2.86
C GLY A 764 11.82 3.01 3.66
N TRP A 765 11.06 3.80 4.43
CA TRP A 765 11.60 4.85 5.28
C TRP A 765 12.37 4.33 6.50
N SER A 766 12.09 3.10 6.95
CA SER A 766 12.83 2.45 8.05
C SER A 766 14.19 1.85 7.66
N VAL A 767 14.54 1.82 6.37
CA VAL A 767 15.71 1.06 5.84
C VAL A 767 17.05 1.83 5.92
N ASP A 768 17.08 3.05 6.46
CA ASP A 768 18.30 3.88 6.60
C ASP A 768 18.48 4.50 8.00
N ARG A 769 18.04 3.77 9.03
CA ARG A 769 18.13 4.19 10.43
C ARG A 769 18.95 3.18 11.24
N VAL A 770 19.89 3.68 12.03
CA VAL A 770 20.73 2.89 12.94
C VAL A 770 20.28 3.15 14.38
N HIS A 771 20.08 2.08 15.15
CA HIS A 771 19.70 2.18 16.56
C HIS A 771 20.97 2.30 17.41
N VAL A 772 21.09 3.38 18.18
CA VAL A 772 22.16 3.61 19.15
C VAL A 772 21.57 3.40 20.53
N MET A 773 21.93 2.29 21.15
CA MET A 773 21.57 1.98 22.52
C MET A 773 22.52 2.69 23.49
N VAL A 774 22.02 3.68 24.21
CA VAL A 774 22.79 4.41 25.21
C VAL A 774 22.59 3.76 26.57
N TYR A 775 23.67 3.36 27.24
CA TYR A 775 23.65 2.73 28.56
C TYR A 775 24.41 3.57 29.59
N ASN A 776 23.77 3.86 30.74
CA ASN A 776 24.38 4.59 31.84
C ASN A 776 24.94 3.63 32.90
N GLY A 777 26.25 3.38 32.88
CA GLY A 777 26.94 2.58 33.88
C GLY A 777 27.33 3.32 35.16
N LEU A 778 27.19 4.64 35.23
CA LEU A 778 27.53 5.43 36.42
C LEU A 778 26.41 5.33 37.48
N SER A 779 26.76 5.53 38.75
CA SER A 779 25.78 5.55 39.86
C SER A 779 24.96 6.84 39.96
N ARG A 780 25.08 7.76 38.99
CA ARG A 780 24.33 9.02 38.95
C ARG A 780 23.52 9.17 37.65
N PRO A 781 22.41 9.92 37.66
CA PRO A 781 21.68 10.24 36.44
C PRO A 781 22.52 11.10 35.48
N VAL A 782 22.43 10.76 34.19
CA VAL A 782 23.11 11.48 33.10
C VAL A 782 22.11 11.86 32.02
N VAL A 783 22.49 12.84 31.22
CA VAL A 783 21.79 13.26 30.01
C VAL A 783 22.75 13.10 28.84
N ALA A 784 22.41 12.21 27.91
CA ALA A 784 23.13 12.06 26.65
C ALA A 784 22.37 12.78 25.53
N THR A 785 23.08 13.55 24.71
CA THR A 785 22.55 14.20 23.52
C THR A 785 23.28 13.67 22.30
N ILE A 786 22.55 13.02 21.39
CA ILE A 786 23.09 12.43 20.16
C ILE A 786 22.32 13.02 18.97
N GLU A 787 23.01 13.70 18.05
CA GLU A 787 22.37 14.36 16.88
C GLU A 787 21.16 15.25 17.27
N GLY A 788 21.27 15.94 18.42
CA GLY A 788 20.21 16.80 18.96
C GLY A 788 19.08 16.07 19.71
N GLN A 789 19.11 14.73 19.78
CA GLN A 789 18.17 13.94 20.59
C GLN A 789 18.70 13.81 22.02
N ARG A 790 18.01 14.42 22.98
CA ARG A 790 18.35 14.42 24.41
C ARG A 790 17.63 13.26 25.12
N VAL A 791 18.39 12.36 25.76
CA VAL A 791 17.88 11.27 26.59
C VAL A 791 18.41 11.38 28.02
N GLU A 792 17.51 11.32 29.00
CA GLU A 792 17.86 11.26 30.42
C GLU A 792 17.87 9.80 30.88
N LEU A 793 18.95 9.39 31.52
CA LEU A 793 19.20 8.01 31.94
C LEU A 793 19.48 7.97 33.44
N GLN A 794 18.63 7.26 34.16
CA GLN A 794 18.89 6.88 35.55
C GLN A 794 20.08 5.90 35.62
N PRO A 795 20.72 5.73 36.81
CA PRO A 795 21.76 4.71 36.98
C PRO A 795 21.28 3.34 36.50
N LYS A 796 22.12 2.62 35.75
CA LYS A 796 21.84 1.28 35.20
C LYS A 796 20.71 1.23 34.15
N ALA A 797 20.20 2.38 33.72
CA ALA A 797 19.19 2.47 32.69
C ALA A 797 19.81 2.57 31.28
N HIS A 798 19.01 2.23 30.28
CA HIS A 798 19.35 2.40 28.87
C HIS A 798 18.21 3.05 28.09
N ALA A 799 18.55 3.66 26.95
CA ALA A 799 17.58 4.23 26.01
C ALA A 799 18.04 4.00 24.56
N ASP A 800 17.08 3.75 23.68
CA ASP A 800 17.31 3.66 22.25
C ASP A 800 17.17 5.04 21.60
N VAL A 801 18.21 5.45 20.87
CA VAL A 801 18.26 6.69 20.10
C VAL A 801 18.49 6.34 18.64
N THR A 802 17.65 6.85 17.75
CA THR A 802 17.75 6.53 16.32
C THR A 802 18.50 7.62 15.55
N VAL A 803 19.56 7.24 14.84
CA VAL A 803 20.39 8.14 14.02
C VAL A 803 20.37 7.74 12.53
N GLY A 804 20.74 8.67 11.63
CA GLY A 804 20.85 8.39 10.20
C GLY A 804 22.06 7.52 9.87
N GLY A 805 21.93 6.62 8.88
CA GLY A 805 23.03 5.74 8.44
C GLY A 805 24.11 6.47 7.63
N GLY A 806 25.37 6.37 8.07
CA GLY A 806 26.54 6.84 7.34
C GLY A 806 27.01 8.25 7.73
N GLY A 807 28.15 8.32 8.42
CA GLY A 807 28.83 9.56 8.82
C GLY A 807 29.24 9.56 10.29
N ASP A 808 29.75 10.70 10.78
CA ASP A 808 30.08 10.89 12.19
C ASP A 808 28.93 11.59 12.93
N VAL A 809 28.45 10.99 14.02
CA VAL A 809 27.44 11.58 14.90
C VAL A 809 28.08 12.30 16.07
N ALA A 810 27.56 13.47 16.44
CA ALA A 810 28.01 14.20 17.62
C ALA A 810 27.34 13.67 18.89
N VAL A 811 28.14 13.30 19.89
CA VAL A 811 27.69 12.80 21.20
C VAL A 811 28.21 13.72 22.30
N VAL A 812 27.29 14.19 23.16
CA VAL A 812 27.60 14.98 24.35
C VAL A 812 26.85 14.39 25.53
N THR A 813 27.57 14.10 26.61
CA THR A 813 26.96 13.59 27.85
C THR A 813 27.34 14.47 29.02
N GLU A 814 26.32 14.90 29.76
CA GLU A 814 26.42 15.72 30.96
C GLU A 814 25.66 15.04 32.09
N THR A 815 25.99 15.38 33.32
CA THR A 815 25.22 14.96 34.49
C THR A 815 23.98 15.84 34.62
N LEU A 816 22.96 15.40 35.38
CA LEU A 816 21.70 16.16 35.49
C LEU A 816 21.87 17.59 36.05
N ASP A 817 22.90 17.80 36.85
CA ASP A 817 23.34 19.05 37.46
C ASP A 817 24.37 19.85 36.61
N GLY A 818 24.61 19.44 35.36
CA GLY A 818 25.35 20.22 34.35
C GLY A 818 26.87 20.02 34.34
N GLU A 819 27.41 18.99 34.98
CA GLU A 819 28.83 18.64 34.89
C GLU A 819 29.08 17.85 33.59
N ALA A 820 30.06 18.27 32.80
CA ALA A 820 30.38 17.56 31.55
C ALA A 820 31.03 16.20 31.88
N VAL A 821 30.45 15.11 31.36
CA VAL A 821 31.03 13.75 31.46
C VAL A 821 31.99 13.52 30.30
N GLU A 822 31.49 13.69 29.06
CA GLU A 822 32.29 13.55 27.84
C GLU A 822 31.63 14.21 26.62
N SER A 823 32.45 14.54 25.61
CA SER A 823 32.01 15.02 24.31
C SER A 823 32.93 14.47 23.22
N PHE A 824 32.34 13.84 22.19
CA PHE A 824 33.10 13.23 21.09
C PHE A 824 32.24 13.09 19.82
N ARG A 825 32.91 12.76 18.70
CA ARG A 825 32.25 12.32 17.45
C ARG A 825 32.45 10.82 17.28
N ALA A 826 31.38 10.11 16.91
CA ALA A 826 31.39 8.67 16.77
C ALA A 826 31.03 8.27 15.33
N PRO A 827 31.77 7.34 14.70
CA PRO A 827 31.43 6.86 13.37
C PRO A 827 30.20 5.96 13.40
N VAL A 828 29.33 6.11 12.40
CA VAL A 828 28.19 5.23 12.10
C VAL A 828 28.40 4.69 10.69
N ASP A 829 28.78 3.41 10.57
CA ASP A 829 28.85 2.75 9.27
C ASP A 829 27.43 2.46 8.76
N ARG A 830 27.25 2.50 7.45
CA ARG A 830 26.00 2.06 6.81
C ARG A 830 25.76 0.56 6.98
N SER A 831 26.77 -0.23 7.35
CA SER A 831 26.60 -1.64 7.72
C SER A 831 26.07 -1.86 9.13
N ASP A 832 26.14 -0.86 10.01
CA ASP A 832 25.75 -1.00 11.40
C ASP A 832 24.24 -1.07 11.53
N THR A 833 23.73 -2.08 12.24
CA THR A 833 22.29 -2.22 12.54
C THR A 833 21.98 -1.79 13.98
N GLN A 834 22.92 -2.02 14.90
CA GLN A 834 22.83 -1.70 16.31
C GLN A 834 24.21 -1.25 16.83
N LEU A 835 24.25 -0.06 17.40
CA LEU A 835 25.43 0.51 18.04
C LEU A 835 25.15 0.68 19.54
N VAL A 836 26.18 0.62 20.36
CA VAL A 836 26.09 0.82 21.80
C VAL A 836 27.00 1.95 22.22
N TYR A 837 26.42 2.91 22.94
CA TYR A 837 27.14 3.96 23.63
C TYR A 837 27.15 3.67 25.13
N ASN A 838 28.30 3.29 25.65
CA ASN A 838 28.52 3.06 27.08
C ASN A 838 29.09 4.34 27.71
N VAL A 839 28.28 5.04 28.51
CA VAL A 839 28.64 6.34 29.09
C VAL A 839 29.92 6.19 29.93
N ALA A 840 30.93 7.01 29.63
CA ALA A 840 32.27 7.01 30.20
C ALA A 840 33.01 5.67 30.11
N ALA A 841 32.55 4.73 29.27
CA ALA A 841 32.97 3.33 29.29
C ALA A 841 32.91 2.73 30.72
N ALA A 842 31.91 3.10 31.51
CA ALA A 842 31.89 2.84 32.95
C ALA A 842 31.73 1.35 33.31
N VAL A 843 31.02 0.57 32.49
CA VAL A 843 30.73 -0.84 32.81
C VAL A 843 31.25 -1.79 31.72
N PRO A 844 31.82 -2.96 32.05
CA PRO A 844 32.00 -4.03 31.07
C PRO A 844 30.65 -4.64 30.69
N PHE A 845 30.52 -5.04 29.42
CA PHE A 845 29.33 -5.77 28.97
C PHE A 845 29.59 -7.27 28.97
N ARG A 846 28.55 -8.05 29.25
CA ARG A 846 28.59 -9.50 29.25
C ARG A 846 27.76 -10.02 28.08
N ARG A 847 28.40 -10.85 27.26
CA ARG A 847 27.76 -11.53 26.13
C ARG A 847 27.55 -12.98 26.46
N TRP A 848 26.31 -13.45 26.37
CA TRP A 848 25.97 -14.84 26.66
C TRP A 848 24.90 -15.37 25.71
N THR A 849 24.70 -16.69 25.74
CA THR A 849 23.75 -17.37 24.86
C THR A 849 22.67 -18.04 25.69
N ALA A 850 21.43 -17.59 25.53
CA ALA A 850 20.25 -18.29 26.04
C ALA A 850 20.02 -19.54 25.19
N ALA A 851 20.18 -20.71 25.81
CA ALA A 851 20.00 -22.00 25.15
C ALA A 851 18.65 -22.61 25.54
N TYR A 852 17.91 -23.12 24.56
CA TYR A 852 16.59 -23.69 24.71
C TYR A 852 16.55 -25.12 24.18
N GLY A 853 15.87 -26.01 24.92
CA GLY A 853 15.69 -27.40 24.52
C GLY A 853 17.00 -28.21 24.60
N ASN A 854 17.37 -28.87 23.51
CA ASN A 854 18.48 -29.82 23.44
C ASN A 854 19.86 -29.18 23.11
N VAL A 855 19.98 -27.85 23.15
CA VAL A 855 21.24 -27.15 22.86
C VAL A 855 22.03 -26.89 24.14
N ALA A 856 23.33 -27.20 24.13
CA ALA A 856 24.21 -26.95 25.27
C ALA A 856 24.46 -25.45 25.46
N PRO A 857 24.43 -24.94 26.71
CA PRO A 857 24.75 -23.54 27.00
C PRO A 857 26.24 -23.24 26.73
N VAL A 858 26.50 -22.02 26.25
CA VAL A 858 27.85 -21.49 26.05
C VAL A 858 28.18 -20.56 27.21
N ALA A 859 29.40 -20.67 27.75
CA ALA A 859 29.85 -19.82 28.84
C ALA A 859 29.77 -18.32 28.47
N PRO A 860 29.26 -17.45 29.35
CA PRO A 860 29.29 -16.00 29.16
C PRO A 860 30.71 -15.48 28.96
N VAL A 861 30.87 -14.48 28.11
CA VAL A 861 32.14 -13.79 27.87
C VAL A 861 32.00 -12.33 28.26
N LEU A 862 32.86 -11.86 29.15
CA LEU A 862 32.98 -10.44 29.49
C LEU A 862 33.79 -9.71 28.41
N LEU A 863 33.26 -8.58 27.96
CA LEU A 863 33.88 -7.71 26.99
C LEU A 863 34.50 -6.52 27.72
N ALA A 864 35.69 -6.10 27.27
CA ALA A 864 36.32 -4.89 27.78
C ALA A 864 35.38 -3.70 27.62
N PRO A 865 35.31 -2.79 28.61
CA PRO A 865 34.45 -1.62 28.53
C PRO A 865 34.90 -0.73 27.38
N GLN A 866 34.02 -0.54 26.39
CA GLN A 866 34.27 0.33 25.24
C GLN A 866 33.24 1.45 25.24
N ARG A 867 33.70 2.67 24.98
CA ARG A 867 32.83 3.84 24.88
C ARG A 867 31.81 3.69 23.75
N TRP A 868 32.24 3.25 22.57
CA TRP A 868 31.38 3.10 21.39
C TRP A 868 31.71 1.80 20.69
N SER A 869 30.71 0.95 20.46
CA SER A 869 30.92 -0.35 19.82
C SER A 869 29.70 -0.81 19.03
N ALA A 870 29.93 -1.60 17.99
CA ALA A 870 28.86 -2.29 17.28
C ALA A 870 28.43 -3.53 18.07
N ALA A 871 27.12 -3.74 18.16
CA ALA A 871 26.54 -4.94 18.74
C ALA A 871 25.80 -5.72 17.65
N SER A 872 26.07 -7.02 17.58
CA SER A 872 25.34 -7.96 16.73
C SER A 872 24.81 -9.08 17.60
N VAL A 873 23.75 -8.79 18.35
CA VAL A 873 23.08 -9.74 19.25
C VAL A 873 21.56 -9.69 19.06
N ASP A 874 20.87 -10.75 19.47
CA ASP A 874 19.40 -10.83 19.36
C ASP A 874 18.70 -9.91 20.38
N PHE A 875 19.29 -9.75 21.57
CA PHE A 875 18.75 -8.92 22.65
C PHE A 875 19.85 -8.04 23.29
N LEU A 876 19.63 -6.72 23.32
CA LEU A 876 20.47 -5.76 24.04
C LEU A 876 19.76 -5.27 25.29
N PHE A 877 20.38 -5.46 26.46
CA PHE A 877 19.90 -5.03 27.77
C PHE A 877 18.42 -5.41 28.06
N ALA A 878 17.96 -6.49 27.43
CA ALA A 878 16.61 -7.01 27.53
C ALA A 878 16.64 -8.51 27.80
N SER A 879 15.69 -8.99 28.60
CA SER A 879 15.57 -10.42 28.89
C SER A 879 15.16 -11.18 27.62
N PRO A 880 15.84 -12.29 27.30
CA PRO A 880 15.37 -13.18 26.23
C PRO A 880 14.07 -13.89 26.68
N PRO A 881 13.23 -14.38 25.75
CA PRO A 881 11.96 -15.04 26.08
C PRO A 881 12.17 -16.32 26.89
N ASP A 882 11.22 -16.70 27.76
CA ASP A 882 11.34 -17.90 28.59
C ASP A 882 11.28 -19.21 27.78
N HIS A 883 10.68 -19.19 26.59
CA HIS A 883 10.58 -20.32 25.68
C HIS A 883 10.65 -19.88 24.21
N ILE A 884 11.04 -20.80 23.32
CA ILE A 884 11.02 -20.61 21.86
C ILE A 884 10.37 -21.81 21.16
N ASP A 885 9.62 -21.55 20.10
CA ASP A 885 9.12 -22.59 19.20
C ASP A 885 10.15 -22.88 18.10
N SER A 886 10.68 -24.11 18.06
CA SER A 886 11.68 -24.53 17.07
C SER A 886 11.36 -25.89 16.47
N LYS A 887 11.48 -25.99 15.14
CA LYS A 887 11.30 -27.25 14.39
C LYS A 887 12.36 -28.30 14.70
N SER A 888 13.51 -27.91 15.24
CA SER A 888 14.63 -28.80 15.58
C SER A 888 14.64 -29.24 17.05
N GLY A 889 13.62 -28.89 17.84
CA GLY A 889 13.52 -29.26 19.27
C GLY A 889 14.40 -28.44 20.22
N GLY A 890 15.03 -27.37 19.73
CA GLY A 890 15.88 -26.45 20.49
C GLY A 890 16.44 -25.31 19.65
N GLY A 891 17.13 -24.35 20.28
CA GLY A 891 17.76 -23.21 19.62
C GLY A 891 18.48 -22.28 20.60
N THR A 892 19.15 -21.25 20.07
CA THR A 892 19.91 -20.28 20.87
C THR A 892 19.51 -18.84 20.54
N ARG A 893 19.67 -17.95 21.52
CA ARG A 893 19.59 -16.49 21.36
C ARG A 893 20.77 -15.83 22.02
N THR A 894 21.38 -14.88 21.34
CA THR A 894 22.51 -14.10 21.83
C THR A 894 22.03 -12.88 22.59
N VAL A 895 22.55 -12.67 23.78
CA VAL A 895 22.19 -11.57 24.68
C VAL A 895 23.44 -10.78 25.03
N LEU A 896 23.33 -9.46 25.02
CA LEU A 896 24.32 -8.54 25.57
C LEU A 896 23.67 -7.78 26.73
N ASP A 897 24.13 -8.03 27.95
CA ASP A 897 23.71 -7.31 29.15
C ASP A 897 24.89 -6.58 29.81
N ALA A 898 24.61 -5.73 30.79
CA ALA A 898 25.62 -5.06 31.58
C ALA A 898 26.04 -5.95 32.75
N ALA A 899 27.33 -5.95 33.08
CA ALA A 899 27.88 -6.74 34.17
C ALA A 899 27.83 -5.98 35.52
N ASP A 900 26.76 -5.21 35.74
CA ASP A 900 26.55 -4.31 36.88
C ASP A 900 25.91 -5.00 38.10
N ASP A 901 25.62 -6.30 37.96
CA ASP A 901 25.23 -7.26 38.99
C ASP A 901 26.44 -7.81 39.77
N MET A 902 27.65 -7.63 39.25
CA MET A 902 28.90 -8.08 39.87
C MET A 902 29.65 -6.93 40.53
N ALA A 903 30.26 -7.20 41.68
CA ALA A 903 31.21 -6.27 42.27
C ALA A 903 32.49 -6.23 41.41
N PRO A 904 33.16 -5.07 41.31
CA PRO A 904 34.21 -4.87 40.32
C PRO A 904 35.42 -5.80 40.48
N GLU A 905 35.74 -6.16 41.72
CA GLU A 905 36.77 -7.15 42.05
C GLU A 905 36.56 -8.53 41.38
N PHE A 906 35.34 -8.90 40.98
CA PHE A 906 35.07 -10.21 40.37
C PHE A 906 35.40 -10.29 38.89
N TYR A 907 35.43 -9.16 38.17
CA TYR A 907 35.68 -9.15 36.73
C TYR A 907 37.00 -8.49 36.33
N THR A 908 37.67 -7.78 37.24
CA THR A 908 38.94 -7.11 36.96
C THR A 908 39.99 -8.05 36.36
N ASP A 909 40.06 -9.30 36.82
CA ASP A 909 41.00 -10.30 36.33
C ASP A 909 40.56 -11.01 35.05
N GLN A 910 39.26 -10.98 34.75
CA GLN A 910 38.69 -11.59 33.53
C GLN A 910 38.86 -10.68 32.30
N ILE A 911 39.10 -9.38 32.51
CA ILE A 911 39.28 -8.39 31.45
C ILE A 911 40.78 -8.24 31.14
N ALA A 912 41.16 -8.65 29.93
CA ALA A 912 42.54 -8.56 29.45
C ALA A 912 43.00 -7.11 29.21
N ASP A 913 42.09 -6.22 28.78
CA ASP A 913 42.40 -4.81 28.53
C ASP A 913 42.39 -4.02 29.84
N LYS A 914 43.55 -3.98 30.50
CA LYS A 914 43.74 -3.26 31.77
C LYS A 914 43.63 -1.75 31.63
N ALA A 915 43.85 -1.18 30.43
CA ALA A 915 43.70 0.26 30.21
C ALA A 915 42.23 0.67 30.17
N ALA A 916 41.40 -0.10 29.45
CA ALA A 916 39.95 0.09 29.44
C ALA A 916 39.36 -0.04 30.85
N LEU A 917 39.80 -1.04 31.61
CA LEU A 917 39.40 -1.21 33.01
C LEU A 917 39.82 -0.03 33.88
N ALA A 918 41.03 0.51 33.69
CA ALA A 918 41.47 1.70 34.44
C ALA A 918 40.60 2.92 34.15
N MET A 919 40.24 3.15 32.89
CA MET A 919 39.32 4.24 32.52
C MET A 919 37.96 4.10 33.21
N ALA A 920 37.39 2.90 33.20
CA ALA A 920 36.12 2.59 33.87
C ALA A 920 36.20 2.87 35.39
N SER A 921 37.22 2.34 36.06
CA SER A 921 37.44 2.55 37.50
C SER A 921 37.58 4.03 37.87
N LEU A 922 38.34 4.80 37.08
CA LEU A 922 38.52 6.24 37.33
C LEU A 922 37.24 7.05 37.06
N ALA A 923 36.42 6.63 36.09
CA ALA A 923 35.11 7.23 35.87
C ALA A 923 34.20 7.05 37.10
N HIS A 924 34.19 5.85 37.69
CA HIS A 924 33.47 5.60 38.94
C HIS A 924 34.03 6.42 40.11
N VAL A 925 35.36 6.48 40.29
CA VAL A 925 35.96 7.31 41.35
C VAL A 925 35.52 8.77 41.24
N ARG A 926 35.54 9.32 40.02
CA ARG A 926 35.22 10.72 39.76
C ARG A 926 33.73 11.03 39.88
N TYR A 927 32.89 10.24 39.24
CA TYR A 927 31.50 10.60 38.99
C TYR A 927 30.50 9.89 39.92
N ASP A 928 30.84 8.78 40.57
CA ASP A 928 29.84 8.09 41.40
C ASP A 928 29.40 8.92 42.61
N VAL A 929 28.13 8.76 43.01
CA VAL A 929 27.61 9.38 44.23
C VAL A 929 28.25 8.75 45.48
N PRO A 930 28.33 9.47 46.62
CA PRO A 930 28.88 8.94 47.88
C PRO A 930 28.22 7.62 48.34
N GLU A 931 26.94 7.44 48.03
CA GLU A 931 26.14 6.26 48.38
C GLU A 931 26.30 5.09 47.39
N SER A 932 27.21 5.18 46.41
CA SER A 932 27.44 4.10 45.45
C SER A 932 27.91 2.83 46.18
N PRO A 933 27.22 1.68 46.02
CA PRO A 933 27.49 0.45 46.78
C PRO A 933 28.91 -0.09 46.66
N TYR A 934 29.55 0.11 45.50
CA TYR A 934 30.89 -0.40 45.19
C TYR A 934 31.96 0.69 45.25
N PHE A 935 31.65 1.87 45.78
CA PHE A 935 32.60 3.00 45.76
C PHE A 935 33.91 2.69 46.50
N MET A 936 33.83 1.98 47.63
CA MET A 936 35.02 1.50 48.36
C MET A 936 35.88 0.56 47.50
N SER A 937 35.26 -0.35 46.76
CA SER A 937 35.96 -1.24 45.82
C SER A 937 36.62 -0.45 44.70
N TRP A 938 35.93 0.56 44.15
CA TRP A 938 36.49 1.42 43.09
C TRP A 938 37.68 2.25 43.56
N LEU A 939 37.66 2.73 44.80
CA LEU A 939 38.81 3.41 45.40
C LEU A 939 40.01 2.47 45.57
N ALA A 940 39.76 1.25 46.05
CA ALA A 940 40.80 0.24 46.25
C ALA A 940 41.41 -0.22 44.91
N LEU A 941 40.59 -0.43 43.88
CA LEU A 941 41.05 -0.79 42.55
C LEU A 941 41.77 0.39 41.87
N GLY A 942 41.27 1.61 42.08
CA GLY A 942 41.76 2.80 41.43
C GLY A 942 43.07 3.36 42.00
N SER A 943 43.39 3.12 43.27
CA SER A 943 44.48 3.82 43.98
C SER A 943 45.84 3.71 43.29
N ASP A 944 46.10 2.58 42.64
CA ASP A 944 47.38 2.27 41.99
C ASP A 944 47.35 2.59 40.48
N MET A 945 46.22 3.10 39.97
CA MET A 945 46.02 3.35 38.54
C MET A 945 46.50 4.76 38.11
N PRO A 946 47.12 4.90 36.93
CA PRO A 946 47.49 6.21 36.39
C PRO A 946 46.26 7.12 36.22
N GLY A 947 46.31 8.33 36.78
CA GLY A 947 45.20 9.30 36.73
C GLY A 947 44.27 9.28 37.95
N PHE A 948 44.51 8.39 38.93
CA PHE A 948 43.75 8.34 40.18
C PHE A 948 43.78 9.67 40.94
N ALA A 949 44.95 10.31 41.06
CA ALA A 949 45.07 11.58 41.77
C ALA A 949 44.13 12.67 41.22
N ASP A 950 44.00 12.77 39.89
CA ASP A 950 43.13 13.74 39.24
C ASP A 950 41.65 13.39 39.41
N ALA A 951 41.29 12.12 39.23
CA ALA A 951 39.92 11.63 39.42
C ALA A 951 39.46 11.82 40.87
N PHE A 952 40.34 11.49 41.83
CA PHE A 952 40.09 11.60 43.26
C PHE A 952 40.03 13.06 43.70
N ALA A 953 40.91 13.93 43.19
CA ALA A 953 40.85 15.37 43.46
C ALA A 953 39.55 16.01 42.94
N ALA A 954 39.12 15.65 41.72
CA ALA A 954 37.84 16.08 41.16
C ALA A 954 36.66 15.62 42.03
N ARG A 955 36.70 14.37 42.51
CA ARG A 955 35.71 13.86 43.46
C ARG A 955 35.69 14.67 44.76
N ARG A 956 36.84 14.91 45.38
CA ARG A 956 36.94 15.65 46.65
C ARG A 956 36.46 17.09 46.52
N ALA A 957 36.68 17.73 45.37
CA ALA A 957 36.12 19.03 45.07
C ALA A 957 34.58 18.99 44.97
N ARG A 958 34.01 17.91 44.42
CA ARG A 958 32.56 17.73 44.28
C ARG A 958 31.87 17.34 45.58
N PHE A 959 32.43 16.39 46.31
CA PHE A 959 31.90 15.83 47.54
C PHE A 959 32.87 16.03 48.71
N PRO A 960 33.04 17.28 49.20
CA PRO A 960 34.03 17.60 50.22
C PRO A 960 33.77 16.92 51.57
N MET A 961 32.52 16.51 51.83
CA MET A 961 32.08 15.83 53.06
C MET A 961 31.78 14.34 52.85
N ASP A 962 32.18 13.75 51.72
CA ASP A 962 32.07 12.30 51.52
C ASP A 962 33.01 11.55 52.45
N ILE A 963 32.44 10.95 53.49
CA ILE A 963 33.11 10.16 54.52
C ILE A 963 33.95 9.02 53.94
N VAL A 964 33.51 8.40 52.84
CA VAL A 964 34.24 7.29 52.20
C VAL A 964 35.53 7.80 51.58
N ALA A 965 35.45 8.90 50.82
CA ALA A 965 36.62 9.54 50.22
C ALA A 965 37.54 10.14 51.29
N MET A 966 37.00 10.74 52.35
CA MET A 966 37.80 11.23 53.48
C MET A 966 38.53 10.09 54.21
N ARG A 967 37.87 8.95 54.42
CA ARG A 967 38.54 7.76 54.96
C ARG A 967 39.64 7.26 54.03
N ALA A 968 39.42 7.32 52.72
CA ALA A 968 40.45 6.97 51.74
C ALA A 968 41.65 7.93 51.80
N GLU A 969 41.45 9.23 52.05
CA GLU A 969 42.57 10.18 52.29
C GLU A 969 43.47 9.71 53.44
N GLN A 970 42.89 9.17 54.53
CA GLN A 970 43.66 8.60 55.63
C GLN A 970 44.39 7.30 55.23
N ASN A 971 43.78 6.45 54.41
CA ASN A 971 44.42 5.19 54.00
C ASN A 971 45.54 5.40 52.96
N ILE A 972 45.42 6.39 52.09
CA ILE A 972 46.37 6.69 51.01
C ILE A 972 47.58 7.46 51.56
N ALA A 973 47.37 8.38 52.49
CA ALA A 973 48.43 9.16 53.08
C ALA A 973 49.29 8.33 54.04
N THR A 974 50.61 8.56 54.04
CA THR A 974 51.56 7.88 54.93
C THR A 974 52.48 8.89 55.63
N GLY A 975 53.02 8.55 56.80
CA GLY A 975 53.93 9.41 57.56
C GLY A 975 53.36 10.80 57.87
N GLU A 976 54.14 11.86 57.62
CA GLU A 976 53.72 13.24 57.87
C GLU A 976 52.45 13.65 57.09
N ALA A 977 52.24 13.09 55.89
CA ALA A 977 51.05 13.36 55.10
C ALA A 977 49.79 12.79 55.77
N HIS A 978 49.90 11.61 56.39
CA HIS A 978 48.82 11.02 57.18
C HIS A 978 48.49 11.90 58.39
N ASP A 979 49.51 12.37 59.09
CA ASP A 979 49.33 13.25 60.26
C ASP A 979 48.64 14.56 59.89
N ALA A 980 48.96 15.13 58.72
CA ALA A 980 48.30 16.32 58.19
C ALA A 980 46.81 16.08 57.86
N VAL A 981 46.48 14.95 57.22
CA VAL A 981 45.08 14.54 56.97
C VAL A 981 44.34 14.36 58.28
N CYS A 982 44.95 13.69 59.26
CA CYS A 982 44.37 13.47 60.58
C CYS A 982 44.15 14.77 61.36
N ALA A 983 45.10 15.71 61.32
CA ALA A 983 44.93 17.03 61.93
C ALA A 983 43.77 17.80 61.29
N LYS A 984 43.65 17.76 59.95
CA LYS A 984 42.54 18.36 59.21
C LYS A 984 41.19 17.76 59.60
N HIS A 985 41.08 16.43 59.65
CA HIS A 985 39.83 15.76 60.02
C HIS A 985 39.45 16.02 61.48
N ARG A 986 40.43 16.09 62.39
CA ARG A 986 40.19 16.46 63.79
C ARG A 986 39.68 17.89 63.91
N ALA A 987 40.28 18.84 63.21
CA ALA A 987 39.79 20.23 63.20
C ALA A 987 38.35 20.36 62.66
N LEU A 988 38.00 19.58 61.63
CA LEU A 988 36.62 19.52 61.13
C LEU A 988 35.65 18.91 62.16
N ALA A 989 36.06 17.83 62.85
CA ALA A 989 35.27 17.21 63.90
C ALA A 989 35.05 18.14 65.10
N ASP A 990 36.10 18.86 65.52
CA ASP A 990 36.02 19.84 66.61
C ASP A 990 35.07 21.01 66.26
N ALA A 991 35.06 21.42 64.98
CA ALA A 991 34.14 22.44 64.49
C ALA A 991 32.68 21.95 64.36
N SER A 992 32.46 20.62 64.28
CA SER A 992 31.15 20.01 64.08
C SER A 992 30.97 18.78 65.00
N PRO A 993 30.91 18.97 66.33
CA PRO A 993 30.98 17.88 67.31
C PRO A 993 29.77 16.93 67.32
N ASP A 994 28.70 17.27 66.61
CA ASP A 994 27.50 16.42 66.43
C ASP A 994 27.51 15.65 65.10
N ALA A 995 28.45 15.94 64.20
CA ALA A 995 28.62 15.22 62.94
C ALA A 995 29.36 13.90 63.19
N SER A 996 28.62 12.82 63.42
CA SER A 996 29.16 11.51 63.80
C SER A 996 30.29 11.02 62.88
N ASP A 997 30.18 11.26 61.58
CA ASP A 997 31.15 10.76 60.59
C ASP A 997 32.51 11.46 60.70
N LEU A 998 32.51 12.76 61.01
CA LEU A 998 33.75 13.50 61.27
C LEU A 998 34.40 13.07 62.59
N VAL A 999 33.59 12.87 63.63
CA VAL A 999 34.09 12.39 64.92
C VAL A 999 34.66 10.97 64.76
N TYR A 1000 34.01 10.11 63.97
CA TYR A 1000 34.54 8.79 63.63
C TYR A 1000 35.92 8.86 62.95
N LEU A 1001 36.09 9.74 61.95
CA LEU A 1001 37.39 9.93 61.28
C LEU A 1001 38.47 10.43 62.25
N ALA A 1002 38.11 11.32 63.17
CA ALA A 1002 39.01 11.81 64.20
C ALA A 1002 39.40 10.72 65.20
N THR A 1003 38.46 9.85 65.61
CA THR A 1003 38.73 8.67 66.45
C THR A 1003 39.63 7.67 65.74
N ARG A 1004 39.45 7.45 64.43
CA ARG A 1004 40.31 6.55 63.63
C ARG A 1004 41.78 7.00 63.60
N CYS A 1005 42.05 8.28 63.73
CA CYS A 1005 43.40 8.83 63.83
C CYS A 1005 44.09 8.62 65.18
N GLN A 1006 43.44 7.98 66.16
CA GLN A 1006 44.08 7.59 67.41
C GLN A 1006 44.93 6.33 67.20
N PRO A 1007 46.01 6.13 68.00
CA PRO A 1007 46.78 4.89 67.99
C PRO A 1007 45.89 3.66 68.25
N SER A 1008 46.15 2.55 67.57
CA SER A 1008 45.43 1.29 67.76
C SER A 1008 45.60 0.74 69.18
N GLY A 1009 44.53 0.19 69.76
CA GLY A 1009 44.51 -0.42 71.09
C GLY A 1009 43.19 -0.13 71.84
N ASP A 1010 43.08 -0.66 73.07
CA ASP A 1010 41.84 -0.67 73.87
C ASP A 1010 41.19 0.72 74.00
N ALA A 1011 41.99 1.78 74.17
CA ALA A 1011 41.47 3.15 74.30
C ALA A 1011 40.71 3.62 73.04
N ARG A 1012 41.18 3.23 71.85
CA ARG A 1012 40.52 3.54 70.58
C ARG A 1012 39.25 2.71 70.40
N ASP A 1013 39.29 1.46 70.80
CA ASP A 1013 38.14 0.54 70.72
C ASP A 1013 37.02 0.98 71.67
N GLU A 1014 37.35 1.36 72.91
CA GLU A 1014 36.43 1.98 73.86
C GLU A 1014 35.84 3.29 73.30
N ALA A 1015 36.64 4.10 72.60
CA ALA A 1015 36.17 5.32 71.95
C ALA A 1015 35.19 5.03 70.80
N PHE A 1016 35.42 3.97 70.01
CA PHE A 1016 34.46 3.54 68.99
C PHE A 1016 33.16 3.03 69.59
N GLU A 1017 33.22 2.22 70.67
CA GLU A 1017 32.02 1.76 71.38
C GLU A 1017 31.24 2.92 72.03
N ALA A 1018 31.94 3.88 72.64
CA ALA A 1018 31.34 5.08 73.19
C ALA A 1018 30.70 5.95 72.10
N GLY A 1019 31.36 6.08 70.94
CA GLY A 1019 30.81 6.75 69.77
C GLY A 1019 29.52 6.08 69.27
N PHE A 1020 29.49 4.75 69.18
CA PHE A 1020 28.26 4.04 68.79
C PHE A 1020 27.14 4.19 69.82
N ARG A 1021 27.44 4.20 71.12
CA ARG A 1021 26.45 4.51 72.16
C ARG A 1021 25.88 5.92 72.03
N ARG A 1022 26.71 6.90 71.67
CA ARG A 1022 26.28 8.30 71.45
C ARG A 1022 25.48 8.45 70.15
N TRP A 1023 25.89 7.76 69.09
CA TRP A 1023 25.25 7.80 67.76
C TRP A 1023 24.84 6.39 67.30
N PRO A 1024 23.75 5.83 67.85
CA PRO A 1024 23.34 4.44 67.57
C PRO A 1024 22.88 4.21 66.12
N SER A 1025 22.69 5.27 65.34
CA SER A 1025 22.36 5.18 63.91
C SER A 1025 23.55 5.45 62.99
N SER A 1026 24.74 5.76 63.52
CA SER A 1026 25.93 6.02 62.71
C SER A 1026 26.48 4.71 62.17
N PRO A 1027 26.51 4.50 60.84
CA PRO A 1027 26.98 3.24 60.27
C PRO A 1027 28.48 3.02 60.49
N TRP A 1028 29.28 4.08 60.53
CA TRP A 1028 30.73 3.99 60.70
C TRP A 1028 31.14 3.64 62.13
N PHE A 1029 30.51 4.29 63.13
CA PHE A 1029 30.69 3.89 64.52
C PHE A 1029 30.12 2.51 64.79
N ALA A 1030 28.97 2.16 64.20
CA ALA A 1030 28.40 0.82 64.32
C ALA A 1030 29.36 -0.24 63.77
N ASN A 1031 29.96 -0.02 62.58
CA ASN A 1031 30.94 -0.93 62.00
C ASN A 1031 32.18 -1.09 62.89
N ALA A 1032 32.75 0.01 63.38
CA ALA A 1032 33.95 -0.04 64.22
C ALA A 1032 33.67 -0.68 65.60
N ALA A 1033 32.54 -0.34 66.23
CA ALA A 1033 32.12 -0.97 67.48
C ALA A 1033 31.82 -2.47 67.29
N ALA A 1034 31.23 -2.86 66.16
CA ALA A 1034 30.99 -4.27 65.84
C ALA A 1034 32.29 -5.07 65.73
N SER A 1035 33.34 -4.49 65.13
CA SER A 1035 34.67 -5.08 65.10
C SER A 1035 35.25 -5.25 66.52
N SER A 1036 35.16 -4.22 67.37
CA SER A 1036 35.57 -4.31 68.79
C SER A 1036 34.81 -5.42 69.54
N PHE A 1037 33.48 -5.45 69.42
CA PHE A 1037 32.65 -6.48 70.05
C PHE A 1037 33.03 -7.89 69.59
N SER A 1038 33.33 -8.07 68.30
CA SER A 1038 33.74 -9.37 67.74
C SER A 1038 35.08 -9.85 68.31
N GLN A 1039 36.06 -8.96 68.44
CA GLN A 1039 37.39 -9.27 69.01
C GLN A 1039 37.28 -9.76 70.47
N HIS A 1040 36.41 -9.13 71.26
CA HIS A 1040 36.17 -9.44 72.67
C HIS A 1040 35.06 -10.49 72.89
N ALA A 1041 34.75 -11.28 71.86
CA ALA A 1041 33.77 -12.38 71.89
C ALA A 1041 32.33 -11.98 72.28
N ARG A 1042 31.95 -10.70 72.12
CA ARG A 1042 30.59 -10.17 72.30
C ARG A 1042 29.77 -10.27 71.01
N TYR A 1043 29.62 -11.48 70.47
CA TYR A 1043 29.11 -11.71 69.11
C TYR A 1043 27.67 -11.24 68.86
N ALA A 1044 26.81 -11.28 69.90
CA ALA A 1044 25.44 -10.77 69.77
C ALA A 1044 25.40 -9.24 69.61
N ASP A 1045 26.24 -8.52 70.36
CA ASP A 1045 26.41 -7.08 70.23
C ASP A 1045 27.03 -6.73 68.86
N ALA A 1046 28.03 -7.52 68.43
CA ALA A 1046 28.65 -7.39 67.12
C ALA A 1046 27.62 -7.53 65.98
N LEU A 1047 26.77 -8.56 66.02
CA LEU A 1047 25.70 -8.77 65.04
C LEU A 1047 24.73 -7.58 65.00
N ALA A 1048 24.30 -7.07 66.17
CA ALA A 1048 23.40 -5.94 66.24
C ALA A 1048 24.00 -4.68 65.61
N ALA A 1049 25.27 -4.39 65.92
CA ALA A 1049 25.98 -3.24 65.37
C ALA A 1049 26.28 -3.39 63.86
N TYR A 1050 26.69 -4.58 63.39
CA TYR A 1050 26.86 -4.83 61.95
C TYR A 1050 25.57 -4.66 61.15
N ARG A 1051 24.41 -5.08 61.69
CA ARG A 1051 23.11 -4.85 61.04
C ARG A 1051 22.80 -3.36 60.88
N VAL A 1052 23.09 -2.55 61.91
CA VAL A 1052 22.94 -1.08 61.81
C VAL A 1052 23.82 -0.53 60.69
N ALA A 1053 25.10 -0.92 60.66
CA ALA A 1053 26.03 -0.44 59.64
C ALA A 1053 25.60 -0.84 58.22
N MET A 1054 25.17 -2.09 58.04
CA MET A 1054 24.68 -2.65 56.78
C MET A 1054 23.39 -1.95 56.30
N ASP A 1055 22.46 -1.66 57.20
CA ASP A 1055 21.18 -1.02 56.86
C ASP A 1055 21.36 0.47 56.55
N LYS A 1056 22.20 1.17 57.32
CA LYS A 1056 22.35 2.64 57.28
C LYS A 1056 23.40 3.16 56.30
N SER A 1057 24.29 2.33 55.78
CA SER A 1057 25.29 2.75 54.77
C SER A 1057 25.26 1.86 53.53
N PRO A 1058 24.74 2.35 52.40
CA PRO A 1058 24.79 1.64 51.12
C PRO A 1058 26.21 1.24 50.70
N SER A 1059 27.20 2.13 50.89
CA SER A 1059 28.59 1.94 50.47
C SER A 1059 29.37 0.95 51.34
N LEU A 1060 28.86 0.62 52.54
CA LEU A 1060 29.41 -0.41 53.42
C LEU A 1060 28.64 -1.73 53.35
N ARG A 1061 27.41 -1.70 52.85
CA ARG A 1061 26.44 -2.79 52.97
C ARG A 1061 26.96 -4.13 52.48
N GLN A 1062 27.54 -4.17 51.27
CA GLN A 1062 28.04 -5.41 50.66
C GLN A 1062 29.21 -6.01 51.45
N LEU A 1063 30.15 -5.17 51.89
CA LEU A 1063 31.33 -5.61 52.65
C LEU A 1063 30.92 -6.09 54.05
N ILE A 1064 30.06 -5.36 54.74
CA ILE A 1064 29.61 -5.70 56.11
C ILE A 1064 28.69 -6.90 56.14
N ALA A 1065 27.88 -7.13 55.09
CA ALA A 1065 27.00 -8.30 55.00
C ALA A 1065 27.76 -9.62 55.19
N VAL A 1066 29.05 -9.68 54.84
CA VAL A 1066 29.92 -10.83 55.11
C VAL A 1066 30.02 -11.07 56.62
N GLU A 1067 30.54 -10.09 57.37
CA GLU A 1067 30.76 -10.23 58.81
C GLU A 1067 29.45 -10.32 59.60
N ALA A 1068 28.41 -9.59 59.19
CA ALA A 1068 27.07 -9.71 59.76
C ALA A 1068 26.54 -11.15 59.66
N TYR A 1069 26.66 -11.77 58.49
CA TYR A 1069 26.18 -13.14 58.28
C TYR A 1069 27.02 -14.18 59.01
N ARG A 1070 28.35 -13.99 59.12
CA ARG A 1070 29.19 -14.85 59.99
C ARG A 1070 28.72 -14.81 61.44
N MET A 1071 28.45 -13.61 61.96
CA MET A 1071 27.98 -13.45 63.34
C MET A 1071 26.56 -14.03 63.52
N GLU A 1072 25.70 -13.90 62.52
CA GLU A 1072 24.36 -14.51 62.54
C GLU A 1072 24.42 -16.04 62.53
N ARG A 1073 25.23 -16.64 61.65
CA ARG A 1073 25.47 -18.09 61.64
C ARG A 1073 25.97 -18.60 62.99
N LEU A 1074 26.74 -17.78 63.71
CA LEU A 1074 27.27 -18.12 65.03
C LEU A 1074 26.20 -18.01 66.14
N VAL A 1075 25.50 -16.88 66.21
CA VAL A 1075 24.58 -16.51 67.30
C VAL A 1075 23.17 -17.06 67.11
N ASP A 1076 22.61 -16.97 65.89
CA ASP A 1076 21.28 -17.49 65.53
C ASP A 1076 21.32 -18.25 64.18
N PRO A 1077 21.76 -19.52 64.18
CA PRO A 1077 21.84 -20.33 62.97
C PRO A 1077 20.48 -20.53 62.27
N ALA A 1078 19.36 -20.40 63.00
CA ALA A 1078 18.03 -20.54 62.42
C ALA A 1078 17.64 -19.28 61.65
N ALA A 1079 17.98 -18.09 62.14
CA ALA A 1079 17.85 -16.85 61.38
C ALA A 1079 18.75 -16.83 60.15
N ALA A 1080 20.02 -17.22 60.28
CA ALA A 1080 20.95 -17.28 59.15
C ALA A 1080 20.39 -18.10 57.97
N ARG A 1081 19.78 -19.27 58.25
CA ARG A 1081 19.14 -20.08 57.19
C ARG A 1081 17.95 -19.40 56.51
N ARG A 1082 17.16 -18.61 57.25
CA ARG A 1082 16.03 -17.87 56.68
C ARG A 1082 16.49 -16.69 55.84
N ASP A 1083 17.53 -16.00 56.29
CA ASP A 1083 18.01 -14.75 55.70
C ASP A 1083 19.06 -14.99 54.61
N MET A 1084 19.47 -16.24 54.40
CA MET A 1084 20.50 -16.68 53.46
C MET A 1084 20.37 -16.06 52.06
N GLU A 1085 19.20 -16.17 51.42
CA GLU A 1085 18.98 -15.64 50.06
C GLU A 1085 19.05 -14.10 50.04
N LYS A 1086 18.50 -13.44 51.06
CA LYS A 1086 18.53 -11.99 51.19
C LYS A 1086 19.96 -11.47 51.32
N ILE A 1087 20.77 -12.12 52.14
CA ILE A 1087 22.19 -11.78 52.32
C ILE A 1087 22.99 -12.09 51.06
N ALA A 1088 22.73 -13.23 50.40
CA ALA A 1088 23.37 -13.59 49.13
C ALA A 1088 23.10 -12.54 48.04
N GLY A 1089 21.89 -11.97 48.00
CA GLY A 1089 21.55 -10.84 47.11
C GLY A 1089 22.17 -9.50 47.53
N THR A 1090 22.54 -9.36 48.81
CA THR A 1090 23.17 -8.13 49.35
C THR A 1090 24.68 -8.13 49.13
N SER A 1091 25.33 -9.29 49.20
CA SER A 1091 26.75 -9.47 48.97
C SER A 1091 27.01 -10.61 47.99
N PRO A 1092 27.38 -10.31 46.74
CA PRO A 1092 27.70 -11.33 45.72
C PRO A 1092 28.80 -12.31 46.17
N TRP A 1093 29.71 -11.84 47.04
CA TRP A 1093 30.74 -12.68 47.64
C TRP A 1093 30.12 -13.76 48.55
N VAL A 1094 29.19 -13.39 49.43
CA VAL A 1094 28.47 -14.37 50.29
C VAL A 1094 27.66 -15.34 49.44
N GLY A 1095 26.97 -14.84 48.40
CA GLY A 1095 26.26 -15.72 47.48
C GLY A 1095 27.17 -16.74 46.79
N THR A 1096 28.38 -16.34 46.41
CA THR A 1096 29.38 -17.26 45.84
C THR A 1096 29.87 -18.28 46.86
N MET A 1097 30.18 -17.86 48.08
CA MET A 1097 30.58 -18.78 49.15
C MET A 1097 29.49 -19.81 49.45
N LEU A 1098 28.23 -19.38 49.54
CA LEU A 1098 27.09 -20.27 49.78
C LEU A 1098 26.88 -21.30 48.67
N ARG A 1099 27.09 -20.92 47.39
CA ARG A 1099 27.06 -21.87 46.28
C ARG A 1099 28.13 -22.96 46.39
N LEU A 1100 29.31 -22.63 46.92
CA LEU A 1100 30.36 -23.62 47.19
C LEU A 1100 30.01 -24.53 48.38
N GLU A 1101 29.11 -24.11 49.27
CA GLU A 1101 28.56 -24.96 50.34
C GLU A 1101 27.39 -25.86 49.88
N ASP A 1102 26.81 -25.63 48.68
CA ASP A 1102 25.72 -26.46 48.17
C ASP A 1102 26.26 -27.83 47.72
N THR A 1103 25.98 -28.85 48.54
CA THR A 1103 26.38 -30.23 48.28
C THR A 1103 25.39 -30.97 47.37
N ALA A 1104 24.18 -30.42 47.15
CA ALA A 1104 23.17 -31.03 46.28
C ALA A 1104 23.46 -30.74 44.80
N HIS A 1105 24.03 -29.56 44.51
CA HIS A 1105 24.36 -29.12 43.16
C HIS A 1105 25.81 -28.62 43.10
N PRO A 1106 26.81 -29.51 43.11
CA PRO A 1106 28.21 -29.11 43.11
C PRO A 1106 28.52 -28.28 41.85
N VAL A 1107 29.20 -27.16 42.05
CA VAL A 1107 29.60 -26.25 40.97
C VAL A 1107 30.57 -26.95 40.02
N ASP A 1108 30.38 -26.79 38.71
CA ASP A 1108 31.29 -27.31 37.68
C ASP A 1108 32.57 -26.44 37.55
N GLY A 1109 33.66 -27.03 37.05
CA GLY A 1109 34.93 -26.34 36.83
C GLY A 1109 35.94 -26.47 37.98
N GLU A 1110 36.88 -25.53 38.04
CA GLU A 1110 38.06 -25.58 38.95
C GLU A 1110 37.69 -25.64 40.43
N PHE A 1111 36.67 -24.90 40.87
CA PHE A 1111 36.24 -24.83 42.28
C PHE A 1111 35.35 -25.99 42.73
N ARG A 1112 35.04 -26.96 41.84
CA ARG A 1112 34.28 -28.18 42.19
C ARG A 1112 34.90 -28.93 43.36
N SER A 1113 36.24 -28.93 43.42
CA SER A 1113 37.02 -29.54 44.48
C SER A 1113 36.65 -29.01 45.87
N LEU A 1114 36.32 -27.72 46.01
CA LEU A 1114 35.94 -27.11 47.29
C LEU A 1114 34.55 -27.56 47.77
N SER A 1115 33.59 -27.73 46.88
CA SER A 1115 32.27 -28.29 47.21
C SER A 1115 32.35 -29.78 47.57
N LEU A 1116 33.21 -30.55 46.88
CA LEU A 1116 33.48 -31.94 47.25
C LEU A 1116 34.15 -32.04 48.63
N LEU A 1117 35.13 -31.16 48.89
CA LEU A 1117 35.82 -31.07 50.18
C LEU A 1117 34.83 -30.80 51.31
N SER A 1118 33.91 -29.84 51.12
CA SER A 1118 32.91 -29.48 52.14
C SER A 1118 31.92 -30.60 52.47
N SER A 1119 31.67 -31.51 51.53
CA SER A 1119 30.83 -32.70 51.71
C SER A 1119 31.54 -33.90 52.35
N GLY A 1120 32.84 -33.78 52.67
CA GLY A 1120 33.64 -34.85 53.26
C GLY A 1120 34.20 -35.87 52.25
N ARG A 1121 34.05 -35.61 50.94
CA ARG A 1121 34.56 -36.47 49.84
C ARG A 1121 36.01 -36.13 49.50
N LEU A 1122 36.91 -36.33 50.47
CA LEU A 1122 38.28 -35.78 50.45
C LEU A 1122 39.13 -36.24 49.25
N ASP A 1123 39.15 -37.53 48.92
CA ASP A 1123 39.96 -38.05 47.81
C ASP A 1123 39.44 -37.58 46.45
N GLU A 1124 38.10 -37.45 46.31
CA GLU A 1124 37.48 -36.93 45.09
C GLU A 1124 37.72 -35.43 44.92
N ALA A 1125 37.73 -34.67 46.03
CA ALA A 1125 38.09 -33.26 46.02
C ALA A 1125 39.52 -33.04 45.51
N VAL A 1126 40.48 -33.83 46.01
CA VAL A 1126 41.88 -33.76 45.57
C VAL A 1126 42.03 -34.22 44.11
N ALA A 1127 41.28 -35.25 43.68
CA ALA A 1127 41.28 -35.68 42.29
C ALA A 1127 40.72 -34.60 41.35
N ALA A 1128 39.64 -33.92 41.75
CA ALA A 1128 39.03 -32.83 40.99
C ALA A 1128 39.93 -31.58 40.91
N ALA A 1129 40.78 -31.35 41.91
CA ALA A 1129 41.74 -30.24 41.93
C ALA A 1129 43.02 -30.51 41.13
N SER A 1130 43.26 -31.75 40.70
CA SER A 1130 44.49 -32.16 40.01
C SER A 1130 44.72 -31.36 38.72
N GLY A 1131 45.87 -30.71 38.59
CA GLY A 1131 46.23 -29.88 37.42
C GLY A 1131 45.55 -28.51 37.36
N THR A 1132 44.84 -28.12 38.42
CA THR A 1132 44.24 -26.78 38.57
C THR A 1132 45.14 -25.86 39.39
N SER A 1133 44.89 -24.55 39.38
CA SER A 1133 45.68 -23.58 40.14
C SER A 1133 45.52 -23.74 41.66
N ILE A 1134 44.42 -24.37 42.12
CA ILE A 1134 44.11 -24.57 43.54
C ILE A 1134 44.50 -25.96 44.08
N GLU A 1135 45.20 -26.79 43.31
CA GLU A 1135 45.56 -28.15 43.71
C GLU A 1135 46.24 -28.22 45.09
N ALA A 1136 47.28 -27.41 45.29
CA ALA A 1136 48.04 -27.38 46.53
C ALA A 1136 47.20 -26.89 47.73
N HIS A 1137 46.33 -25.90 47.51
CA HIS A 1137 45.38 -25.42 48.52
C HIS A 1137 44.45 -26.55 48.99
N VAL A 1138 43.83 -27.25 48.03
CA VAL A 1138 42.88 -28.33 48.32
C VAL A 1138 43.57 -29.49 49.03
N ILE A 1139 44.81 -29.83 48.68
CA ILE A 1139 45.59 -30.87 49.38
C ILE A 1139 45.80 -30.50 50.86
N ARG A 1140 46.18 -29.25 51.17
CA ARG A 1140 46.38 -28.80 52.56
C ARG A 1140 45.07 -28.88 53.36
N MET A 1141 43.96 -28.43 52.77
CA MET A 1141 42.64 -28.50 53.40
C MET A 1141 42.15 -29.94 53.58
N ALA A 1142 42.33 -30.81 52.59
CA ALA A 1142 41.96 -32.22 52.67
C ALA A 1142 42.77 -32.96 53.75
N ALA A 1143 44.07 -32.67 53.89
CA ALA A 1143 44.90 -33.27 54.93
C ALA A 1143 44.52 -32.81 56.36
N ALA A 1144 44.06 -31.57 56.51
CA ALA A 1144 43.59 -31.02 57.78
C ALA A 1144 42.15 -31.44 58.14
N SER A 1145 41.44 -32.13 57.23
CA SER A 1145 40.05 -32.53 57.40
C SER A 1145 39.88 -33.71 58.36
N ARG A 1146 38.72 -33.75 59.05
CA ARG A 1146 38.33 -34.89 59.88
C ARG A 1146 38.09 -36.10 58.98
N GLY A 1147 38.73 -37.23 59.30
CA GLY A 1147 38.69 -38.44 58.47
C GLY A 1147 39.78 -38.49 57.38
N ALA A 1148 40.70 -37.51 57.32
CA ALA A 1148 41.82 -37.53 56.39
C ALA A 1148 42.73 -38.76 56.58
N SER A 1149 42.97 -39.50 55.51
CA SER A 1149 43.84 -40.69 55.50
C SER A 1149 45.30 -40.33 55.73
N ALA A 1150 46.11 -41.30 56.20
CA ALA A 1150 47.55 -41.12 56.33
C ALA A 1150 48.22 -40.77 54.98
N ALA A 1151 47.66 -41.26 53.87
CA ALA A 1151 48.15 -40.94 52.52
C ALA A 1151 47.91 -39.48 52.14
N LEU A 1152 46.76 -38.89 52.49
CA LEU A 1152 46.47 -37.47 52.26
C LEU A 1152 47.40 -36.57 53.08
N ARG A 1153 47.65 -36.92 54.34
CA ARG A 1153 48.61 -36.19 55.21
C ARG A 1153 50.03 -36.22 54.64
N ALA A 1154 50.50 -37.41 54.23
CA ALA A 1154 51.80 -37.54 53.58
C ALA A 1154 51.89 -36.81 52.22
N ARG A 1155 50.78 -36.60 51.51
CA ARG A 1155 50.75 -35.75 50.30
C ARG A 1155 50.94 -34.27 50.66
N ALA A 1156 50.30 -33.79 51.71
CA ALA A 1156 50.49 -32.41 52.17
C ALA A 1156 51.91 -32.15 52.67
N ASP A 1157 52.55 -33.12 53.34
CA ASP A 1157 53.95 -33.01 53.82
C ASP A 1157 54.98 -32.89 52.67
N ARG A 1158 54.61 -33.29 51.45
CA ARG A 1158 55.46 -33.20 50.25
C ARG A 1158 55.30 -31.89 49.47
N LEU A 1159 54.34 -31.04 49.84
CA LEU A 1159 54.19 -29.73 49.21
C LEU A 1159 55.38 -28.84 49.56
N GLY A 1160 55.84 -28.05 48.60
CA GLY A 1160 56.87 -27.04 48.83
C GLY A 1160 56.41 -25.98 49.85
N PRO A 1161 57.35 -25.23 50.46
CA PRO A 1161 57.04 -24.20 51.45
C PRO A 1161 56.19 -23.05 50.89
N ASN A 1162 56.08 -22.91 49.56
CA ASN A 1162 55.27 -21.89 48.87
C ASN A 1162 53.95 -22.42 48.31
N ASP A 1163 53.79 -23.74 48.18
CA ASP A 1163 52.70 -24.31 47.38
C ASP A 1163 51.38 -24.18 48.14
N GLY A 1164 50.41 -23.45 47.57
CA GLY A 1164 49.07 -23.30 48.13
C GLY A 1164 49.04 -22.62 49.50
N ILE A 1165 49.97 -21.70 49.77
CA ILE A 1165 49.98 -20.85 50.97
C ILE A 1165 49.15 -19.59 50.70
N ASP A 1166 48.06 -19.44 51.42
CA ASP A 1166 47.13 -18.30 51.38
C ASP A 1166 46.55 -18.04 52.77
N GLU A 1167 45.65 -17.06 52.88
CA GLU A 1167 45.02 -16.66 54.15
C GLU A 1167 44.24 -17.79 54.83
N GLN A 1168 43.80 -18.81 54.10
CA GLN A 1168 43.02 -19.92 54.64
C GLN A 1168 43.91 -21.12 55.04
N THR A 1169 45.02 -21.36 54.35
CA THR A 1169 45.91 -22.50 54.60
C THR A 1169 47.15 -22.16 55.44
N VAL A 1170 47.52 -20.89 55.60
CA VAL A 1170 48.75 -20.48 56.32
C VAL A 1170 48.80 -21.01 57.75
N TRP A 1171 47.68 -20.94 58.47
CA TRP A 1171 47.59 -21.47 59.85
C TRP A 1171 47.67 -23.00 59.89
N LEU A 1172 47.17 -23.68 58.86
CA LEU A 1172 47.32 -25.13 58.71
C LEU A 1172 48.79 -25.48 58.47
N ALA A 1173 49.48 -24.76 57.58
CA ALA A 1173 50.89 -24.97 57.32
C ALA A 1173 51.73 -24.78 58.60
N LEU A 1174 51.47 -23.72 59.38
CA LEU A 1174 52.11 -23.50 60.68
C LEU A 1174 51.80 -24.60 61.70
N ALA A 1175 50.57 -25.11 61.74
CA ALA A 1175 50.21 -26.25 62.59
C ALA A 1175 51.04 -27.50 62.24
N HIS A 1176 51.27 -27.75 60.94
CA HIS A 1176 52.08 -28.85 60.42
C HIS A 1176 53.60 -28.60 60.44
N GLY A 1177 54.05 -27.48 61.02
CA GLY A 1177 55.48 -27.23 61.29
C GLY A 1177 56.21 -26.37 60.25
N ALA A 1178 55.49 -25.66 59.38
CA ALA A 1178 56.10 -24.64 58.52
C ALA A 1178 56.72 -23.49 59.33
N ASP A 1179 57.77 -22.87 58.79
CA ASP A 1179 58.48 -21.74 59.43
C ASP A 1179 57.75 -20.42 59.18
N ALA A 1180 57.32 -19.75 60.26
CA ALA A 1180 56.65 -18.46 60.21
C ALA A 1180 57.50 -17.32 59.63
N THR A 1181 58.83 -17.47 59.61
CA THR A 1181 59.76 -16.46 59.08
C THR A 1181 59.99 -16.58 57.57
N HIS A 1182 59.46 -17.63 56.93
CA HIS A 1182 59.57 -17.81 55.49
C HIS A 1182 58.88 -16.66 54.73
N PRO A 1183 59.51 -16.03 53.71
CA PRO A 1183 58.98 -14.79 53.09
C PRO A 1183 57.53 -14.85 52.62
N THR A 1184 57.11 -15.95 52.01
CA THR A 1184 55.72 -16.17 51.56
C THR A 1184 54.74 -16.23 52.73
N ILE A 1185 55.08 -16.94 53.80
CA ILE A 1185 54.25 -17.07 54.99
C ILE A 1185 54.23 -15.75 55.76
N ALA A 1186 55.39 -15.14 55.98
CA ALA A 1186 55.52 -13.84 56.63
C ALA A 1186 54.74 -12.75 55.87
N GLY A 1187 54.77 -12.77 54.53
CA GLY A 1187 54.01 -11.84 53.69
C GLY A 1187 52.49 -12.03 53.82
N VAL A 1188 52.00 -13.27 53.84
CA VAL A 1188 50.57 -13.55 54.09
C VAL A 1188 50.17 -13.12 55.50
N LEU A 1189 50.96 -13.46 56.53
CA LEU A 1189 50.68 -13.07 57.92
C LEU A 1189 50.67 -11.55 58.12
N ASP A 1190 51.66 -10.84 57.56
CA ASP A 1190 51.73 -9.37 57.57
C ASP A 1190 50.53 -8.75 56.83
N GLY A 1191 50.13 -9.33 55.70
CA GLY A 1191 48.93 -8.94 54.95
C GLY A 1191 47.65 -9.10 55.78
N MET A 1192 47.48 -10.23 56.47
CA MET A 1192 46.34 -10.46 57.36
C MET A 1192 46.32 -9.45 58.52
N GLU A 1193 47.46 -9.19 59.16
CA GLU A 1193 47.57 -8.26 60.28
C GLU A 1193 47.25 -6.81 59.87
N LYS A 1194 47.75 -6.37 58.72
CA LYS A 1194 47.44 -5.07 58.11
C LYS A 1194 45.98 -4.96 57.67
N GLY A 1195 45.42 -6.01 57.08
CA GLY A 1195 44.04 -6.04 56.61
C GLY A 1195 43.02 -5.82 57.73
N PHE A 1196 43.31 -6.32 58.94
CA PHE A 1196 42.48 -6.12 60.12
C PHE A 1196 42.76 -4.80 60.88
N ASP A 1197 43.85 -4.07 60.57
CA ASP A 1197 44.33 -2.91 61.35
C ASP A 1197 44.53 -3.24 62.85
N MET A 1198 45.04 -4.44 63.13
CA MET A 1198 45.16 -4.99 64.49
C MET A 1198 46.56 -5.57 64.76
N PRO A 1199 47.55 -4.72 65.06
CA PRO A 1199 48.90 -5.16 65.37
C PRO A 1199 48.90 -6.06 66.63
N GLY A 1200 49.68 -7.12 66.60
CA GLY A 1200 49.82 -8.14 67.65
C GLY A 1200 48.87 -9.33 67.55
N THR A 1201 47.90 -9.35 66.63
CA THR A 1201 46.91 -10.46 66.52
C THR A 1201 47.53 -11.75 65.98
N VAL A 1202 48.45 -11.67 65.03
CA VAL A 1202 49.19 -12.84 64.50
C VAL A 1202 49.99 -13.53 65.61
N ALA A 1203 50.67 -12.74 66.46
CA ALA A 1203 51.44 -13.26 67.58
C ALA A 1203 50.55 -14.02 68.59
N LYS A 1204 49.35 -13.49 68.88
CA LYS A 1204 48.35 -14.17 69.73
C LYS A 1204 47.94 -15.54 69.19
N VAL A 1205 47.70 -15.66 67.88
CA VAL A 1205 47.38 -16.96 67.25
C VAL A 1205 48.57 -17.92 67.29
N GLN A 1206 49.79 -17.43 67.07
CA GLN A 1206 51.00 -18.25 67.21
C GLN A 1206 51.19 -18.76 68.65
N HIS A 1207 50.95 -17.92 69.66
CA HIS A 1207 50.95 -18.31 71.07
C HIS A 1207 49.86 -19.35 71.37
N PHE A 1208 48.66 -19.17 70.83
CA PHE A 1208 47.59 -20.17 70.90
C PHE A 1208 48.06 -21.53 70.36
N LEU A 1209 48.62 -21.60 69.14
CA LEU A 1209 49.10 -22.85 68.56
C LEU A 1209 50.22 -23.49 69.39
N ALA A 1210 51.13 -22.68 69.94
CA ALA A 1210 52.17 -23.15 70.84
C ALA A 1210 51.59 -23.72 72.16
N ALA A 1211 50.54 -23.11 72.71
CA ALA A 1211 49.83 -23.59 73.90
C ALA A 1211 49.06 -24.89 73.62
N VAL A 1212 48.39 -25.01 72.46
CA VAL A 1212 47.68 -26.23 72.05
C VAL A 1212 48.63 -27.43 71.95
N ARG A 1213 49.85 -27.24 71.43
CA ARG A 1213 50.88 -28.30 71.38
C ARG A 1213 51.26 -28.83 72.76
N LYS A 1214 51.11 -28.03 73.83
CA LYS A 1214 51.37 -28.42 75.22
C LYS A 1214 50.23 -29.24 75.85
N GLY A 1215 49.09 -29.40 75.17
CA GLY A 1215 48.02 -30.32 75.57
C GLY A 1215 46.96 -29.76 76.54
N ASP A 1216 46.88 -28.44 76.70
CA ASP A 1216 45.83 -27.77 77.50
C ASP A 1216 44.98 -26.82 76.63
N PRO A 1217 43.86 -27.30 76.05
CA PRO A 1217 42.99 -26.48 75.20
C PRO A 1217 42.33 -25.31 75.94
N ALA A 1218 42.05 -25.45 77.25
CA ALA A 1218 41.34 -24.43 78.02
C ALA A 1218 42.23 -23.22 78.32
N SER A 1219 43.52 -23.44 78.61
CA SER A 1219 44.46 -22.33 78.76
C SER A 1219 44.83 -21.69 77.42
N ALA A 1220 44.90 -22.47 76.34
CA ALA A 1220 45.22 -21.94 75.01
C ALA A 1220 44.17 -20.91 74.54
N GLU A 1221 42.88 -21.18 74.78
CA GLU A 1221 41.78 -20.32 74.33
C GLU A 1221 41.84 -18.88 74.88
N ARG A 1222 42.48 -18.66 76.05
CA ARG A 1222 42.68 -17.31 76.62
C ARG A 1222 43.63 -16.43 75.80
N GLU A 1223 44.55 -17.03 75.04
CA GLU A 1223 45.48 -16.29 74.17
C GLU A 1223 44.75 -15.60 73.00
N LEU A 1224 43.51 -16.03 72.69
CA LEU A 1224 42.74 -15.50 71.56
C LEU A 1224 41.89 -14.27 71.93
N ASP A 1225 41.97 -13.75 73.14
CA ASP A 1225 41.28 -12.49 73.48
C ASP A 1225 41.81 -11.32 72.63
N GLY A 1226 40.91 -10.48 72.13
CA GLY A 1226 41.25 -9.43 71.16
C GLY A 1226 41.54 -9.95 69.74
N VAL A 1227 41.35 -11.26 69.45
CA VAL A 1227 41.48 -11.82 68.09
C VAL A 1227 40.12 -11.84 67.39
N PRO A 1228 40.00 -11.34 66.14
CA PRO A 1228 38.76 -11.36 65.36
C PRO A 1228 38.14 -12.75 65.22
N ALA A 1229 36.82 -12.82 65.12
CA ALA A 1229 36.10 -14.10 65.03
C ALA A 1229 36.59 -15.02 63.89
N VAL A 1230 36.88 -14.48 62.70
CA VAL A 1230 37.39 -15.26 61.56
C VAL A 1230 38.76 -15.87 61.87
N MET A 1231 39.70 -15.06 62.35
CA MET A 1231 41.04 -15.52 62.69
C MET A 1231 41.02 -16.47 63.91
N ARG A 1232 40.12 -16.24 64.88
CA ARG A 1232 39.85 -17.15 66.00
C ARG A 1232 39.31 -18.50 65.50
N ALA A 1233 38.42 -18.50 64.52
CA ALA A 1233 37.93 -19.72 63.87
C ALA A 1233 39.05 -20.46 63.13
N GLN A 1234 39.90 -19.75 62.38
CA GLN A 1234 41.07 -20.34 61.71
C GLN A 1234 42.07 -20.93 62.74
N ALA A 1235 42.29 -20.24 63.85
CA ALA A 1235 43.08 -20.74 64.97
C ALA A 1235 42.49 -22.04 65.52
N TYR A 1236 41.17 -22.09 65.77
CA TYR A 1236 40.50 -23.32 66.20
C TYR A 1236 40.60 -24.46 65.17
N VAL A 1237 40.55 -24.17 63.87
CA VAL A 1237 40.77 -25.17 62.81
C VAL A 1237 42.19 -25.72 62.89
N ALA A 1238 43.21 -24.87 62.91
CA ALA A 1238 44.60 -25.27 63.01
C ALA A 1238 44.90 -26.03 64.33
N GLY A 1239 44.31 -25.58 65.44
CA GLY A 1239 44.34 -26.27 66.72
C GLY A 1239 43.65 -27.64 66.68
N ALA A 1240 42.55 -27.76 65.93
CA ALA A 1240 41.86 -29.03 65.73
C ALA A 1240 42.72 -30.04 64.96
N THR A 1241 43.53 -29.57 64.01
CA THR A 1241 44.51 -30.41 63.31
C THR A 1241 45.58 -30.96 64.25
N LEU A 1242 46.05 -30.15 65.22
CA LEU A 1242 47.02 -30.57 66.24
C LEU A 1242 46.44 -31.57 67.26
N LEU A 1243 45.18 -31.37 67.68
CA LEU A 1243 44.55 -32.19 68.72
C LEU A 1243 43.88 -33.46 68.19
N GLY A 1244 43.51 -33.50 66.91
CA GLY A 1244 42.78 -34.62 66.31
C GLY A 1244 41.45 -34.86 67.02
N ASP A 1245 41.16 -36.09 67.41
CA ASP A 1245 39.91 -36.45 68.11
C ASP A 1245 39.76 -35.79 69.50
N ARG A 1246 40.85 -35.31 70.10
CA ARG A 1246 40.84 -34.60 71.40
C ARG A 1246 40.34 -33.16 71.32
N THR A 1247 40.02 -32.67 70.12
CA THR A 1247 39.56 -31.29 69.93
C THR A 1247 38.20 -31.06 70.60
N PRO A 1248 38.02 -29.96 71.37
CA PRO A 1248 36.71 -29.57 71.90
C PRO A 1248 35.63 -29.44 70.82
N ALA A 1249 34.42 -29.95 71.07
CA ALA A 1249 33.31 -29.86 70.12
C ALA A 1249 32.90 -28.40 69.83
N ALA A 1250 33.07 -27.51 70.81
CA ALA A 1250 32.82 -26.08 70.67
C ALA A 1250 33.70 -25.43 69.59
N TRP A 1251 34.97 -25.82 69.47
CA TRP A 1251 35.90 -25.27 68.47
C TRP A 1251 35.46 -25.60 67.05
N ARG A 1252 35.08 -26.88 66.81
CA ARG A 1252 34.56 -27.30 65.51
C ARG A 1252 33.25 -26.61 65.16
N THR A 1253 32.34 -26.49 66.14
CA THR A 1253 31.04 -25.83 65.94
C THR A 1253 31.21 -24.34 65.65
N PHE A 1254 32.10 -23.67 66.38
CA PHE A 1254 32.43 -22.26 66.16
C PHE A 1254 33.01 -22.05 64.76
N ALA A 1255 34.04 -22.80 64.41
CA ALA A 1255 34.68 -22.70 63.11
C ALA A 1255 33.71 -23.02 61.95
N ALA A 1256 32.85 -24.02 62.11
CA ALA A 1256 31.86 -24.38 61.09
C ALA A 1256 30.77 -23.32 60.87
N ARG A 1257 30.47 -22.51 61.89
CA ARG A 1257 29.49 -21.42 61.80
C ARG A 1257 30.09 -20.13 61.27
N VAL A 1258 31.32 -19.80 61.68
CA VAL A 1258 31.98 -18.55 61.29
C VAL A 1258 32.60 -18.64 59.91
N LEU A 1259 33.29 -19.74 59.57
CA LEU A 1259 33.97 -19.91 58.28
C LEU A 1259 33.03 -20.55 57.26
N PHE A 1260 33.07 -20.04 56.03
CA PHE A 1260 32.43 -20.67 54.90
C PHE A 1260 33.18 -21.94 54.49
N ALA A 1261 32.52 -22.84 53.76
CA ALA A 1261 33.11 -24.12 53.44
C ALA A 1261 34.37 -24.03 52.55
N ALA A 1262 34.48 -22.99 51.72
CA ALA A 1262 35.69 -22.70 50.95
C ALA A 1262 36.88 -22.24 51.83
N GLU A 1263 36.64 -21.86 53.08
CA GLU A 1263 37.66 -21.27 53.97
C GLU A 1263 38.16 -22.25 55.04
N ARG A 1264 37.64 -23.48 55.06
CA ARG A 1264 37.95 -24.46 56.11
C ARG A 1264 38.04 -25.88 55.55
N PRO A 1265 38.80 -26.76 56.21
CA PRO A 1265 38.73 -28.19 55.96
C PRO A 1265 37.39 -28.77 56.41
N TYR A 1266 37.08 -30.00 56.01
CA TYR A 1266 35.89 -30.71 56.49
C TYR A 1266 36.00 -30.98 57.99
N LEU A 1267 35.09 -30.40 58.79
CA LEU A 1267 35.13 -30.49 60.26
C LEU A 1267 34.25 -31.61 60.85
N GLY A 1268 33.45 -32.29 60.01
CA GLY A 1268 32.56 -33.37 60.40
C GLY A 1268 31.09 -33.01 60.45
#